data_AF-A0A192CGG3-F1
#
_entry.id   AF-A0A192CGG3-F1
#
_cell.length_a   1.000
_cell.length_b   1.000
_cell.length_c   1.000
_cell.angle_alpha   90.00
_cell.angle_beta   90.00
_cell.angle_gamma   90.00
#
_symmetry.space_group_name_H-M   'P 1'
#
loop_
_entity.id
_entity.type
_entity.pdbx_description
1 polymer ?
#
loop_
_entity_poly.entity_id
_entity_poly.type
_entity_poly.pdbx_seq_one_letter_code
_entity_poly.pdbx_strand_id
1 'polypeptide(L)'
;MCSKRNIGDMKITVLNQRYKKHFGYPHILMGDVKVTVSAMIACAVLLHPNKLFASVAGTSLPYQTYRDFAENKGEFRPGAENVPLYDKNGNPVTTLNKAPMIDFSSNDSTGVATLVSPQYVVSVKHNVGYQYVKFGYADDSSYALVDRNNHWRDFHTPRLNKIVTEVTPLDITNAGTAKGTYQNADRFPVFYRVGTGTQYVKDTNGKITYLMGAYSYKTGGIVNTPAISDWSFVTNTTNTPLSTYGTPGDSGSPLFAWDADQNKWVLLAVLNSYAGVNGNTNWYTIIPAGDVKNTMKQDADAPVNTKQGEGDIHWSYDEKTGLGSLTQGSTSWEMHGNLGATWPASLNSGKDLTFQGGGTVVLENTVNQGAGTLTFDDDYIVKPVDTQTWKGGGIIVNGEHLVDWQINGVTGDSLHKLGTGTLKINGTGVNPGSLSVGDGTVILAQRADDNGLSQAFSSVSIVSGRPTLVLNDDKQINPDNIKWGYHGGKLDINGNSLTFHKLNGADDGAILTNSGSMANVNLDFNSPDTTATIANIWHGHFTGNLNINNEVTAGTQNDFAIDGGVNAQGSITQQNGRLFMQGHPVVHAVSSQDVANKLKALGDNSVLTQPVSFTQNDWENRQFSMAELNLQNAEFNLARNASLNTRINAEHSTVTLGSEDLYIDLNDGNGVATKPTLGKSKATAEDDQSRFNGHVQLQQGSALTINEHFAGGIDSADSATTITSTDTTLNQLSRFTQSSLSLGEGAKLTATAGLLSDGTVSSNAGASLSLLSDQPGTMYSAQSWELSGQDTSLNVGAGGIITGDINANDAASISFGTTDINQSTNYYGNINAPLASVTMKDTAWQVNKQSVAKSLTLNGSTLSFNRFGQGGLTSDTLEATNSSFIINADGKAADTVTVNQALTGGNNTLVVIPTTNSVKQGGDPVSLVTAPKNTQSNIFTLNPVSINAGFHSFTPQLDVLETDVNKQWRLEGFYIQPDKAALRTGKSFMDLGYKNFITEINNLNDRMGDLRHTHGETGAWARLNSGSGSATDGFTGSYTHLQIGADRKHIIEGGELFTGVTATFTSSNNRGTGWSGRTKSTGIGVYASAMFDSGLYVDTIGKYVRHDNHYSSSALGMPEQDYGSHSWYLGAEAGWRFSLPDETYIQPQTELIYGTVSENQFAWQFNGGEIYMQRKQMQPLIGRTGIEFGKTFRGKDWEMTALTGINYQYDLFKPTVTAFKDLAGDTYINNGKDSRVVFNVGVNTKIKENTRISLNVERSEFGSYNIDKLINANIRYTF
;
A
#
# COMPACT_ATOMS: atom_id res chain seq x y z
N MET A 1 -12.35 28.96 50.98
CA MET A 1 -13.15 30.09 51.51
C MET A 1 -14.64 29.75 51.41
N CYS A 2 -15.52 30.47 52.11
CA CYS A 2 -16.99 30.28 52.09
C CYS A 2 -17.61 30.83 50.77
N SER A 3 -18.90 30.71 50.39
CA SER A 3 -20.19 30.18 50.95
C SER A 3 -21.20 30.03 49.77
N LYS A 4 -22.36 29.33 49.73
CA LYS A 4 -23.26 28.59 50.67
C LYS A 4 -23.47 27.13 50.10
N ARG A 5 -24.51 26.27 50.25
CA ARG A 5 -25.92 26.22 50.74
C ARG A 5 -26.97 26.99 49.90
N ASN A 6 -28.24 26.58 49.74
CA ASN A 6 -29.07 25.42 50.17
C ASN A 6 -30.13 25.12 49.06
N ILE A 7 -30.54 23.87 48.80
CA ILE A 7 -31.77 23.18 49.30
C ILE A 7 -33.09 23.97 49.14
N GLY A 8 -34.08 23.39 48.43
CA GLY A 8 -35.48 23.84 48.37
C GLY A 8 -36.37 22.85 47.60
N ASP A 9 -37.57 22.55 48.10
CA ASP A 9 -38.40 21.40 47.70
C ASP A 9 -39.86 21.80 47.35
N MET A 10 -40.58 20.91 46.64
CA MET A 10 -42.05 20.80 46.51
C MET A 10 -42.95 21.83 45.78
N LYS A 11 -43.89 21.25 45.00
CA LYS A 11 -45.35 21.56 44.85
C LYS A 11 -45.84 22.66 43.87
N ILE A 12 -46.61 22.27 42.83
CA ILE A 12 -48.12 22.26 42.73
C ILE A 12 -48.69 23.68 42.65
N THR A 13 -49.53 24.15 41.72
CA THR A 13 -50.27 23.71 40.50
C THR A 13 -51.11 24.96 40.09
N VAL A 14 -51.78 24.97 38.92
CA VAL A 14 -53.17 25.45 38.64
C VAL A 14 -53.31 26.37 37.40
N LEU A 15 -53.91 25.80 36.32
CA LEU A 15 -54.89 26.38 35.35
C LEU A 15 -54.62 27.76 34.68
N ASN A 16 -55.27 28.27 33.62
CA ASN A 16 -56.52 28.04 32.83
C ASN A 16 -56.35 28.84 31.49
N GLN A 17 -57.08 28.73 30.35
CA GLN A 17 -58.07 27.82 29.74
C GLN A 17 -58.35 28.28 28.27
N ARG A 18 -59.09 27.49 27.44
CA ARG A 18 -59.89 27.89 26.23
C ARG A 18 -59.15 28.11 24.88
N TYR A 19 -59.73 27.77 23.70
CA TYR A 19 -61.03 27.14 23.38
C TYR A 19 -61.15 26.54 21.95
N LYS A 20 -62.04 25.53 21.78
CA LYS A 20 -62.84 25.15 20.57
C LYS A 20 -62.08 24.46 19.39
N LYS A 21 -62.66 23.49 18.63
CA LYS A 21 -63.97 22.75 18.72
C LYS A 21 -64.02 21.50 17.78
N HIS A 22 -64.66 20.40 18.24
CA HIS A 22 -65.43 19.38 17.46
C HIS A 22 -64.75 18.59 16.31
N PHE A 23 -65.22 17.44 15.81
CA PHE A 23 -66.23 16.37 16.14
C PHE A 23 -65.71 15.08 15.42
N GLY A 24 -66.01 13.81 15.76
CA GLY A 24 -66.85 13.18 16.78
C GLY A 24 -66.77 11.62 16.70
N TYR A 25 -67.39 10.91 17.65
CA TYR A 25 -67.51 9.42 17.70
C TYR A 25 -68.93 8.93 17.30
N PRO A 26 -69.13 7.62 17.03
CA PRO A 26 -69.71 6.68 18.03
C PRO A 26 -68.84 5.40 18.23
N HIS A 27 -68.71 4.74 19.38
CA HIS A 27 -69.66 4.13 20.35
C HIS A 27 -70.27 2.78 19.92
N ILE A 28 -70.54 1.78 20.77
CA ILE A 28 -70.03 1.37 22.13
C ILE A 28 -70.64 -0.01 22.46
N LEU A 29 -70.05 -0.82 23.37
CA LEU A 29 -70.79 -1.59 24.41
C LEU A 29 -69.86 -2.30 25.41
N MET A 30 -70.36 -2.57 26.61
CA MET A 30 -69.64 -3.11 27.78
C MET A 30 -70.40 -4.30 28.40
N GLY A 31 -69.76 -5.06 29.29
CA GLY A 31 -70.38 -6.10 30.13
C GLY A 31 -69.64 -6.25 31.48
N ASP A 32 -70.39 -6.42 32.57
CA ASP A 32 -69.92 -6.16 33.94
C ASP A 32 -69.34 -7.35 34.74
N VAL A 33 -68.64 -6.99 35.83
CA VAL A 33 -68.02 -7.88 36.84
C VAL A 33 -68.99 -8.25 37.98
N LYS A 34 -68.85 -9.45 38.57
CA LYS A 34 -69.35 -9.75 39.94
C LYS A 34 -68.54 -10.86 40.63
N VAL A 35 -68.43 -10.80 41.97
CA VAL A 35 -67.63 -11.70 42.81
C VAL A 35 -68.30 -11.91 44.19
N THR A 36 -68.56 -13.17 44.60
CA THR A 36 -68.70 -13.54 46.04
C THR A 36 -68.57 -15.06 46.35
N VAL A 37 -67.41 -15.45 46.91
CA VAL A 37 -67.20 -16.20 48.18
C VAL A 37 -68.03 -17.49 48.51
N SER A 38 -67.34 -18.64 48.42
CA SER A 38 -67.22 -19.80 49.36
C SER A 38 -68.42 -20.57 49.97
N ALA A 39 -68.43 -21.92 49.82
CA ALA A 39 -68.07 -22.90 50.89
C ALA A 39 -68.26 -24.42 50.52
N MET A 40 -67.18 -25.22 50.71
CA MET A 40 -67.02 -26.62 51.22
C MET A 40 -68.20 -27.64 51.27
N ILE A 41 -68.05 -28.99 51.15
CA ILE A 41 -66.86 -29.90 51.21
C ILE A 41 -67.12 -31.30 50.56
N ALA A 42 -66.06 -31.96 50.03
CA ALA A 42 -65.89 -33.41 49.71
C ALA A 42 -66.87 -34.12 48.70
N CYS A 43 -66.52 -35.25 48.03
CA CYS A 43 -65.33 -36.11 48.13
C CYS A 43 -64.90 -36.78 46.78
N ALA A 44 -63.58 -36.89 46.59
CA ALA A 44 -62.83 -37.90 45.82
C ALA A 44 -63.32 -38.44 44.45
N VAL A 45 -62.77 -37.86 43.35
CA VAL A 45 -62.17 -38.64 42.24
C VAL A 45 -60.78 -38.03 41.94
N LEU A 46 -59.79 -38.88 41.62
CA LEU A 46 -58.36 -38.54 41.67
C LEU A 46 -57.82 -37.79 40.43
N LEU A 47 -57.94 -36.47 40.41
CA LEU A 47 -57.05 -35.63 39.59
C LEU A 47 -55.65 -35.62 40.20
N HIS A 48 -54.72 -36.35 39.59
CA HIS A 48 -53.30 -36.28 39.94
C HIS A 48 -52.68 -35.01 39.33
N PRO A 49 -52.02 -34.14 40.11
CA PRO A 49 -51.15 -33.13 39.52
C PRO A 49 -49.92 -33.81 38.94
N ASN A 50 -49.76 -33.79 37.62
CA ASN A 50 -48.55 -34.25 36.95
C ASN A 50 -47.36 -33.37 37.38
N LYS A 51 -46.55 -33.88 38.31
CA LYS A 51 -45.34 -33.19 38.79
C LYS A 51 -44.25 -33.28 37.73
N LEU A 52 -43.83 -32.12 37.21
CA LEU A 52 -42.77 -32.00 36.22
C LEU A 52 -41.39 -32.00 36.91
N PHE A 53 -40.43 -32.71 36.31
CA PHE A 53 -39.08 -32.99 36.83
C PHE A 53 -38.06 -33.09 35.67
N ALA A 54 -36.76 -33.22 35.98
CA ALA A 54 -35.79 -32.35 35.32
C ALA A 54 -34.36 -32.86 35.05
N SER A 55 -33.82 -32.46 33.90
CA SER A 55 -32.45 -32.60 33.43
C SER A 55 -31.49 -32.17 34.50
N VAL A 56 -30.58 -33.06 34.90
CA VAL A 56 -29.62 -32.77 35.98
C VAL A 56 -28.21 -32.69 35.42
N ALA A 57 -27.59 -31.52 35.58
CA ALA A 57 -26.16 -31.32 35.43
C ALA A 57 -25.44 -31.36 36.80
N GLY A 58 -24.16 -31.77 36.79
CA GLY A 58 -23.30 -31.77 37.99
C GLY A 58 -22.67 -30.40 38.24
N THR A 59 -22.55 -29.98 39.51
CA THR A 59 -22.03 -28.63 39.83
C THR A 59 -20.50 -28.48 39.74
N SER A 60 -19.76 -29.51 39.31
CA SER A 60 -18.29 -29.54 39.26
C SER A 60 -17.69 -28.73 38.12
N LEU A 61 -18.38 -28.66 36.98
CA LEU A 61 -18.03 -27.77 35.87
C LEU A 61 -18.88 -26.49 35.95
N PRO A 62 -18.45 -25.38 35.32
CA PRO A 62 -19.31 -24.26 34.98
C PRO A 62 -20.60 -24.72 34.28
N TYR A 63 -21.77 -24.19 34.67
CA TYR A 63 -23.03 -24.56 34.02
C TYR A 63 -23.08 -24.15 32.53
N GLN A 64 -22.38 -23.06 32.18
CA GLN A 64 -22.23 -22.59 30.80
C GLN A 64 -21.67 -23.67 29.86
N THR A 65 -20.73 -24.50 30.33
CA THR A 65 -20.15 -25.62 29.56
C THR A 65 -21.22 -26.63 29.09
N TYR A 66 -22.28 -26.86 29.87
CA TYR A 66 -23.39 -27.75 29.50
C TYR A 66 -24.40 -27.09 28.52
N ARG A 67 -24.37 -25.77 28.40
CA ARG A 67 -25.18 -24.97 27.45
C ARG A 67 -24.48 -24.90 26.10
N ASP A 68 -23.21 -24.48 26.08
CA ASP A 68 -22.40 -24.33 24.87
C ASP A 68 -22.21 -25.66 24.15
N PHE A 69 -21.89 -26.73 24.89
CA PHE A 69 -21.86 -28.10 24.37
C PHE A 69 -23.16 -28.47 23.64
N ALA A 70 -24.32 -28.06 24.17
CA ALA A 70 -25.63 -28.47 23.67
C ALA A 70 -26.17 -27.63 22.51
N GLU A 71 -25.47 -26.53 22.16
CA GLU A 71 -25.75 -25.65 21.02
C GLU A 71 -24.57 -25.57 20.03
N ASN A 72 -23.52 -26.37 20.23
CA ASN A 72 -22.28 -26.35 19.46
C ASN A 72 -21.54 -24.98 19.45
N LYS A 73 -21.66 -24.24 20.54
CA LYS A 73 -21.15 -22.87 20.74
C LYS A 73 -19.86 -22.84 21.56
N GLY A 74 -19.20 -21.68 21.66
CA GLY A 74 -17.90 -21.56 22.35
C GLY A 74 -16.83 -22.47 21.74
N GLU A 75 -16.14 -23.24 22.58
CA GLU A 75 -15.16 -24.27 22.19
C GLU A 75 -15.80 -25.53 21.55
N PHE A 76 -17.12 -25.70 21.62
CA PHE A 76 -17.82 -26.95 21.25
C PHE A 76 -18.30 -26.99 19.79
N ARG A 77 -17.59 -26.31 18.89
CA ARG A 77 -17.88 -26.29 17.45
C ARG A 77 -17.79 -27.71 16.84
N PRO A 78 -18.60 -28.07 15.83
CA PRO A 78 -18.53 -29.40 15.24
C PRO A 78 -17.14 -29.69 14.66
N GLY A 79 -16.65 -30.92 14.85
CA GLY A 79 -15.31 -31.32 14.45
C GLY A 79 -14.18 -30.93 15.42
N ALA A 80 -14.43 -30.13 16.45
CA ALA A 80 -13.40 -29.78 17.44
C ALA A 80 -12.88 -31.03 18.19
N GLU A 81 -11.55 -31.22 18.23
CA GLU A 81 -10.90 -32.32 18.93
C GLU A 81 -10.18 -31.84 20.20
N ASN A 82 -10.01 -32.74 21.17
CA ASN A 82 -9.22 -32.52 22.38
C ASN A 82 -9.67 -31.30 23.22
N VAL A 83 -10.96 -30.99 23.23
CA VAL A 83 -11.54 -29.84 23.95
C VAL A 83 -11.31 -29.99 25.47
N PRO A 84 -10.58 -29.08 26.13
CA PRO A 84 -10.34 -29.14 27.56
C PRO A 84 -11.57 -28.68 28.36
N LEU A 85 -11.82 -29.31 29.51
CA LEU A 85 -12.89 -28.91 30.44
C LEU A 85 -12.27 -28.42 31.75
N TYR A 86 -12.67 -27.22 32.19
CA TYR A 86 -12.14 -26.56 33.39
C TYR A 86 -13.16 -26.53 34.54
N ASP A 87 -12.68 -26.44 35.78
CA ASP A 87 -13.51 -26.16 36.95
C ASP A 87 -13.84 -24.66 37.08
N LYS A 88 -14.62 -24.30 38.10
CA LYS A 88 -15.06 -22.91 38.37
C LYS A 88 -13.94 -21.97 38.83
N ASN A 89 -12.72 -22.47 38.99
CA ASN A 89 -11.52 -21.73 39.35
C ASN A 89 -10.50 -21.68 38.18
N GLY A 90 -10.81 -22.32 37.03
CA GLY A 90 -9.91 -22.42 35.88
C GLY A 90 -8.94 -23.62 35.91
N ASN A 91 -9.08 -24.57 36.86
CA ASN A 91 -8.25 -25.77 36.88
C ASN A 91 -8.73 -26.78 35.83
N PRO A 92 -7.85 -27.43 35.05
CA PRO A 92 -8.24 -28.48 34.11
C PRO A 92 -8.78 -29.72 34.86
N VAL A 93 -9.92 -30.24 34.40
CA VAL A 93 -10.66 -31.36 35.00
C VAL A 93 -10.54 -32.64 34.16
N THR A 94 -10.71 -32.52 32.84
CA THR A 94 -10.57 -33.61 31.85
C THR A 94 -10.53 -33.01 30.44
N THR A 95 -10.27 -33.83 29.42
CA THR A 95 -10.34 -33.46 28.00
C THR A 95 -11.36 -34.32 27.27
N LEU A 96 -12.08 -33.76 26.29
CA LEU A 96 -12.90 -34.50 25.33
C LEU A 96 -12.02 -34.96 24.16
N ASN A 97 -11.43 -36.16 24.28
CA ASN A 97 -10.43 -36.70 23.34
C ASN A 97 -10.78 -38.09 22.76
N LYS A 98 -12.04 -38.53 22.91
CA LYS A 98 -12.49 -39.87 22.45
C LYS A 98 -13.06 -39.90 21.03
N ALA A 99 -13.45 -38.74 20.53
CA ALA A 99 -14.03 -38.48 19.22
C ALA A 99 -13.99 -36.97 18.97
N PRO A 100 -14.00 -36.49 17.71
CA PRO A 100 -14.28 -35.10 17.40
C PRO A 100 -15.67 -34.70 17.91
N MET A 101 -15.89 -33.42 18.18
CA MET A 101 -17.18 -32.90 18.60
C MET A 101 -18.25 -33.14 17.51
N ILE A 102 -19.42 -33.62 17.92
CA ILE A 102 -20.56 -33.92 17.03
C ILE A 102 -21.27 -32.64 16.60
N ASP A 103 -21.86 -32.62 15.40
CA ASP A 103 -22.89 -31.65 15.03
C ASP A 103 -24.27 -32.06 15.58
N PHE A 104 -24.84 -31.26 16.48
CA PHE A 104 -26.19 -31.44 17.01
C PHE A 104 -27.29 -30.76 16.17
N SER A 105 -26.98 -30.13 15.04
CA SER A 105 -27.94 -29.41 14.18
C SER A 105 -29.15 -30.28 13.76
N SER A 106 -28.93 -31.58 13.55
CA SER A 106 -29.96 -32.58 13.26
C SER A 106 -31.03 -32.76 14.35
N ASN A 107 -30.81 -32.24 15.57
CA ASN A 107 -31.78 -32.26 16.67
C ASN A 107 -32.60 -30.96 16.72
N ASP A 108 -33.92 -31.09 16.72
CA ASP A 108 -34.85 -29.95 16.60
C ASP A 108 -34.68 -28.90 17.72
N SER A 109 -35.15 -27.68 17.50
CA SER A 109 -35.01 -26.58 18.47
C SER A 109 -35.70 -26.86 19.82
N THR A 110 -36.76 -27.68 19.85
CA THR A 110 -37.42 -28.16 21.08
C THR A 110 -36.79 -29.42 21.66
N GLY A 111 -35.73 -29.97 21.05
CA GLY A 111 -34.89 -31.03 21.59
C GLY A 111 -35.55 -32.41 21.77
N VAL A 112 -36.76 -32.63 21.24
CA VAL A 112 -37.52 -33.87 21.39
C VAL A 112 -37.53 -34.76 20.14
N ALA A 113 -37.07 -34.25 19.00
CA ALA A 113 -37.02 -34.97 17.73
C ALA A 113 -35.65 -34.80 17.05
N THR A 114 -35.25 -35.77 16.22
CA THR A 114 -33.97 -35.73 15.49
C THR A 114 -34.15 -36.25 14.06
N LEU A 115 -33.55 -35.54 13.09
CA LEU A 115 -33.64 -35.83 11.66
C LEU A 115 -32.75 -37.02 11.27
N VAL A 116 -33.33 -38.00 10.57
CA VAL A 116 -32.67 -39.25 10.16
C VAL A 116 -32.74 -39.55 8.66
N SER A 117 -33.54 -38.77 7.95
CA SER A 117 -33.68 -38.71 6.49
C SER A 117 -34.26 -37.33 6.16
N PRO A 118 -34.05 -36.74 4.97
CA PRO A 118 -34.42 -35.35 4.70
C PRO A 118 -35.88 -34.97 5.00
N GLN A 119 -36.82 -35.93 4.98
CA GLN A 119 -38.23 -35.70 5.32
C GLN A 119 -38.69 -36.43 6.60
N TYR A 120 -37.81 -37.10 7.36
CA TYR A 120 -38.22 -37.96 8.47
C TYR A 120 -37.40 -37.73 9.74
N VAL A 121 -38.12 -37.55 10.85
CA VAL A 121 -37.56 -37.45 12.20
C VAL A 121 -37.87 -38.70 13.03
N VAL A 122 -37.16 -38.88 14.14
CA VAL A 122 -37.47 -39.88 15.17
C VAL A 122 -37.71 -39.24 16.53
N SER A 123 -38.61 -39.82 17.32
CA SER A 123 -38.93 -39.43 18.71
C SER A 123 -39.66 -40.60 19.42
N VAL A 124 -40.27 -40.35 20.59
CA VAL A 124 -41.09 -41.31 21.36
C VAL A 124 -42.58 -41.01 21.22
N LYS A 125 -43.40 -42.04 20.97
CA LYS A 125 -44.80 -41.85 20.55
C LYS A 125 -45.68 -41.19 21.62
N HIS A 126 -45.27 -41.25 22.89
CA HIS A 126 -46.00 -40.57 23.96
C HIS A 126 -45.93 -39.03 23.88
N ASN A 127 -45.02 -38.46 23.07
CA ASN A 127 -44.95 -37.02 22.78
C ASN A 127 -46.07 -36.53 21.84
N VAL A 128 -47.33 -36.92 22.08
CA VAL A 128 -48.47 -36.71 21.17
C VAL A 128 -48.79 -35.25 20.85
N GLY A 129 -48.26 -34.29 21.61
CA GLY A 129 -48.63 -32.86 21.53
C GLY A 129 -47.91 -32.05 20.44
N TYR A 130 -46.68 -32.40 20.04
CA TYR A 130 -45.95 -31.60 19.05
C TYR A 130 -46.43 -31.89 17.62
N GLN A 131 -46.66 -30.82 16.85
CA GLN A 131 -47.18 -30.86 15.47
C GLN A 131 -46.16 -30.36 14.43
N TYR A 132 -45.09 -29.70 14.89
CA TYR A 132 -44.05 -29.13 14.07
C TYR A 132 -42.67 -29.42 14.68
N VAL A 133 -41.64 -29.43 13.84
CA VAL A 133 -40.23 -29.36 14.23
C VAL A 133 -39.56 -28.20 13.50
N LYS A 134 -38.44 -27.73 14.03
CA LYS A 134 -37.64 -26.64 13.46
C LYS A 134 -36.16 -26.94 13.64
N PHE A 135 -35.39 -26.63 12.61
CA PHE A 135 -33.93 -26.76 12.56
C PHE A 135 -33.34 -25.39 12.19
N GLY A 136 -32.05 -25.19 12.43
CA GLY A 136 -31.43 -23.88 12.30
C GLY A 136 -32.03 -22.85 13.27
N TYR A 137 -32.20 -21.62 12.80
CA TYR A 137 -32.58 -20.47 13.64
C TYR A 137 -34.09 -20.28 13.82
N ALA A 138 -34.43 -19.36 14.74
CA ALA A 138 -35.82 -19.07 15.09
C ALA A 138 -36.65 -18.55 13.90
N ASP A 139 -36.01 -17.98 12.89
CA ASP A 139 -36.58 -17.40 11.67
C ASP A 139 -36.43 -18.29 10.40
N ASP A 140 -35.89 -19.51 10.52
CA ASP A 140 -35.81 -20.50 9.43
C ASP A 140 -37.13 -21.28 9.25
N SER A 141 -37.16 -22.34 8.43
CA SER A 141 -38.39 -23.08 8.12
C SER A 141 -38.98 -23.80 9.34
N SER A 142 -40.31 -23.97 9.34
CA SER A 142 -41.02 -24.81 10.32
C SER A 142 -41.70 -25.96 9.60
N TYR A 143 -41.35 -27.19 9.97
CA TYR A 143 -41.76 -28.41 9.29
C TYR A 143 -42.92 -29.07 10.03
N ALA A 144 -44.07 -29.16 9.37
CA ALA A 144 -45.28 -29.78 9.89
C ALA A 144 -45.21 -31.31 9.78
N LEU A 145 -45.67 -32.02 10.81
CA LEU A 145 -45.82 -33.46 10.78
C LEU A 145 -47.08 -33.82 9.97
N VAL A 146 -46.93 -34.65 8.94
CA VAL A 146 -48.05 -35.10 8.08
C VAL A 146 -48.56 -36.49 8.50
N ASP A 147 -47.68 -37.37 8.98
CA ASP A 147 -48.00 -38.55 9.78
C ASP A 147 -47.00 -38.65 10.95
N ARG A 148 -47.38 -39.34 12.02
CA ARG A 148 -46.52 -39.67 13.16
C ARG A 148 -45.80 -41.01 13.01
N ASN A 149 -46.31 -41.97 12.23
CA ASN A 149 -45.80 -43.34 12.08
C ASN A 149 -45.49 -44.02 13.43
N ASN A 150 -46.52 -44.19 14.26
CA ASN A 150 -46.40 -44.73 15.62
C ASN A 150 -46.02 -46.23 15.63
N HIS A 151 -44.89 -46.56 16.27
CA HIS A 151 -44.45 -47.94 16.43
C HIS A 151 -45.14 -48.66 17.61
N TRP A 152 -45.02 -49.99 17.70
CA TRP A 152 -45.62 -50.75 18.82
C TRP A 152 -44.88 -50.53 20.15
N ARG A 153 -43.54 -50.36 20.12
CA ARG A 153 -42.75 -49.83 21.25
C ARG A 153 -43.01 -48.33 21.45
N ASP A 154 -42.45 -47.73 22.51
CA ASP A 154 -42.45 -46.28 22.67
C ASP A 154 -41.38 -45.63 21.77
N PHE A 155 -41.77 -45.42 20.52
CA PHE A 155 -40.97 -44.91 19.41
C PHE A 155 -41.91 -44.52 18.26
N HIS A 156 -41.54 -43.55 17.43
CA HIS A 156 -42.23 -43.26 16.17
C HIS A 156 -41.34 -42.50 15.16
N THR A 157 -41.74 -42.48 13.89
CA THR A 157 -40.94 -41.94 12.77
C THR A 157 -41.72 -40.94 11.91
N PRO A 158 -42.05 -39.74 12.43
CA PRO A 158 -42.87 -38.79 11.68
C PRO A 158 -42.31 -38.40 10.32
N ARG A 159 -43.21 -38.34 9.33
CA ARG A 159 -42.96 -37.73 8.02
C ARG A 159 -43.30 -36.24 8.08
N LEU A 160 -42.47 -35.42 7.45
CA LEU A 160 -42.60 -33.97 7.38
C LEU A 160 -43.27 -33.53 6.06
N ASN A 161 -43.85 -32.33 6.04
CA ASN A 161 -44.48 -31.75 4.86
C ASN A 161 -43.51 -31.31 3.75
N LYS A 162 -42.23 -31.09 4.09
CA LYS A 162 -41.15 -30.63 3.21
C LYS A 162 -39.84 -31.32 3.58
N ILE A 163 -38.91 -31.41 2.64
CA ILE A 163 -37.53 -31.83 2.91
C ILE A 163 -36.78 -30.71 3.67
N VAL A 164 -36.01 -31.08 4.70
CA VAL A 164 -35.28 -30.14 5.54
C VAL A 164 -34.02 -29.64 4.83
N THR A 165 -33.89 -28.34 4.68
CA THR A 165 -32.79 -27.69 3.97
C THR A 165 -31.69 -27.19 4.91
N GLU A 166 -32.05 -26.75 6.11
CA GLU A 166 -31.14 -26.09 7.07
C GLU A 166 -30.04 -26.99 7.63
N VAL A 167 -30.25 -28.30 7.69
CA VAL A 167 -29.35 -29.25 8.38
C VAL A 167 -29.21 -30.57 7.63
N THR A 168 -28.17 -31.33 7.96
CA THR A 168 -28.02 -32.71 7.45
C THR A 168 -28.70 -33.71 8.40
N PRO A 169 -29.38 -34.76 7.89
CA PRO A 169 -29.85 -35.86 8.73
C PRO A 169 -28.67 -36.68 9.28
N LEU A 170 -28.78 -37.17 10.51
CA LEU A 170 -27.73 -38.03 11.09
C LEU A 170 -28.02 -39.53 10.85
N ASP A 171 -26.97 -40.25 10.46
CA ASP A 171 -27.00 -41.71 10.25
C ASP A 171 -27.48 -42.47 11.49
N ILE A 172 -28.46 -43.36 11.32
CA ILE A 172 -28.88 -44.29 12.38
C ILE A 172 -27.84 -45.42 12.52
N THR A 173 -27.54 -45.81 13.77
CA THR A 173 -26.68 -46.96 14.09
C THR A 173 -27.01 -48.21 13.25
N ASN A 174 -25.97 -48.83 12.67
CA ASN A 174 -26.10 -50.09 11.93
C ASN A 174 -25.94 -51.34 12.82
N ALA A 175 -25.53 -51.18 14.08
CA ALA A 175 -25.14 -52.28 14.98
C ALA A 175 -26.33 -53.03 15.60
N GLY A 176 -27.56 -52.56 15.37
CA GLY A 176 -28.80 -53.24 15.72
C GLY A 176 -29.07 -53.33 17.22
N THR A 177 -29.89 -54.31 17.60
CA THR A 177 -30.44 -54.50 18.97
C THR A 177 -29.98 -55.80 19.63
N ALA A 178 -28.81 -56.32 19.22
CA ALA A 178 -28.23 -57.53 19.81
C ALA A 178 -27.77 -57.28 21.26
N LYS A 179 -27.86 -58.31 22.09
CA LYS A 179 -27.56 -58.18 23.52
C LYS A 179 -26.07 -57.89 23.75
N GLY A 180 -25.79 -56.72 24.31
CA GLY A 180 -24.45 -56.26 24.64
C GLY A 180 -23.77 -55.37 23.59
N THR A 181 -24.38 -55.11 22.43
CA THR A 181 -23.79 -54.30 21.34
C THR A 181 -23.12 -53.01 21.83
N TYR A 182 -23.86 -52.18 22.58
CA TYR A 182 -23.39 -50.87 23.03
C TYR A 182 -22.63 -50.92 24.37
N GLN A 183 -22.28 -52.13 24.84
CA GLN A 183 -21.35 -52.34 25.95
C GLN A 183 -19.90 -52.58 25.46
N ASN A 184 -19.71 -52.75 24.15
CA ASN A 184 -18.39 -52.78 23.53
C ASN A 184 -17.78 -51.36 23.50
N ALA A 185 -16.87 -51.09 24.43
CA ALA A 185 -16.19 -49.80 24.55
C ALA A 185 -15.10 -49.56 23.49
N ASP A 186 -14.62 -50.62 22.82
CA ASP A 186 -13.63 -50.48 21.73
C ASP A 186 -14.31 -49.91 20.48
N ARG A 187 -15.54 -50.37 20.20
CA ARG A 187 -16.38 -49.83 19.11
C ARG A 187 -17.10 -48.54 19.49
N PHE A 188 -17.65 -48.46 20.70
CA PHE A 188 -18.44 -47.31 21.18
C PHE A 188 -17.78 -46.67 22.42
N PRO A 189 -16.66 -45.92 22.25
CA PRO A 189 -15.89 -45.39 23.37
C PRO A 189 -16.59 -44.24 24.12
N VAL A 190 -17.55 -43.55 23.48
CA VAL A 190 -18.24 -42.39 24.03
C VAL A 190 -19.68 -42.28 23.51
N PHE A 191 -20.58 -41.81 24.39
CA PHE A 191 -21.97 -41.50 24.08
C PHE A 191 -22.30 -40.07 24.54
N TYR A 192 -23.01 -39.31 23.72
CA TYR A 192 -23.43 -37.93 24.01
C TYR A 192 -24.97 -37.80 23.94
N ARG A 193 -25.52 -36.83 24.66
CA ARG A 193 -26.93 -36.40 24.54
C ARG A 193 -27.06 -34.87 24.52
N VAL A 194 -28.15 -34.39 23.96
CA VAL A 194 -28.72 -33.05 24.19
C VAL A 194 -30.23 -33.18 24.42
N GLY A 195 -30.85 -32.24 25.11
CA GLY A 195 -32.31 -32.20 25.29
C GLY A 195 -32.78 -30.98 26.07
N THR A 196 -34.09 -30.73 26.08
CA THR A 196 -34.70 -29.57 26.77
C THR A 196 -35.65 -30.01 27.89
N GLY A 197 -35.28 -30.99 28.71
CA GLY A 197 -36.03 -31.28 29.93
C GLY A 197 -36.14 -30.08 30.86
N THR A 198 -36.95 -30.21 31.90
CA THR A 198 -36.99 -29.21 32.99
C THR A 198 -35.56 -29.06 33.54
N GLN A 199 -35.04 -27.89 33.89
CA GLN A 199 -33.58 -27.71 34.08
C GLN A 199 -33.18 -27.57 35.56
N TYR A 200 -32.31 -28.45 36.06
CA TYR A 200 -31.85 -28.52 37.47
C TYR A 200 -30.31 -28.76 37.54
N VAL A 201 -29.71 -28.47 38.71
CA VAL A 201 -28.33 -28.87 39.07
C VAL A 201 -28.29 -29.72 40.34
N LYS A 202 -27.33 -30.66 40.43
CA LYS A 202 -27.10 -31.54 41.59
C LYS A 202 -25.69 -31.38 42.13
N ASP A 203 -25.60 -31.10 43.44
CA ASP A 203 -24.32 -30.98 44.13
C ASP A 203 -23.70 -32.33 44.48
N THR A 204 -22.46 -32.31 44.98
CA THR A 204 -21.72 -33.52 45.39
C THR A 204 -22.34 -34.26 46.58
N ASN A 205 -23.22 -33.62 47.35
CA ASN A 205 -24.00 -34.24 48.42
C ASN A 205 -25.32 -34.86 47.89
N GLY A 206 -25.60 -34.72 46.59
CA GLY A 206 -26.81 -35.20 45.93
C GLY A 206 -28.02 -34.29 46.06
N LYS A 207 -27.89 -33.09 46.64
CA LYS A 207 -28.97 -32.11 46.73
C LYS A 207 -29.22 -31.52 45.34
N ILE A 208 -30.47 -31.53 44.90
CA ILE A 208 -30.89 -31.05 43.57
C ILE A 208 -31.63 -29.72 43.70
N THR A 209 -31.35 -28.77 42.80
CA THR A 209 -31.92 -27.41 42.80
C THR A 209 -32.54 -27.07 41.44
N TYR A 210 -33.79 -26.57 41.45
CA TYR A 210 -34.53 -26.14 40.26
C TYR A 210 -33.97 -24.85 39.67
N LEU A 211 -33.80 -24.82 38.34
CA LEU A 211 -33.43 -23.63 37.57
C LEU A 211 -34.58 -23.14 36.70
N MET A 212 -35.07 -23.96 35.75
CA MET A 212 -36.03 -23.55 34.71
C MET A 212 -37.01 -24.67 34.32
N GLY A 213 -38.06 -24.32 33.58
CA GLY A 213 -39.04 -25.25 33.01
C GLY A 213 -38.47 -26.10 31.86
N ALA A 214 -39.25 -27.07 31.40
CA ALA A 214 -38.94 -27.79 30.15
C ALA A 214 -39.06 -26.85 28.93
N TYR A 215 -38.50 -27.28 27.81
CA TYR A 215 -38.54 -26.60 26.50
C TYR A 215 -38.02 -25.15 26.52
N SER A 216 -37.21 -24.80 27.54
CA SER A 216 -36.72 -23.43 27.78
C SER A 216 -35.33 -23.18 27.19
N TYR A 217 -34.47 -24.20 27.16
CA TYR A 217 -33.16 -24.21 26.50
C TYR A 217 -32.58 -25.64 26.48
N LYS A 218 -31.57 -25.90 25.63
CA LYS A 218 -30.88 -27.19 25.54
C LYS A 218 -29.82 -27.36 26.63
N THR A 219 -29.71 -28.55 27.21
CA THR A 219 -28.53 -29.00 27.96
C THR A 219 -28.11 -30.39 27.54
N GLY A 220 -26.80 -30.63 27.57
CA GLY A 220 -26.20 -31.83 27.00
C GLY A 220 -24.91 -32.23 27.69
N GLY A 221 -24.40 -33.39 27.31
CA GLY A 221 -23.14 -33.91 27.81
C GLY A 221 -23.00 -35.42 27.64
N ILE A 222 -22.11 -35.99 28.44
CA ILE A 222 -21.70 -37.39 28.36
C ILE A 222 -22.75 -38.31 28.99
N VAL A 223 -22.97 -39.46 28.34
CA VAL A 223 -23.78 -40.57 28.83
C VAL A 223 -22.89 -41.78 29.08
N ASN A 224 -23.09 -42.48 30.19
CA ASN A 224 -22.29 -43.65 30.54
C ASN A 224 -22.65 -44.88 29.69
N THR A 225 -21.65 -45.75 29.49
CA THR A 225 -21.81 -47.10 28.96
C THR A 225 -22.97 -47.82 29.66
N PRO A 226 -23.88 -48.47 28.91
CA PRO A 226 -25.14 -48.96 29.47
C PRO A 226 -24.97 -50.23 30.31
N ALA A 227 -25.81 -50.39 31.32
CA ALA A 227 -25.97 -51.63 32.07
C ALA A 227 -26.81 -52.67 31.31
N ILE A 228 -27.72 -52.22 30.44
CA ILE A 228 -28.51 -53.06 29.52
C ILE A 228 -28.43 -52.46 28.11
N SER A 229 -28.06 -53.29 27.14
CA SER A 229 -28.03 -52.99 25.71
C SER A 229 -28.74 -54.11 24.98
N ASP A 230 -29.99 -53.92 24.58
CA ASP A 230 -30.72 -54.83 23.69
C ASP A 230 -31.65 -54.05 22.73
N TRP A 231 -32.96 -54.04 22.95
CA TRP A 231 -33.90 -53.07 22.39
C TRP A 231 -33.99 -51.80 23.23
N SER A 232 -33.52 -51.85 24.47
CA SER A 232 -33.33 -50.70 25.33
C SER A 232 -31.85 -50.44 25.59
N PHE A 233 -31.48 -49.18 25.62
CA PHE A 233 -30.23 -48.70 26.21
C PHE A 233 -30.58 -48.17 27.60
N VAL A 234 -30.05 -48.81 28.65
CA VAL A 234 -30.33 -48.45 30.04
C VAL A 234 -29.03 -48.12 30.75
N THR A 235 -28.94 -46.91 31.27
CA THR A 235 -27.70 -46.33 31.82
C THR A 235 -27.95 -45.63 33.15
N ASN A 236 -26.92 -45.55 33.98
CA ASN A 236 -26.94 -44.84 35.26
C ASN A 236 -25.98 -43.65 35.20
N THR A 237 -26.47 -42.45 35.48
CA THR A 237 -25.62 -41.25 35.59
C THR A 237 -24.70 -41.34 36.81
N THR A 238 -23.46 -40.90 36.64
CA THR A 238 -22.41 -40.83 37.67
C THR A 238 -21.93 -39.39 37.86
N ASN A 239 -21.19 -39.12 38.93
CA ASN A 239 -20.62 -37.81 39.24
C ASN A 239 -19.35 -37.49 38.41
N THR A 240 -19.30 -37.96 37.16
CA THR A 240 -18.22 -37.71 36.21
C THR A 240 -18.37 -36.33 35.55
N PRO A 241 -17.28 -35.71 35.08
CA PRO A 241 -17.35 -34.42 34.38
C PRO A 241 -18.33 -34.47 33.19
N LEU A 242 -19.01 -33.35 32.93
CA LEU A 242 -19.97 -33.15 31.85
C LEU A 242 -21.08 -34.22 31.74
N SER A 243 -21.32 -35.02 32.80
CA SER A 243 -22.36 -36.06 32.77
C SER A 243 -23.75 -35.47 33.03
N THR A 244 -24.76 -35.91 32.26
CA THR A 244 -26.14 -35.42 32.37
C THR A 244 -27.18 -36.54 32.47
N TYR A 245 -28.29 -36.26 33.17
CA TYR A 245 -29.42 -37.16 33.39
C TYR A 245 -30.68 -36.58 32.73
N GLY A 246 -31.47 -37.38 32.00
CA GLY A 246 -32.67 -36.95 31.26
C GLY A 246 -34.00 -37.30 31.94
N THR A 247 -35.09 -36.58 31.63
CA THR A 247 -36.32 -36.46 32.45
C THR A 247 -37.56 -35.93 31.67
N PRO A 248 -38.71 -35.59 32.31
CA PRO A 248 -39.82 -34.91 31.61
C PRO A 248 -39.43 -33.61 30.88
N GLY A 249 -39.67 -33.65 29.56
CA GLY A 249 -39.24 -32.68 28.57
C GLY A 249 -38.01 -33.12 27.76
N ASP A 250 -37.23 -34.08 28.26
CA ASP A 250 -36.22 -34.82 27.48
C ASP A 250 -36.81 -36.05 26.78
N SER A 251 -38.09 -36.38 26.96
CA SER A 251 -38.76 -37.46 26.22
C SER A 251 -38.55 -37.27 24.72
N GLY A 252 -38.04 -38.28 24.01
CA GLY A 252 -37.69 -38.21 22.58
C GLY A 252 -36.28 -37.69 22.29
N SER A 253 -35.61 -37.08 23.27
CA SER A 253 -34.27 -36.51 23.08
C SER A 253 -33.24 -37.56 22.65
N PRO A 254 -32.29 -37.19 21.76
CA PRO A 254 -31.36 -38.13 21.16
C PRO A 254 -30.28 -38.62 22.13
N LEU A 255 -29.88 -39.87 21.89
CA LEU A 255 -28.60 -40.44 22.30
C LEU A 255 -27.77 -40.70 21.05
N PHE A 256 -26.55 -40.16 21.06
CA PHE A 256 -25.56 -40.33 20.00
C PHE A 256 -24.42 -41.21 20.48
N ALA A 257 -23.79 -41.94 19.55
CA ALA A 257 -22.60 -42.73 19.81
C ALA A 257 -21.53 -42.43 18.75
N TRP A 258 -20.26 -42.38 19.15
CA TRP A 258 -19.17 -42.50 18.19
C TRP A 258 -18.99 -43.97 17.85
N ASP A 259 -19.10 -44.32 16.58
CA ASP A 259 -18.94 -45.69 16.10
C ASP A 259 -17.55 -45.83 15.45
N ALA A 260 -16.59 -46.34 16.22
CA ALA A 260 -15.19 -46.46 15.80
C ALA A 260 -14.99 -47.44 14.63
N ASP A 261 -15.87 -48.45 14.47
CA ASP A 261 -15.87 -49.33 13.29
C ASP A 261 -16.22 -48.57 11.99
N GLN A 262 -16.93 -47.43 12.10
CA GLN A 262 -17.36 -46.59 10.99
C GLN A 262 -16.65 -45.22 10.93
N ASN A 263 -15.83 -44.88 11.93
CA ASN A 263 -15.17 -43.59 12.13
C ASN A 263 -16.13 -42.38 11.99
N LYS A 264 -17.32 -42.46 12.60
CA LYS A 264 -18.32 -41.37 12.57
C LYS A 264 -19.28 -41.40 13.77
N TRP A 265 -19.96 -40.28 13.99
CA TRP A 265 -21.12 -40.22 14.87
C TRP A 265 -22.34 -40.89 14.24
N VAL A 266 -23.13 -41.58 15.07
CA VAL A 266 -24.42 -42.17 14.69
C VAL A 266 -25.48 -41.86 15.74
N LEU A 267 -26.72 -41.70 15.30
CA LEU A 267 -27.89 -41.66 16.16
C LEU A 267 -28.23 -43.08 16.64
N LEU A 268 -28.24 -43.28 17.96
CA LEU A 268 -28.36 -44.59 18.59
C LEU A 268 -29.79 -44.85 19.10
N ALA A 269 -30.31 -43.94 19.92
CA ALA A 269 -31.55 -44.16 20.67
C ALA A 269 -32.27 -42.84 20.97
N VAL A 270 -33.55 -42.93 21.38
CA VAL A 270 -34.35 -41.79 21.87
C VAL A 270 -34.82 -42.04 23.30
N LEU A 271 -34.74 -41.03 24.17
CA LEU A 271 -35.07 -41.19 25.60
C LEU A 271 -36.56 -41.46 25.79
N ASN A 272 -36.91 -42.54 26.51
CA ASN A 272 -38.30 -42.90 26.80
C ASN A 272 -38.66 -42.80 28.29
N SER A 273 -37.70 -42.94 29.22
CA SER A 273 -38.03 -42.96 30.65
C SER A 273 -36.85 -42.63 31.59
N TYR A 274 -37.19 -42.40 32.86
CA TYR A 274 -36.29 -41.95 33.92
C TYR A 274 -36.75 -42.44 35.31
N ALA A 275 -35.82 -42.59 36.25
CA ALA A 275 -36.07 -43.10 37.60
C ALA A 275 -36.58 -42.03 38.61
N GLY A 276 -37.28 -41.00 38.13
CA GLY A 276 -37.65 -39.83 38.96
C GLY A 276 -36.47 -38.86 39.18
N VAL A 277 -36.74 -37.66 39.69
CA VAL A 277 -35.72 -36.59 39.82
C VAL A 277 -34.55 -36.96 40.73
N ASN A 278 -34.83 -37.72 41.80
CA ASN A 278 -33.83 -38.17 42.77
C ASN A 278 -33.07 -39.44 42.32
N GLY A 279 -33.50 -40.08 41.24
CA GLY A 279 -32.83 -41.24 40.65
C GLY A 279 -31.60 -40.84 39.82
N ASN A 280 -31.08 -41.82 39.08
CA ASN A 280 -30.02 -41.63 38.08
C ASN A 280 -30.14 -42.57 36.88
N THR A 281 -31.17 -43.41 36.78
CA THR A 281 -31.34 -44.37 35.67
C THR A 281 -32.17 -43.78 34.53
N ASN A 282 -31.63 -43.81 33.32
CA ASN A 282 -32.37 -43.50 32.10
C ASN A 282 -32.60 -44.73 31.23
N TRP A 283 -33.76 -44.76 30.57
CA TRP A 283 -34.12 -45.75 29.55
C TRP A 283 -34.34 -45.04 28.22
N TYR A 284 -33.69 -45.55 27.18
CA TYR A 284 -33.86 -45.12 25.81
C TYR A 284 -34.35 -46.28 24.94
N THR A 285 -35.17 -45.99 23.93
CA THR A 285 -35.52 -46.95 22.87
C THR A 285 -34.43 -46.89 21.80
N ILE A 286 -33.69 -47.98 21.59
CA ILE A 286 -32.73 -48.08 20.48
C ILE A 286 -33.51 -48.07 19.16
N ILE A 287 -33.04 -47.28 18.19
CA ILE A 287 -33.80 -46.99 16.97
C ILE A 287 -33.90 -48.25 16.09
N PRO A 288 -35.11 -48.68 15.71
CA PRO A 288 -35.29 -49.81 14.80
C PRO A 288 -35.01 -49.38 13.36
N ALA A 289 -33.73 -49.30 12.98
CA ALA A 289 -33.28 -48.82 11.67
C ALA A 289 -33.94 -49.54 10.47
N GLY A 290 -34.29 -50.82 10.62
CA GLY A 290 -35.05 -51.58 9.61
C GLY A 290 -36.49 -51.09 9.45
N ASP A 291 -37.19 -50.82 10.56
CA ASP A 291 -38.58 -50.36 10.55
C ASP A 291 -38.67 -48.92 10.02
N VAL A 292 -37.74 -48.05 10.41
CA VAL A 292 -37.58 -46.69 9.83
C VAL A 292 -37.45 -46.76 8.30
N LYS A 293 -36.59 -47.65 7.78
CA LYS A 293 -36.41 -47.87 6.34
C LYS A 293 -37.63 -48.52 5.66
N ASN A 294 -38.47 -49.24 6.40
CA ASN A 294 -39.71 -49.81 5.88
C ASN A 294 -40.86 -48.79 5.86
N THR A 295 -40.89 -47.83 6.79
CA THR A 295 -41.81 -46.68 6.76
C THR A 295 -41.57 -45.84 5.51
N MET A 296 -40.34 -45.31 5.33
CA MET A 296 -40.01 -44.42 4.20
C MET A 296 -40.24 -45.06 2.81
N LYS A 297 -40.30 -46.40 2.72
CA LYS A 297 -40.61 -47.13 1.48
C LYS A 297 -42.10 -47.22 1.14
N GLN A 298 -43.00 -46.97 2.10
CA GLN A 298 -44.45 -46.96 1.86
C GLN A 298 -44.90 -45.62 1.25
N ASP A 299 -44.17 -44.55 1.58
CA ASP A 299 -44.37 -43.18 1.09
C ASP A 299 -43.86 -42.93 -0.34
N ALA A 300 -43.29 -43.94 -1.01
CA ALA A 300 -42.79 -43.85 -2.39
C ALA A 300 -43.68 -44.61 -3.40
N ASP A 301 -43.65 -44.18 -4.66
CA ASP A 301 -44.16 -44.94 -5.82
C ASP A 301 -43.00 -45.62 -6.57
N ALA A 302 -43.31 -46.32 -7.67
CA ALA A 302 -42.30 -47.02 -8.47
C ALA A 302 -41.42 -46.02 -9.26
N PRO A 303 -40.08 -46.21 -9.34
CA PRO A 303 -39.21 -45.33 -10.10
C PRO A 303 -39.59 -45.18 -11.58
N VAL A 304 -39.59 -43.94 -12.04
CA VAL A 304 -39.89 -43.50 -13.41
C VAL A 304 -38.65 -43.76 -14.27
N ASN A 305 -38.52 -45.00 -14.72
CA ASN A 305 -37.38 -45.52 -15.48
C ASN A 305 -37.56 -45.28 -16.99
N THR A 306 -37.20 -44.08 -17.43
CA THR A 306 -37.42 -43.58 -18.79
C THR A 306 -36.47 -44.24 -19.80
N LYS A 307 -36.77 -44.06 -21.09
CA LYS A 307 -35.93 -44.55 -22.18
C LYS A 307 -35.70 -43.47 -23.22
N GLN A 308 -34.46 -43.37 -23.68
CA GLN A 308 -34.09 -42.50 -24.81
C GLN A 308 -34.78 -43.01 -26.08
N GLY A 309 -35.47 -42.12 -26.79
CA GLY A 309 -36.16 -42.41 -28.06
C GLY A 309 -37.67 -42.71 -27.96
N GLU A 310 -38.24 -42.92 -26.76
CA GLU A 310 -39.69 -43.18 -26.57
C GLU A 310 -40.54 -41.89 -26.47
N GLY A 311 -39.94 -40.71 -26.70
CA GLY A 311 -40.60 -39.41 -26.68
C GLY A 311 -40.59 -38.69 -25.33
N ASP A 312 -41.35 -37.60 -25.25
CA ASP A 312 -41.60 -36.83 -24.01
C ASP A 312 -42.46 -37.66 -23.02
N ILE A 313 -42.34 -37.34 -21.73
CA ILE A 313 -43.00 -38.02 -20.62
C ILE A 313 -44.20 -37.17 -20.18
N HIS A 314 -45.42 -37.62 -20.50
CA HIS A 314 -46.65 -36.87 -20.22
C HIS A 314 -47.13 -37.13 -18.79
N TRP A 315 -47.25 -36.07 -17.99
CA TRP A 315 -47.68 -36.12 -16.59
C TRP A 315 -49.09 -35.50 -16.43
N SER A 316 -50.06 -36.38 -16.20
CA SER A 316 -51.46 -36.05 -15.91
C SER A 316 -51.77 -36.18 -14.41
N TYR A 317 -52.69 -35.38 -13.88
CA TYR A 317 -53.09 -35.38 -12.46
C TYR A 317 -54.51 -34.81 -12.26
N ASP A 318 -55.35 -35.52 -11.49
CA ASP A 318 -56.66 -35.03 -11.03
C ASP A 318 -56.62 -34.65 -9.54
N GLU A 319 -56.65 -33.35 -9.27
CA GLU A 319 -56.65 -32.79 -7.90
C GLU A 319 -57.84 -33.27 -7.03
N LYS A 320 -58.93 -33.75 -7.62
CA LYS A 320 -60.11 -34.23 -6.85
C LYS A 320 -59.93 -35.64 -6.30
N THR A 321 -59.20 -36.49 -7.03
CA THR A 321 -58.90 -37.88 -6.62
C THR A 321 -57.49 -38.02 -6.04
N GLY A 322 -56.62 -37.03 -6.24
CA GLY A 322 -55.22 -37.09 -5.80
C GLY A 322 -54.40 -38.12 -6.58
N LEU A 323 -54.88 -38.56 -7.74
CA LEU A 323 -54.24 -39.56 -8.58
C LEU A 323 -53.72 -38.91 -9.87
N GLY A 324 -52.58 -39.39 -10.33
CA GLY A 324 -51.96 -39.01 -11.59
C GLY A 324 -51.17 -40.16 -12.20
N SER A 325 -50.64 -39.92 -13.39
CA SER A 325 -49.79 -40.87 -14.09
C SER A 325 -48.73 -40.14 -14.92
N LEU A 326 -47.55 -40.73 -15.00
CA LEU A 326 -46.51 -40.37 -15.95
C LEU A 326 -46.48 -41.41 -17.04
N THR A 327 -46.49 -41.01 -18.32
CA THR A 327 -46.55 -41.93 -19.46
C THR A 327 -45.47 -41.61 -20.49
N GLN A 328 -44.77 -42.64 -21.00
CA GLN A 328 -43.77 -42.51 -22.06
C GLN A 328 -43.90 -43.70 -23.03
N GLY A 329 -44.18 -43.41 -24.30
CA GLY A 329 -44.44 -44.43 -25.32
C GLY A 329 -45.62 -45.35 -24.94
N SER A 330 -45.31 -46.59 -24.55
CA SER A 330 -46.28 -47.58 -24.03
C SER A 330 -46.14 -47.88 -22.53
N THR A 331 -45.25 -47.17 -21.83
CA THR A 331 -44.99 -47.36 -20.39
C THR A 331 -45.77 -46.32 -19.59
N SER A 332 -46.30 -46.72 -18.43
CA SER A 332 -47.02 -45.85 -17.50
C SER A 332 -46.55 -46.10 -16.06
N TRP A 333 -46.44 -45.04 -15.28
CA TRP A 333 -46.14 -45.06 -13.85
C TRP A 333 -47.25 -44.32 -13.09
N GLU A 334 -47.77 -44.95 -12.04
CA GLU A 334 -48.73 -44.32 -11.12
C GLU A 334 -48.04 -43.20 -10.33
N MET A 335 -48.79 -42.15 -9.98
CA MET A 335 -48.35 -41.06 -9.12
C MET A 335 -49.47 -40.66 -8.15
N HIS A 336 -49.14 -40.53 -6.87
CA HIS A 336 -50.07 -40.10 -5.84
C HIS A 336 -49.73 -38.69 -5.33
N GLY A 337 -50.75 -37.83 -5.24
CA GLY A 337 -50.69 -36.48 -4.71
C GLY A 337 -51.60 -36.26 -3.50
N ASN A 338 -51.96 -34.99 -3.27
CA ASN A 338 -52.65 -34.55 -2.06
C ASN A 338 -54.16 -34.88 -2.08
N LEU A 339 -54.59 -35.75 -1.17
CA LEU A 339 -55.96 -36.25 -1.02
C LEU A 339 -56.37 -36.28 0.47
N GLY A 340 -57.68 -36.10 0.74
CA GLY A 340 -58.27 -36.50 2.02
C GLY A 340 -58.47 -35.38 3.04
N ALA A 341 -58.04 -35.60 4.28
CA ALA A 341 -58.36 -34.77 5.44
C ALA A 341 -57.78 -33.35 5.36
N THR A 342 -58.20 -32.42 6.23
CA THR A 342 -57.63 -31.06 6.24
C THR A 342 -56.12 -31.06 6.52
N TRP A 343 -55.41 -30.08 5.95
CA TRP A 343 -53.98 -29.84 6.18
C TRP A 343 -53.63 -29.86 7.69
N PRO A 344 -52.47 -30.42 8.10
CA PRO A 344 -51.43 -31.01 7.25
C PRO A 344 -51.69 -32.47 6.83
N ALA A 345 -52.72 -33.13 7.34
CA ALA A 345 -52.87 -34.59 7.23
C ALA A 345 -53.13 -35.13 5.80
N SER A 346 -53.73 -34.33 4.90
CA SER A 346 -53.88 -34.72 3.47
C SER A 346 -52.56 -34.85 2.74
N LEU A 347 -51.53 -34.11 3.16
CA LEU A 347 -50.24 -34.10 2.46
C LEU A 347 -49.60 -35.49 2.44
N ASN A 348 -49.86 -36.33 3.46
CA ASN A 348 -49.27 -37.66 3.60
C ASN A 348 -49.73 -38.67 2.54
N SER A 349 -50.86 -38.44 1.85
CA SER A 349 -51.26 -39.30 0.73
C SER A 349 -50.38 -39.14 -0.50
N GLY A 350 -49.65 -38.01 -0.59
CA GLY A 350 -48.75 -37.70 -1.67
C GLY A 350 -47.42 -38.43 -1.54
N LYS A 351 -46.92 -38.96 -2.65
CA LYS A 351 -45.79 -39.90 -2.65
C LYS A 351 -44.54 -39.40 -3.36
N ASP A 352 -43.42 -39.94 -2.93
CA ASP A 352 -42.10 -39.69 -3.47
C ASP A 352 -41.92 -40.41 -4.83
N LEU A 353 -41.39 -39.68 -5.82
CA LEU A 353 -41.03 -40.19 -7.14
C LEU A 353 -39.52 -40.08 -7.36
N THR A 354 -38.94 -41.08 -8.03
CA THR A 354 -37.54 -41.10 -8.45
C THR A 354 -37.48 -41.24 -9.97
N PHE A 355 -36.69 -40.39 -10.64
CA PHE A 355 -36.57 -40.30 -12.09
C PHE A 355 -35.17 -40.77 -12.53
N GLN A 356 -35.13 -41.74 -13.44
CA GLN A 356 -33.91 -42.40 -13.92
C GLN A 356 -34.01 -42.66 -15.44
N GLY A 357 -32.94 -42.45 -16.20
CA GLY A 357 -32.85 -42.61 -17.66
C GLY A 357 -32.88 -41.30 -18.47
N GLY A 358 -33.17 -40.16 -17.82
CA GLY A 358 -33.20 -38.82 -18.40
C GLY A 358 -34.39 -38.51 -19.33
N GLY A 359 -34.52 -37.24 -19.75
CA GLY A 359 -35.48 -36.83 -20.80
C GLY A 359 -36.32 -35.58 -20.49
N THR A 360 -37.48 -35.47 -21.14
CA THR A 360 -38.38 -34.31 -21.00
C THR A 360 -39.69 -34.72 -20.32
N VAL A 361 -40.05 -34.08 -19.22
CA VAL A 361 -41.35 -34.25 -18.53
C VAL A 361 -42.27 -33.08 -18.84
N VAL A 362 -43.55 -33.37 -19.10
CA VAL A 362 -44.57 -32.40 -19.54
C VAL A 362 -45.76 -32.41 -18.59
N LEU A 363 -45.99 -31.31 -17.86
CA LEU A 363 -47.14 -31.17 -16.98
C LEU A 363 -48.38 -30.74 -17.77
N GLU A 364 -49.30 -31.68 -17.97
CA GLU A 364 -50.60 -31.42 -18.60
C GLU A 364 -51.60 -30.79 -17.61
N ASN A 365 -51.41 -31.03 -16.31
CA ASN A 365 -52.23 -30.50 -15.23
C ASN A 365 -51.36 -29.85 -14.13
N THR A 366 -51.94 -28.92 -13.36
CA THR A 366 -51.29 -28.37 -12.15
C THR A 366 -51.22 -29.46 -11.08
N VAL A 367 -50.03 -29.69 -10.54
CA VAL A 367 -49.76 -30.80 -9.61
C VAL A 367 -49.64 -30.30 -8.17
N ASN A 368 -50.41 -30.94 -7.29
CA ASN A 368 -50.32 -30.76 -5.84
C ASN A 368 -49.93 -32.12 -5.22
N GLN A 369 -48.63 -32.40 -5.15
CA GLN A 369 -48.07 -33.68 -4.73
C GLN A 369 -48.03 -33.86 -3.19
N GLY A 370 -48.60 -32.93 -2.42
CA GLY A 370 -48.68 -33.05 -0.96
C GLY A 370 -47.31 -33.01 -0.30
N ALA A 371 -46.97 -34.04 0.47
CA ALA A 371 -45.63 -34.26 1.01
C ALA A 371 -44.70 -34.99 0.02
N GLY A 372 -45.21 -35.53 -1.08
CA GLY A 372 -44.41 -36.30 -2.04
C GLY A 372 -43.30 -35.47 -2.70
N THR A 373 -42.10 -36.02 -2.73
CA THR A 373 -40.88 -35.40 -3.26
C THR A 373 -40.56 -35.85 -4.70
N LEU A 374 -39.66 -35.13 -5.36
CA LEU A 374 -39.07 -35.52 -6.63
C LEU A 374 -37.57 -35.73 -6.45
N THR A 375 -37.07 -36.91 -6.79
CA THR A 375 -35.63 -37.21 -6.85
C THR A 375 -35.21 -37.47 -8.29
N PHE A 376 -34.14 -36.82 -8.74
CA PHE A 376 -33.58 -36.97 -10.09
C PHE A 376 -32.17 -37.55 -9.99
N ASP A 377 -31.97 -38.73 -10.59
CA ASP A 377 -30.68 -39.43 -10.68
C ASP A 377 -30.04 -39.34 -12.09
N ASP A 378 -30.63 -38.54 -12.98
CA ASP A 378 -30.21 -38.29 -14.37
C ASP A 378 -30.63 -36.87 -14.79
N ASP A 379 -30.21 -36.41 -15.98
CA ASP A 379 -30.54 -35.08 -16.51
C ASP A 379 -31.96 -35.00 -17.09
N TYR A 380 -32.72 -33.96 -16.72
CA TYR A 380 -34.12 -33.78 -17.16
C TYR A 380 -34.46 -32.33 -17.54
N ILE A 381 -35.42 -32.17 -18.44
CA ILE A 381 -36.17 -30.93 -18.66
C ILE A 381 -37.59 -31.15 -18.11
N VAL A 382 -38.13 -30.24 -17.31
CA VAL A 382 -39.50 -30.34 -16.78
C VAL A 382 -40.26 -29.07 -17.17
N LYS A 383 -41.29 -29.19 -18.02
CA LYS A 383 -42.00 -28.04 -18.63
C LYS A 383 -43.53 -28.16 -18.46
N PRO A 384 -44.26 -27.03 -18.37
CA PRO A 384 -45.72 -27.04 -18.47
C PRO A 384 -46.17 -27.20 -19.94
N VAL A 385 -47.45 -27.49 -20.17
CA VAL A 385 -48.08 -27.31 -21.49
C VAL A 385 -48.36 -25.81 -21.76
N ASP A 386 -48.71 -25.07 -20.71
CA ASP A 386 -49.03 -23.64 -20.73
C ASP A 386 -48.63 -23.01 -19.38
N THR A 387 -49.56 -22.92 -18.42
CA THR A 387 -49.40 -22.22 -17.13
C THR A 387 -49.50 -23.15 -15.90
N GLN A 388 -49.37 -24.46 -16.10
CA GLN A 388 -49.37 -25.46 -15.04
C GLN A 388 -48.26 -25.17 -14.00
N THR A 389 -48.59 -25.36 -12.71
CA THR A 389 -47.65 -25.22 -11.60
C THR A 389 -47.46 -26.54 -10.86
N TRP A 390 -46.40 -26.65 -10.06
CA TRP A 390 -46.16 -27.80 -9.17
C TRP A 390 -45.90 -27.34 -7.75
N LYS A 391 -46.39 -28.09 -6.78
CA LYS A 391 -45.95 -28.05 -5.37
C LYS A 391 -45.95 -29.45 -4.77
N GLY A 392 -44.99 -29.70 -3.88
CA GLY A 392 -44.82 -30.97 -3.17
C GLY A 392 -43.79 -30.86 -2.05
N GLY A 393 -43.27 -31.99 -1.57
CA GLY A 393 -42.30 -32.03 -0.47
C GLY A 393 -40.95 -31.40 -0.77
N GLY A 394 -40.54 -31.34 -2.04
CA GLY A 394 -39.29 -30.73 -2.50
C GLY A 394 -38.66 -31.49 -3.65
N ILE A 395 -37.52 -30.99 -4.13
CA ILE A 395 -36.73 -31.55 -5.23
C ILE A 395 -35.33 -31.92 -4.71
N ILE A 396 -34.86 -33.11 -5.08
CA ILE A 396 -33.51 -33.62 -4.85
C ILE A 396 -32.88 -33.88 -6.21
N VAL A 397 -31.74 -33.24 -6.52
CA VAL A 397 -30.96 -33.51 -7.75
C VAL A 397 -29.63 -34.13 -7.36
N ASN A 398 -29.42 -35.40 -7.67
CA ASN A 398 -28.24 -36.15 -7.23
C ASN A 398 -27.04 -35.97 -8.17
N GLY A 399 -25.85 -36.36 -7.71
CA GLY A 399 -24.64 -36.39 -8.52
C GLY A 399 -24.25 -35.02 -9.08
N GLU A 400 -23.82 -35.00 -10.34
CA GLU A 400 -23.49 -33.79 -11.12
C GLU A 400 -24.64 -33.37 -12.07
N HIS A 401 -25.82 -34.01 -11.93
CA HIS A 401 -26.92 -33.90 -12.89
C HIS A 401 -27.59 -32.53 -12.92
N LEU A 402 -28.21 -32.21 -14.06
CA LEU A 402 -28.93 -30.96 -14.27
C LEU A 402 -30.43 -31.18 -14.56
N VAL A 403 -31.28 -30.48 -13.81
CA VAL A 403 -32.72 -30.38 -14.07
C VAL A 403 -33.07 -28.97 -14.54
N ASP A 404 -33.49 -28.83 -15.80
CA ASP A 404 -34.00 -27.58 -16.38
C ASP A 404 -35.49 -27.46 -16.10
N TRP A 405 -35.81 -26.75 -15.02
CA TRP A 405 -37.14 -26.66 -14.43
C TRP A 405 -37.85 -25.40 -14.92
N GLN A 406 -38.77 -25.57 -15.87
CA GLN A 406 -39.48 -24.49 -16.56
C GLN A 406 -40.88 -24.19 -15.97
N ILE A 407 -41.12 -24.57 -14.71
CA ILE A 407 -42.45 -24.58 -14.07
C ILE A 407 -42.47 -23.62 -12.88
N ASN A 408 -43.46 -22.72 -12.83
CA ASN A 408 -43.64 -21.79 -11.72
C ASN A 408 -44.20 -22.50 -10.47
N GLY A 409 -43.89 -21.95 -9.30
CA GLY A 409 -44.45 -22.37 -8.01
C GLY A 409 -45.77 -21.68 -7.68
N VAL A 410 -46.18 -21.75 -6.41
CA VAL A 410 -47.49 -21.28 -5.92
C VAL A 410 -47.32 -20.30 -4.76
N THR A 411 -48.15 -19.24 -4.73
CA THR A 411 -48.16 -18.23 -3.66
C THR A 411 -48.30 -18.87 -2.28
N GLY A 412 -47.39 -18.57 -1.36
CA GLY A 412 -47.40 -19.11 0.00
C GLY A 412 -46.85 -20.54 0.14
N ASP A 413 -46.37 -21.15 -0.95
CA ASP A 413 -45.53 -22.34 -0.88
C ASP A 413 -44.04 -21.98 -1.00
N SER A 414 -43.18 -22.89 -0.53
CA SER A 414 -41.73 -22.82 -0.74
C SER A 414 -41.26 -24.08 -1.47
N LEU A 415 -40.52 -23.90 -2.56
CA LEU A 415 -39.78 -24.98 -3.19
C LEU A 415 -38.56 -25.29 -2.32
N HIS A 416 -38.45 -26.51 -1.80
CA HIS A 416 -37.26 -26.94 -1.07
C HIS A 416 -36.34 -27.73 -2.01
N LYS A 417 -35.04 -27.38 -2.07
CA LYS A 417 -34.03 -28.02 -2.94
C LYS A 417 -32.89 -28.62 -2.14
N LEU A 418 -32.61 -29.90 -2.38
CA LEU A 418 -31.44 -30.65 -1.90
C LEU A 418 -30.74 -31.40 -3.05
N GLY A 419 -29.73 -32.21 -2.70
CA GLY A 419 -28.88 -32.95 -3.62
C GLY A 419 -27.78 -32.08 -4.24
N THR A 420 -26.64 -32.70 -4.55
CA THR A 420 -25.41 -32.02 -5.00
C THR A 420 -25.50 -31.42 -6.41
N GLY A 421 -26.44 -31.90 -7.24
CA GLY A 421 -26.60 -31.49 -8.63
C GLY A 421 -27.20 -30.09 -8.80
N THR A 422 -27.52 -29.74 -10.04
CA THR A 422 -27.98 -28.40 -10.45
C THR A 422 -29.48 -28.38 -10.74
N LEU A 423 -30.23 -27.50 -10.07
CA LEU A 423 -31.59 -27.16 -10.47
C LEU A 423 -31.59 -25.79 -11.17
N LYS A 424 -31.81 -25.77 -12.49
CA LYS A 424 -31.90 -24.53 -13.28
C LYS A 424 -33.36 -24.11 -13.40
N ILE A 425 -33.70 -23.00 -12.77
CA ILE A 425 -35.05 -22.40 -12.79
C ILE A 425 -35.17 -21.55 -14.06
N ASN A 426 -36.00 -22.01 -14.98
CA ASN A 426 -36.09 -21.52 -16.36
C ASN A 426 -37.58 -21.39 -16.78
N GLY A 427 -38.44 -20.96 -15.86
CA GLY A 427 -39.86 -20.72 -16.13
C GLY A 427 -40.07 -19.47 -16.99
N THR A 428 -41.31 -19.00 -17.02
CA THR A 428 -41.71 -17.79 -17.75
C THR A 428 -42.57 -16.90 -16.85
N GLY A 429 -42.33 -15.59 -16.89
CA GLY A 429 -43.09 -14.60 -16.13
C GLY A 429 -42.72 -14.56 -14.65
N VAL A 430 -43.65 -14.04 -13.83
CA VAL A 430 -43.48 -13.90 -12.38
C VAL A 430 -43.86 -15.20 -11.66
N ASN A 431 -42.88 -15.88 -11.08
CA ASN A 431 -43.14 -16.96 -10.12
C ASN A 431 -43.47 -16.35 -8.73
N PRO A 432 -44.65 -16.63 -8.15
CA PRO A 432 -45.03 -16.10 -6.84
C PRO A 432 -44.52 -16.94 -5.65
N GLY A 433 -44.05 -18.17 -5.89
CA GLY A 433 -43.51 -19.05 -4.85
C GLY A 433 -42.19 -18.55 -4.29
N SER A 434 -41.79 -19.11 -3.13
CA SER A 434 -40.47 -18.89 -2.53
C SER A 434 -39.54 -20.10 -2.75
N LEU A 435 -38.26 -19.96 -2.46
CA LEU A 435 -37.26 -21.03 -2.49
C LEU A 435 -36.59 -21.18 -1.12
N SER A 436 -36.36 -22.42 -0.70
CA SER A 436 -35.40 -22.78 0.34
C SER A 436 -34.38 -23.73 -0.28
N VAL A 437 -33.11 -23.31 -0.34
CA VAL A 437 -32.02 -24.10 -0.94
C VAL A 437 -31.06 -24.54 0.14
N GLY A 438 -30.86 -25.86 0.25
CA GLY A 438 -30.03 -26.48 1.28
C GLY A 438 -28.85 -27.30 0.74
N ASP A 439 -28.75 -27.55 -0.56
CA ASP A 439 -27.63 -28.32 -1.11
C ASP A 439 -27.40 -28.03 -2.61
N GLY A 440 -26.18 -28.33 -3.09
CA GLY A 440 -25.76 -28.21 -4.49
C GLY A 440 -26.03 -26.84 -5.12
N THR A 441 -26.26 -26.81 -6.44
CA THR A 441 -26.45 -25.57 -7.20
C THR A 441 -27.92 -25.31 -7.53
N VAL A 442 -28.34 -24.04 -7.46
CA VAL A 442 -29.57 -23.55 -8.09
C VAL A 442 -29.21 -22.37 -8.98
N ILE A 443 -29.63 -22.39 -10.26
CA ILE A 443 -29.42 -21.28 -11.20
C ILE A 443 -30.76 -20.60 -11.45
N LEU A 444 -30.88 -19.32 -11.14
CA LEU A 444 -32.06 -18.51 -11.46
C LEU A 444 -31.90 -17.92 -12.86
N ALA A 445 -32.66 -18.45 -13.82
CA ALA A 445 -32.66 -18.08 -15.24
C ALA A 445 -34.09 -17.96 -15.80
N GLN A 446 -35.01 -17.44 -14.99
CA GLN A 446 -36.41 -17.21 -15.32
C GLN A 446 -36.53 -16.27 -16.53
N ARG A 447 -37.34 -16.67 -17.51
CA ARG A 447 -37.57 -15.90 -18.75
C ARG A 447 -38.70 -14.89 -18.54
N ALA A 448 -38.60 -13.75 -19.24
CA ALA A 448 -39.66 -12.77 -19.26
C ALA A 448 -40.93 -13.30 -19.95
N ASP A 449 -42.10 -12.84 -19.51
CA ASP A 449 -43.37 -13.00 -20.22
C ASP A 449 -43.50 -12.01 -21.41
N ASP A 450 -44.64 -12.07 -22.12
CA ASP A 450 -44.96 -11.16 -23.23
C ASP A 450 -45.04 -9.67 -22.81
N ASN A 451 -45.11 -9.37 -21.51
CA ASN A 451 -45.08 -8.01 -20.96
C ASN A 451 -43.66 -7.55 -20.57
N GLY A 452 -42.66 -8.42 -20.67
CA GLY A 452 -41.28 -8.17 -20.25
C GLY A 452 -41.02 -8.41 -18.76
N LEU A 453 -41.96 -8.99 -18.02
CA LEU A 453 -41.85 -9.27 -16.58
C LEU A 453 -41.17 -10.63 -16.34
N SER A 454 -40.16 -10.67 -15.49
CA SER A 454 -39.55 -11.90 -14.97
C SER A 454 -39.35 -11.80 -13.46
N GLN A 455 -39.53 -12.91 -12.75
CA GLN A 455 -39.11 -13.09 -11.35
C GLN A 455 -39.04 -14.59 -11.07
N ALA A 456 -37.87 -15.11 -10.66
CA ALA A 456 -37.66 -16.53 -10.41
C ALA A 456 -38.30 -17.02 -9.10
N PHE A 457 -38.31 -16.19 -8.05
CA PHE A 457 -39.02 -16.42 -6.78
C PHE A 457 -39.36 -15.09 -6.10
N SER A 458 -40.37 -15.09 -5.23
CA SER A 458 -40.72 -13.93 -4.39
C SER A 458 -39.73 -13.72 -3.23
N SER A 459 -39.12 -14.79 -2.72
CA SER A 459 -38.00 -14.77 -1.76
C SER A 459 -37.17 -16.06 -1.85
N VAL A 460 -35.91 -16.00 -1.39
CA VAL A 460 -35.01 -17.16 -1.31
C VAL A 460 -34.36 -17.24 0.07
N SER A 461 -34.35 -18.42 0.67
CA SER A 461 -33.50 -18.76 1.83
C SER A 461 -32.37 -19.69 1.39
N ILE A 462 -31.13 -19.26 1.62
CA ILE A 462 -29.88 -20.00 1.41
C ILE A 462 -29.43 -20.51 2.78
N VAL A 463 -29.34 -21.83 2.97
CA VAL A 463 -29.11 -22.43 4.30
C VAL A 463 -28.17 -23.64 4.27
N SER A 464 -27.58 -23.95 5.42
CA SER A 464 -26.66 -25.06 5.73
C SER A 464 -25.24 -25.00 5.15
N GLY A 465 -24.85 -23.91 4.49
CA GLY A 465 -23.49 -23.65 3.99
C GLY A 465 -23.07 -24.45 2.75
N ARG A 466 -23.74 -25.57 2.48
CA ARG A 466 -23.59 -26.40 1.27
C ARG A 466 -23.96 -25.71 -0.05
N PRO A 467 -25.04 -24.90 -0.17
CA PRO A 467 -25.58 -24.55 -1.48
C PRO A 467 -24.91 -23.35 -2.15
N THR A 468 -25.07 -23.26 -3.47
CA THR A 468 -24.78 -22.06 -4.28
C THR A 468 -25.99 -21.67 -5.12
N LEU A 469 -26.47 -20.44 -4.94
CA LEU A 469 -27.48 -19.79 -5.77
C LEU A 469 -26.79 -18.88 -6.79
N VAL A 470 -27.01 -19.10 -8.09
CA VAL A 470 -26.40 -18.34 -9.18
C VAL A 470 -27.45 -17.50 -9.89
N LEU A 471 -27.17 -16.22 -10.15
CA LEU A 471 -28.03 -15.35 -10.95
C LEU A 471 -27.62 -15.36 -12.43
N ASN A 472 -28.57 -15.56 -13.33
CA ASN A 472 -28.36 -15.38 -14.77
C ASN A 472 -28.33 -13.89 -15.17
N ASP A 473 -29.18 -13.09 -14.54
CA ASP A 473 -29.34 -11.65 -14.77
C ASP A 473 -29.86 -10.92 -13.52
N ASP A 474 -29.96 -9.60 -13.61
CA ASP A 474 -30.37 -8.68 -12.54
C ASP A 474 -31.87 -8.70 -12.18
N LYS A 475 -32.71 -9.40 -12.97
CA LYS A 475 -34.18 -9.41 -12.79
C LYS A 475 -34.71 -10.65 -12.07
N GLN A 476 -33.81 -11.57 -11.71
CA GLN A 476 -34.20 -12.87 -11.19
C GLN A 476 -34.89 -12.81 -9.81
N ILE A 477 -34.51 -11.86 -8.95
CA ILE A 477 -35.07 -11.67 -7.61
C ILE A 477 -34.76 -10.25 -7.09
N ASN A 478 -35.63 -9.70 -6.23
CA ASN A 478 -35.28 -8.52 -5.43
C ASN A 478 -34.20 -8.89 -4.39
N PRO A 479 -32.99 -8.28 -4.41
CA PRO A 479 -31.91 -8.63 -3.48
C PRO A 479 -32.30 -8.57 -1.99
N ASP A 480 -33.19 -7.65 -1.60
CA ASP A 480 -33.68 -7.53 -0.22
C ASP A 480 -34.48 -8.75 0.28
N ASN A 481 -34.97 -9.59 -0.65
CA ASN A 481 -35.73 -10.80 -0.35
C ASN A 481 -34.87 -12.08 -0.34
N ILE A 482 -33.54 -11.93 -0.41
CA ILE A 482 -32.58 -13.01 -0.20
C ILE A 482 -32.22 -13.08 1.30
N LYS A 483 -32.34 -14.27 1.89
CA LYS A 483 -31.94 -14.60 3.26
C LYS A 483 -30.82 -15.61 3.23
N TRP A 484 -29.75 -15.40 4.01
CA TRP A 484 -28.84 -16.46 4.42
C TRP A 484 -29.21 -16.85 5.85
N GLY A 485 -29.87 -18.00 6.01
CA GLY A 485 -30.28 -18.53 7.31
C GLY A 485 -29.15 -19.30 8.00
N TYR A 486 -29.48 -20.29 8.83
CA TYR A 486 -28.50 -21.10 9.56
C TYR A 486 -27.38 -21.67 8.66
N HIS A 487 -26.13 -21.33 8.98
CA HIS A 487 -24.90 -21.62 8.23
C HIS A 487 -24.88 -21.12 6.77
N GLY A 488 -25.83 -20.28 6.35
CA GLY A 488 -25.88 -19.61 5.05
C GLY A 488 -25.60 -20.49 3.83
N GLY A 489 -24.63 -20.07 3.02
CA GLY A 489 -24.29 -20.59 1.69
C GLY A 489 -23.93 -19.46 0.73
N LYS A 490 -23.76 -19.76 -0.55
CA LYS A 490 -23.27 -18.79 -1.55
C LYS A 490 -24.39 -18.18 -2.39
N LEU A 491 -24.38 -16.87 -2.54
CA LEU A 491 -25.02 -16.13 -3.64
C LEU A 491 -23.94 -15.71 -4.63
N ASP A 492 -23.97 -16.25 -5.85
CA ASP A 492 -23.13 -15.82 -6.95
C ASP A 492 -23.89 -14.88 -7.87
N ILE A 493 -23.50 -13.61 -7.89
CA ILE A 493 -24.13 -12.58 -8.72
C ILE A 493 -23.66 -12.67 -10.19
N ASN A 494 -22.59 -13.42 -10.48
CA ASN A 494 -22.20 -13.85 -11.83
C ASN A 494 -22.21 -12.72 -12.88
N GLY A 495 -21.49 -11.63 -12.58
CA GLY A 495 -21.34 -10.46 -13.44
C GLY A 495 -22.43 -9.39 -13.31
N ASN A 496 -23.54 -9.68 -12.61
CA ASN A 496 -24.63 -8.73 -12.41
C ASN A 496 -24.32 -7.78 -11.25
N SER A 497 -24.52 -6.48 -11.46
CA SER A 497 -24.45 -5.50 -10.36
C SER A 497 -25.80 -5.38 -9.67
N LEU A 498 -25.81 -5.35 -8.33
CA LEU A 498 -27.03 -5.35 -7.51
C LEU A 498 -27.01 -4.20 -6.51
N THR A 499 -28.21 -3.78 -6.07
CA THR A 499 -28.39 -2.86 -4.93
C THR A 499 -29.11 -3.58 -3.81
N PHE A 500 -28.60 -3.47 -2.58
CA PHE A 500 -29.21 -3.99 -1.36
C PHE A 500 -29.50 -2.84 -0.40
N HIS A 501 -30.72 -2.81 0.16
CA HIS A 501 -31.09 -1.89 1.23
C HIS A 501 -30.98 -2.56 2.62
N LYS A 502 -30.72 -3.87 2.65
CA LYS A 502 -30.35 -4.66 3.83
C LYS A 502 -29.62 -5.96 3.43
N LEU A 503 -28.72 -6.43 4.28
CA LEU A 503 -28.01 -7.70 4.09
C LEU A 503 -28.48 -8.72 5.15
N ASN A 504 -29.33 -9.66 4.75
CA ASN A 504 -29.97 -10.60 5.69
C ASN A 504 -29.09 -11.84 5.93
N GLY A 505 -27.93 -11.67 6.57
CA GLY A 505 -27.01 -12.76 6.93
C GLY A 505 -27.08 -13.10 8.41
N ALA A 506 -27.32 -14.37 8.75
CA ALA A 506 -27.47 -14.81 10.14
C ALA A 506 -26.15 -15.20 10.84
N ASP A 507 -25.12 -15.57 10.07
CA ASP A 507 -23.80 -16.02 10.52
C ASP A 507 -22.76 -15.93 9.39
N ASP A 508 -21.52 -16.36 9.66
CA ASP A 508 -20.40 -16.33 8.71
C ASP A 508 -20.48 -17.35 7.57
N GLY A 509 -21.48 -18.24 7.60
CA GLY A 509 -21.86 -19.02 6.43
C GLY A 509 -22.47 -18.18 5.31
N ALA A 510 -22.91 -16.94 5.57
CA ALA A 510 -23.47 -16.05 4.57
C ALA A 510 -22.39 -15.53 3.59
N ILE A 511 -22.35 -16.04 2.36
CA ILE A 511 -21.36 -15.62 1.35
C ILE A 511 -22.06 -14.93 0.18
N LEU A 512 -21.59 -13.72 -0.16
CA LEU A 512 -21.88 -13.03 -1.41
C LEU A 512 -20.60 -13.07 -2.27
N THR A 513 -20.69 -13.68 -3.45
CA THR A 513 -19.58 -13.88 -4.39
C THR A 513 -19.91 -13.37 -5.79
N ASN A 514 -18.87 -13.19 -6.59
CA ASN A 514 -18.99 -13.04 -8.04
C ASN A 514 -17.91 -13.87 -8.76
N SER A 515 -18.32 -14.91 -9.51
CA SER A 515 -17.44 -15.65 -10.42
C SER A 515 -17.29 -15.03 -11.81
N GLY A 516 -18.18 -14.11 -12.18
CA GLY A 516 -18.25 -13.49 -13.51
C GLY A 516 -17.29 -12.31 -13.68
N SER A 517 -17.57 -11.44 -14.66
CA SER A 517 -16.87 -10.16 -14.83
C SER A 517 -17.08 -9.24 -13.63
N MET A 518 -16.15 -8.31 -13.38
CA MET A 518 -16.23 -7.34 -12.27
C MET A 518 -17.62 -6.68 -12.19
N ALA A 519 -18.23 -6.74 -11.00
CA ALA A 519 -19.58 -6.23 -10.74
C ALA A 519 -19.64 -5.44 -9.42
N ASN A 520 -20.65 -4.57 -9.29
CA ASN A 520 -20.82 -3.71 -8.14
C ASN A 520 -21.93 -4.23 -7.22
N VAL A 521 -21.63 -4.34 -5.92
CA VAL A 521 -22.62 -4.46 -4.86
C VAL A 521 -22.80 -3.08 -4.26
N ASN A 522 -23.93 -2.44 -4.53
CA ASN A 522 -24.27 -1.13 -3.97
C ASN A 522 -25.08 -1.33 -2.70
N LEU A 523 -24.67 -0.70 -1.61
CA LEU A 523 -25.32 -0.74 -0.31
C LEU A 523 -26.01 0.61 -0.10
N ASP A 524 -27.34 0.61 -0.08
CA ASP A 524 -28.16 1.79 0.18
C ASP A 524 -28.91 1.60 1.50
N PHE A 525 -28.16 1.73 2.60
CA PHE A 525 -28.70 1.63 3.96
C PHE A 525 -29.33 2.95 4.45
N ASN A 526 -29.76 3.85 3.57
CA ASN A 526 -30.22 5.18 3.95
C ASN A 526 -31.66 5.19 4.48
N SER A 527 -31.90 5.94 5.56
CA SER A 527 -33.23 6.14 6.14
C SER A 527 -33.92 7.37 5.53
N PRO A 528 -35.23 7.30 5.21
CA PRO A 528 -36.03 8.49 4.91
C PRO A 528 -36.14 9.50 6.08
N ASP A 529 -35.90 9.04 7.31
CA ASP A 529 -35.68 9.89 8.48
C ASP A 529 -34.17 10.09 8.69
N THR A 530 -33.67 11.26 8.30
CA THR A 530 -32.26 11.65 8.41
C THR A 530 -31.81 11.95 9.85
N THR A 531 -32.71 11.89 10.84
CA THR A 531 -32.39 12.00 12.26
C THR A 531 -32.25 10.65 12.97
N ALA A 532 -32.56 9.54 12.29
CA ALA A 532 -32.33 8.21 12.81
C ALA A 532 -30.83 7.85 12.75
N THR A 533 -30.26 7.42 13.89
CA THR A 533 -28.99 6.69 13.88
C THR A 533 -29.22 5.31 13.30
N ILE A 534 -28.48 4.97 12.26
CA ILE A 534 -28.51 3.68 11.58
C ILE A 534 -27.22 2.93 11.91
N ALA A 535 -27.33 1.65 12.23
CA ALA A 535 -26.19 0.75 12.36
C ALA A 535 -26.54 -0.58 11.69
N ASN A 536 -25.66 -1.06 10.80
CA ASN A 536 -25.77 -2.34 10.13
C ASN A 536 -24.52 -3.16 10.45
N ILE A 537 -24.69 -4.48 10.64
CA ILE A 537 -23.58 -5.41 10.81
C ILE A 537 -23.71 -6.54 9.78
N TRP A 538 -22.58 -7.01 9.24
CA TRP A 538 -22.53 -8.07 8.26
C TRP A 538 -21.53 -9.15 8.71
N HIS A 539 -22.12 -10.19 9.31
CA HIS A 539 -21.44 -11.41 9.75
C HIS A 539 -20.90 -12.26 8.60
N GLY A 540 -21.33 -11.98 7.35
CA GLY A 540 -20.97 -12.74 6.17
C GLY A 540 -19.71 -12.26 5.43
N HIS A 541 -19.42 -12.91 4.31
CA HIS A 541 -18.23 -12.66 3.50
C HIS A 541 -18.55 -12.09 2.10
N PHE A 542 -17.81 -11.06 1.69
CA PHE A 542 -17.74 -10.60 0.29
C PHE A 542 -16.55 -11.23 -0.42
N THR A 543 -16.75 -11.85 -1.59
CA THR A 543 -15.70 -12.63 -2.28
C THR A 543 -15.70 -12.50 -3.80
N GLY A 544 -14.53 -12.67 -4.44
CA GLY A 544 -14.40 -12.75 -5.90
C GLY A 544 -14.36 -11.38 -6.59
N ASN A 545 -14.93 -11.29 -7.79
CA ASN A 545 -14.80 -10.13 -8.68
C ASN A 545 -15.80 -9.01 -8.31
N LEU A 546 -15.69 -8.49 -7.10
CA LEU A 546 -16.59 -7.48 -6.53
C LEU A 546 -15.90 -6.12 -6.33
N ASN A 547 -16.62 -5.06 -6.69
CA ASN A 547 -16.57 -3.78 -5.99
C ASN A 547 -17.73 -3.71 -4.97
N ILE A 548 -17.52 -3.09 -3.81
CA ILE A 548 -18.58 -2.85 -2.82
C ILE A 548 -18.65 -1.34 -2.55
N ASN A 549 -19.80 -0.73 -2.81
CA ASN A 549 -20.01 0.72 -2.71
C ASN A 549 -21.06 1.03 -1.64
N ASN A 550 -20.71 1.81 -0.62
CA ASN A 550 -21.64 2.28 0.42
C ASN A 550 -21.67 3.81 0.40
N GLU A 551 -22.77 4.38 -0.11
CA GLU A 551 -22.98 5.84 -0.16
C GLU A 551 -23.99 6.26 0.92
N VAL A 552 -23.48 6.91 1.96
CA VAL A 552 -24.27 7.42 3.08
C VAL A 552 -24.70 8.86 2.81
N THR A 553 -25.95 9.19 3.14
CA THR A 553 -26.49 10.55 3.04
C THR A 553 -25.69 11.50 3.92
N ALA A 554 -25.08 12.53 3.32
CA ALA A 554 -24.19 13.46 4.02
C ALA A 554 -24.87 14.11 5.24
N GLY A 555 -24.19 14.08 6.40
CA GLY A 555 -24.70 14.60 7.68
C GLY A 555 -25.63 13.65 8.46
N THR A 556 -25.92 12.45 7.96
CA THR A 556 -26.58 11.39 8.74
C THR A 556 -25.58 10.51 9.49
N GLN A 557 -26.01 9.88 10.59
CA GLN A 557 -25.21 8.86 11.27
C GLN A 557 -25.61 7.47 10.77
N ASN A 558 -24.83 6.92 9.85
CA ASN A 558 -24.99 5.57 9.34
C ASN A 558 -23.65 4.83 9.46
N ASP A 559 -23.65 3.80 10.31
CA ASP A 559 -22.48 3.00 10.64
C ASP A 559 -22.65 1.60 10.03
N PHE A 560 -21.63 1.12 9.32
CA PHE A 560 -21.58 -0.22 8.74
C PHE A 560 -20.39 -0.99 9.31
N ALA A 561 -20.66 -2.14 9.93
CA ALA A 561 -19.65 -3.03 10.49
C ALA A 561 -19.59 -4.36 9.72
N ILE A 562 -18.38 -4.87 9.50
CA ILE A 562 -18.13 -6.19 8.92
C ILE A 562 -17.27 -6.99 9.90
N ASP A 563 -17.83 -8.08 10.39
CA ASP A 563 -17.23 -9.05 11.31
C ASP A 563 -17.25 -10.49 10.76
N GLY A 564 -17.68 -10.68 9.50
CA GLY A 564 -17.36 -11.85 8.68
C GLY A 564 -16.02 -11.69 7.94
N GLY A 565 -16.02 -11.09 6.75
CA GLY A 565 -14.77 -10.70 6.08
C GLY A 565 -14.87 -10.35 4.60
N VAL A 566 -13.71 -10.10 3.97
CA VAL A 566 -13.60 -9.69 2.57
C VAL A 566 -12.42 -10.38 1.87
N ASN A 567 -12.66 -10.93 0.68
CA ASN A 567 -11.63 -11.38 -0.26
C ASN A 567 -12.06 -11.00 -1.70
N ALA A 568 -12.05 -9.70 -1.98
CA ALA A 568 -12.49 -9.10 -3.23
C ALA A 568 -11.29 -8.76 -4.13
N GLN A 569 -11.49 -8.82 -5.46
CA GLN A 569 -10.50 -8.40 -6.44
C GLN A 569 -10.64 -6.92 -6.85
N GLY A 570 -11.76 -6.29 -6.53
CA GLY A 570 -12.03 -4.86 -6.78
C GLY A 570 -11.78 -4.00 -5.54
N SER A 571 -12.51 -2.89 -5.46
CA SER A 571 -12.40 -1.92 -4.36
C SER A 571 -13.59 -1.97 -3.39
N ILE A 572 -13.39 -1.48 -2.17
CA ILE A 572 -14.48 -1.03 -1.30
C ILE A 572 -14.48 0.50 -1.28
N THR A 573 -15.64 1.11 -1.47
CA THR A 573 -15.83 2.57 -1.45
C THR A 573 -16.81 2.95 -0.34
N GLN A 574 -16.39 3.82 0.58
CA GLN A 574 -17.22 4.40 1.64
C GLN A 574 -17.28 5.92 1.45
N GLN A 575 -18.48 6.45 1.22
CA GLN A 575 -18.73 7.88 1.04
C GLN A 575 -19.66 8.38 2.15
N ASN A 576 -19.17 9.29 2.99
CA ASN A 576 -19.75 9.66 4.29
C ASN A 576 -19.95 8.45 5.25
N GLY A 577 -20.49 8.71 6.44
CA GLY A 577 -20.77 7.66 7.43
C GLY A 577 -19.52 7.03 8.02
N ARG A 578 -19.68 5.84 8.62
CA ARG A 578 -18.59 5.15 9.34
C ARG A 578 -18.52 3.68 8.95
N LEU A 579 -17.30 3.17 8.75
CA LEU A 579 -17.02 1.79 8.35
C LEU A 579 -16.12 1.11 9.38
N PHE A 580 -16.54 -0.05 9.86
CA PHE A 580 -15.81 -0.86 10.84
C PHE A 580 -15.43 -2.22 10.22
N MET A 581 -14.17 -2.60 10.33
CA MET A 581 -13.67 -3.96 10.02
C MET A 581 -13.03 -4.53 11.28
N GLN A 582 -13.48 -5.70 11.71
CA GLN A 582 -13.21 -6.23 13.04
C GLN A 582 -13.21 -7.76 13.06
N GLY A 583 -12.66 -8.35 14.11
CA GLY A 583 -12.92 -9.75 14.44
C GLY A 583 -14.34 -9.98 14.95
N HIS A 584 -14.72 -11.25 15.01
CA HIS A 584 -16.01 -11.70 15.51
C HIS A 584 -15.85 -12.20 16.96
N PRO A 585 -16.64 -11.72 17.94
CA PRO A 585 -16.64 -12.33 19.26
C PRO A 585 -17.24 -13.74 19.18
N VAL A 586 -16.65 -14.72 19.88
CA VAL A 586 -17.16 -16.11 19.83
C VAL A 586 -18.56 -16.20 20.45
N VAL A 587 -19.51 -16.75 19.69
CA VAL A 587 -20.91 -16.88 20.11
C VAL A 587 -21.09 -17.97 21.18
N HIS A 588 -21.75 -17.63 22.28
CA HIS A 588 -22.13 -18.54 23.36
C HIS A 588 -23.65 -18.75 23.51
N ALA A 589 -24.01 -19.85 24.16
CA ALA A 589 -25.39 -20.22 24.46
C ALA A 589 -25.93 -19.43 25.67
N VAL A 590 -27.01 -18.67 25.49
CA VAL A 590 -27.53 -17.74 26.50
C VAL A 590 -28.54 -18.35 27.46
N SER A 591 -28.70 -17.77 28.65
CA SER A 591 -29.79 -18.10 29.58
C SER A 591 -30.47 -16.84 30.11
N SER A 592 -31.69 -16.99 30.65
CA SER A 592 -32.39 -15.85 31.26
C SER A 592 -31.67 -15.37 32.53
N GLN A 593 -31.81 -14.08 32.86
CA GLN A 593 -31.21 -13.47 34.05
C GLN A 593 -31.60 -14.19 35.35
N ASP A 594 -32.81 -14.77 35.41
CA ASP A 594 -33.27 -15.58 36.54
C ASP A 594 -32.46 -16.88 36.73
N VAL A 595 -32.00 -17.50 35.64
CA VAL A 595 -31.17 -18.71 35.68
C VAL A 595 -29.75 -18.35 36.11
N ALA A 596 -29.18 -17.29 35.53
CA ALA A 596 -27.87 -16.76 35.93
C ALA A 596 -27.87 -16.36 37.42
N ASN A 597 -28.92 -15.68 37.90
CA ASN A 597 -29.07 -15.29 39.31
C ASN A 597 -29.15 -16.50 40.26
N LYS A 598 -29.88 -17.56 39.88
CA LYS A 598 -29.97 -18.81 40.68
C LYS A 598 -28.63 -19.53 40.76
N LEU A 599 -27.89 -19.62 39.66
CA LEU A 599 -26.60 -20.29 39.62
C LEU A 599 -25.51 -19.47 40.32
N LYS A 600 -25.56 -18.13 40.21
CA LYS A 600 -24.72 -17.21 41.00
C LYS A 600 -24.90 -17.40 42.51
N ALA A 601 -26.15 -17.60 42.96
CA ALA A 601 -26.46 -17.93 44.36
C ALA A 601 -25.97 -19.34 44.80
N LEU A 602 -25.55 -20.19 43.85
CA LEU A 602 -24.92 -21.49 44.08
C LEU A 602 -23.38 -21.46 43.82
N GLY A 603 -22.78 -20.27 43.68
CA GLY A 603 -21.35 -20.11 43.45
C GLY A 603 -20.90 -20.31 42.00
N ASP A 604 -21.81 -20.17 41.03
CA ASP A 604 -21.53 -20.32 39.60
C ASP A 604 -21.84 -19.02 38.84
N ASN A 605 -20.79 -18.27 38.49
CA ASN A 605 -20.89 -17.01 37.74
C ASN A 605 -20.76 -17.19 36.22
N SER A 606 -20.68 -18.43 35.70
CA SER A 606 -20.34 -18.66 34.29
C SER A 606 -21.45 -18.37 33.29
N VAL A 607 -22.71 -18.36 33.73
CA VAL A 607 -23.86 -18.34 32.82
C VAL A 607 -24.04 -16.97 32.17
N LEU A 608 -23.95 -16.96 30.85
CA LEU A 608 -24.09 -15.78 30.02
C LEU A 608 -25.57 -15.46 29.73
N THR A 609 -25.86 -14.17 29.62
CA THR A 609 -27.22 -13.63 29.37
C THR A 609 -27.33 -12.84 28.06
N GLN A 610 -26.23 -12.77 27.30
CA GLN A 610 -26.10 -12.19 25.96
C GLN A 610 -25.14 -13.10 25.17
N PRO A 611 -25.29 -13.25 23.84
CA PRO A 611 -24.53 -14.26 23.08
C PRO A 611 -23.03 -13.94 23.01
N VAL A 612 -22.70 -12.65 23.00
CA VAL A 612 -21.35 -12.08 22.87
C VAL A 612 -21.18 -10.85 23.76
N SER A 613 -19.94 -10.42 24.01
CA SER A 613 -19.63 -9.23 24.81
C SER A 613 -18.27 -8.62 24.51
N PHE A 614 -18.13 -7.29 24.65
CA PHE A 614 -16.86 -6.57 24.46
C PHE A 614 -15.71 -7.05 25.37
N THR A 615 -16.03 -7.71 26.49
CA THR A 615 -15.07 -8.12 27.53
C THR A 615 -14.78 -9.63 27.54
N GLN A 616 -15.22 -10.38 26.53
CA GLN A 616 -14.76 -11.76 26.36
C GLN A 616 -13.35 -11.80 25.77
N ASN A 617 -12.63 -12.88 26.05
CA ASN A 617 -11.24 -13.05 25.63
C ASN A 617 -11.13 -13.79 24.29
N ASP A 618 -12.14 -14.57 23.93
CA ASP A 618 -12.19 -15.45 22.78
C ASP A 618 -12.91 -14.78 21.59
N TRP A 619 -12.13 -14.52 20.55
CA TRP A 619 -12.51 -13.84 19.32
C TRP A 619 -11.97 -14.61 18.12
N GLU A 620 -12.66 -14.50 17.00
CA GLU A 620 -12.31 -15.15 15.74
C GLU A 620 -11.56 -14.17 14.85
N ASN A 621 -10.37 -14.59 14.39
CA ASN A 621 -9.53 -13.75 13.54
C ASN A 621 -10.12 -13.68 12.12
N ARG A 622 -10.55 -12.48 11.72
CA ARG A 622 -11.19 -12.22 10.42
C ARG A 622 -10.22 -11.56 9.44
N GLN A 623 -10.43 -11.82 8.15
CA GLN A 623 -9.54 -11.42 7.07
C GLN A 623 -10.24 -10.49 6.08
N PHE A 624 -9.57 -9.40 5.73
CA PHE A 624 -10.03 -8.36 4.83
C PHE A 624 -8.95 -8.13 3.77
N SER A 625 -9.28 -8.41 2.51
CA SER A 625 -8.40 -8.27 1.36
C SER A 625 -9.18 -7.70 0.19
N MET A 626 -8.73 -6.57 -0.33
CA MET A 626 -9.25 -5.90 -1.52
C MET A 626 -8.13 -5.11 -2.22
N ALA A 627 -8.33 -4.70 -3.48
CA ALA A 627 -7.32 -3.92 -4.19
C ALA A 627 -7.17 -2.52 -3.58
N GLU A 628 -8.30 -1.86 -3.30
CA GLU A 628 -8.35 -0.53 -2.69
C GLU A 628 -9.48 -0.40 -1.66
N LEU A 629 -9.26 0.41 -0.64
CA LEU A 629 -10.28 0.93 0.27
C LEU A 629 -10.33 2.46 0.10
N ASN A 630 -11.35 2.92 -0.63
CA ASN A 630 -11.56 4.31 -0.99
C ASN A 630 -12.51 4.98 0.01
N LEU A 631 -12.03 6.00 0.73
CA LEU A 631 -12.74 6.69 1.80
C LEU A 631 -12.90 8.18 1.45
N GLN A 632 -14.14 8.68 1.46
CA GLN A 632 -14.47 10.07 1.14
C GLN A 632 -15.41 10.65 2.21
N ASN A 633 -14.95 11.68 2.94
CA ASN A 633 -15.70 12.30 4.05
C ASN A 633 -16.15 11.30 5.15
N ALA A 634 -15.40 10.20 5.34
CA ALA A 634 -15.81 9.04 6.13
C ALA A 634 -14.87 8.74 7.31
N GLU A 635 -15.37 7.99 8.29
CA GLU A 635 -14.57 7.41 9.38
C GLU A 635 -14.35 5.91 9.11
N PHE A 636 -13.10 5.44 9.19
CA PHE A 636 -12.75 4.02 9.11
C PHE A 636 -12.05 3.52 10.37
N ASN A 637 -12.54 2.40 10.91
CA ASN A 637 -11.98 1.73 12.09
C ASN A 637 -11.62 0.29 11.74
N LEU A 638 -10.34 -0.07 11.84
CA LEU A 638 -9.87 -1.46 11.90
C LEU A 638 -9.67 -1.81 13.38
N ALA A 639 -10.48 -2.71 13.94
CA ALA A 639 -10.45 -3.09 15.35
C ALA A 639 -9.83 -4.47 15.58
N ARG A 640 -9.74 -4.90 16.85
CA ARG A 640 -9.12 -6.17 17.29
C ARG A 640 -9.53 -7.38 16.44
N ASN A 641 -8.63 -8.36 16.36
CA ASN A 641 -8.80 -9.65 15.67
C ASN A 641 -9.08 -9.51 14.15
N ALA A 642 -8.79 -8.36 13.53
CA ALA A 642 -8.91 -8.16 12.08
C ALA A 642 -7.54 -7.99 11.39
N SER A 643 -7.34 -8.67 10.26
CA SER A 643 -6.19 -8.43 9.36
C SER A 643 -6.66 -7.79 8.05
N LEU A 644 -6.11 -6.63 7.70
CA LEU A 644 -6.45 -5.85 6.51
C LEU A 644 -5.27 -5.76 5.54
N ASN A 645 -5.52 -6.12 4.29
CA ASN A 645 -4.54 -6.13 3.20
C ASN A 645 -5.09 -5.32 2.01
N THR A 646 -4.67 -4.06 1.85
CA THR A 646 -5.24 -3.13 0.85
C THR A 646 -4.39 -1.88 0.62
N ARG A 647 -4.67 -1.12 -0.46
CA ARG A 647 -4.33 0.31 -0.53
C ARG A 647 -5.49 1.14 0.04
N ILE A 648 -5.26 1.87 1.13
CA ILE A 648 -6.23 2.85 1.63
C ILE A 648 -6.01 4.18 0.88
N ASN A 649 -7.04 4.71 0.23
CA ASN A 649 -7.05 6.04 -0.36
C ASN A 649 -8.10 6.89 0.40
N ALA A 650 -7.66 7.88 1.18
CA ALA A 650 -8.52 8.62 2.12
C ALA A 650 -8.52 10.14 1.86
N GLU A 651 -9.69 10.66 1.47
CA GLU A 651 -9.94 12.07 1.18
C GLU A 651 -10.90 12.66 2.21
N HIS A 652 -10.48 13.72 2.91
CA HIS A 652 -11.23 14.34 4.02
C HIS A 652 -11.77 13.34 5.06
N SER A 653 -11.00 12.29 5.36
CA SER A 653 -11.45 11.09 6.08
C SER A 653 -10.54 10.72 7.26
N THR A 654 -11.12 10.10 8.29
CA THR A 654 -10.39 9.61 9.47
C THR A 654 -10.16 8.10 9.39
N VAL A 655 -8.95 7.65 9.73
CA VAL A 655 -8.50 6.26 9.60
C VAL A 655 -7.84 5.82 10.91
N THR A 656 -8.46 4.88 11.61
CA THR A 656 -7.94 4.32 12.88
C THR A 656 -7.58 2.85 12.69
N LEU A 657 -6.30 2.52 12.77
CA LEU A 657 -5.78 1.16 12.70
C LEU A 657 -5.40 0.69 14.11
N GLY A 658 -6.10 -0.31 14.62
CA GLY A 658 -6.12 -0.64 16.05
C GLY A 658 -7.11 0.24 16.83
N SER A 659 -8.34 0.34 16.34
CA SER A 659 -9.43 1.02 17.06
C SER A 659 -9.95 0.16 18.20
N GLU A 660 -10.22 0.79 19.35
CA GLU A 660 -10.95 0.16 20.45
C GLU A 660 -12.46 0.14 20.20
N ASP A 661 -12.98 1.06 19.37
CA ASP A 661 -14.40 1.21 19.09
C ASP A 661 -14.84 0.22 18.01
N LEU A 662 -15.75 -0.68 18.36
CA LEU A 662 -16.28 -1.74 17.49
C LEU A 662 -17.74 -2.09 17.82
N TYR A 663 -18.35 -2.88 16.95
CA TYR A 663 -19.72 -3.36 17.10
C TYR A 663 -19.78 -4.81 17.60
N ILE A 664 -20.83 -5.15 18.34
CA ILE A 664 -21.27 -6.53 18.56
C ILE A 664 -22.78 -6.64 18.28
N ASP A 665 -23.27 -7.78 17.83
CA ASP A 665 -24.70 -8.04 17.81
C ASP A 665 -25.18 -8.66 19.14
N LEU A 666 -26.18 -8.05 19.78
CA LEU A 666 -26.82 -8.62 20.97
C LEU A 666 -27.91 -9.67 20.66
N ASN A 667 -28.14 -9.99 19.38
CA ASN A 667 -28.99 -11.08 18.90
C ASN A 667 -28.20 -12.18 18.13
N ASP A 668 -26.87 -12.09 18.10
CA ASP A 668 -25.95 -12.98 17.38
C ASP A 668 -26.25 -14.48 17.57
N GLY A 669 -26.19 -15.25 16.48
CA GLY A 669 -26.48 -16.68 16.46
C GLY A 669 -27.94 -17.06 16.76
N ASN A 670 -28.91 -16.20 16.38
CA ASN A 670 -30.35 -16.45 16.54
C ASN A 670 -31.21 -16.20 15.27
N GLY A 671 -30.61 -15.77 14.15
CA GLY A 671 -31.30 -15.47 12.87
C GLY A 671 -30.78 -14.17 12.23
N VAL A 672 -31.39 -13.72 11.13
CA VAL A 672 -30.91 -12.54 10.35
C VAL A 672 -31.29 -11.18 10.95
N ALA A 673 -32.00 -11.17 12.07
CA ALA A 673 -32.48 -9.94 12.70
C ALA A 673 -31.42 -9.39 13.65
N THR A 674 -30.59 -8.46 13.16
CA THR A 674 -29.47 -7.94 13.95
C THR A 674 -29.88 -6.86 14.95
N LYS A 675 -29.13 -6.72 16.04
CA LYS A 675 -29.20 -5.65 17.05
C LYS A 675 -27.78 -5.10 17.35
N PRO A 676 -27.17 -4.36 16.38
CA PRO A 676 -25.81 -3.86 16.52
C PRO A 676 -25.67 -2.89 17.70
N THR A 677 -24.64 -3.09 18.51
CA THR A 677 -24.32 -2.27 19.67
C THR A 677 -22.86 -1.83 19.60
N LEU A 678 -22.62 -0.51 19.55
CA LEU A 678 -21.29 0.09 19.60
C LEU A 678 -20.74 0.05 21.03
N GLY A 679 -19.45 -0.25 21.18
CA GLY A 679 -18.74 -0.21 22.45
C GLY A 679 -17.24 -0.37 22.26
N LYS A 680 -16.52 -0.57 23.38
CA LYS A 680 -15.05 -0.64 23.40
C LYS A 680 -14.52 -2.02 23.79
N SER A 681 -13.67 -2.60 22.94
CA SER A 681 -12.83 -3.75 23.26
C SER A 681 -11.41 -3.52 22.75
N LYS A 682 -10.41 -3.76 23.60
CA LYS A 682 -8.99 -3.62 23.27
C LYS A 682 -8.33 -4.99 23.24
N ALA A 683 -7.52 -5.25 22.22
CA ALA A 683 -6.62 -6.40 22.23
C ALA A 683 -5.63 -6.30 23.41
N THR A 684 -5.30 -7.44 24.03
CA THR A 684 -4.30 -7.50 25.11
C THR A 684 -3.26 -8.60 24.91
N ALA A 685 -3.59 -9.65 24.15
CA ALA A 685 -2.63 -10.55 23.53
C ALA A 685 -2.15 -9.99 22.17
N GLU A 686 -0.99 -10.44 21.68
CA GLU A 686 -0.48 -10.08 20.36
C GLU A 686 -1.30 -10.72 19.22
N ASP A 687 -1.78 -11.95 19.43
CA ASP A 687 -2.65 -12.68 18.48
C ASP A 687 -4.05 -12.04 18.32
N ASP A 688 -4.44 -11.17 19.26
CA ASP A 688 -5.68 -10.37 19.23
C ASP A 688 -5.53 -9.02 18.52
N GLN A 689 -4.31 -8.52 18.33
CA GLN A 689 -4.11 -7.19 17.75
C GLN A 689 -4.46 -7.18 16.26
N SER A 690 -5.07 -6.09 15.81
CA SER A 690 -5.31 -5.85 14.40
C SER A 690 -4.00 -5.69 13.63
N ARG A 691 -4.04 -6.03 12.34
CA ARG A 691 -2.84 -6.10 11.48
C ARG A 691 -3.13 -5.44 10.14
N PHE A 692 -2.43 -4.36 9.83
CA PHE A 692 -2.50 -3.71 8.51
C PHE A 692 -1.25 -3.99 7.69
N ASN A 693 -1.44 -4.54 6.48
CA ASN A 693 -0.40 -4.66 5.46
C ASN A 693 -0.85 -3.88 4.21
N GLY A 694 -0.06 -2.92 3.73
CA GLY A 694 -0.45 -2.21 2.51
C GLY A 694 0.20 -0.86 2.28
N HIS A 695 -0.61 0.11 1.87
CA HIS A 695 -0.17 1.49 1.66
C HIS A 695 -1.33 2.45 1.96
N VAL A 696 -1.07 3.58 2.60
CA VAL A 696 -2.09 4.59 2.93
C VAL A 696 -1.79 5.91 2.23
N GLN A 697 -2.76 6.43 1.49
CA GLN A 697 -2.71 7.76 0.88
C GLN A 697 -3.72 8.69 1.57
N LEU A 698 -3.24 9.82 2.09
CA LEU A 698 -4.04 10.80 2.85
C LEU A 698 -4.09 12.14 2.12
N GLN A 699 -5.27 12.72 1.95
CA GLN A 699 -5.48 14.00 1.25
C GLN A 699 -6.56 14.88 1.91
N GLN A 700 -6.42 16.20 1.78
CA GLN A 700 -7.48 17.20 2.08
C GLN A 700 -8.00 17.18 3.53
N GLY A 701 -7.09 17.21 4.51
CA GLY A 701 -7.43 17.23 5.94
C GLY A 701 -7.73 15.86 6.53
N SER A 702 -7.37 14.76 5.83
CA SER A 702 -7.47 13.40 6.37
C SER A 702 -6.56 13.19 7.58
N ALA A 703 -6.90 12.23 8.44
CA ALA A 703 -6.12 11.87 9.62
C ALA A 703 -5.96 10.36 9.78
N LEU A 704 -4.74 9.91 10.05
CA LEU A 704 -4.37 8.52 10.29
C LEU A 704 -3.87 8.32 11.73
N THR A 705 -4.40 7.31 12.41
CA THR A 705 -3.97 6.87 13.73
C THR A 705 -3.58 5.39 13.69
N ILE A 706 -2.36 5.05 14.13
CA ILE A 706 -1.81 3.68 14.14
C ILE A 706 -1.51 3.27 15.58
N ASN A 707 -2.29 2.34 16.12
CA ASN A 707 -2.22 1.87 17.51
C ASN A 707 -1.69 0.43 17.66
N GLU A 708 -1.81 -0.38 16.61
CA GLU A 708 -1.45 -1.81 16.58
C GLU A 708 -0.54 -2.10 15.35
N HIS A 709 -0.43 -3.36 14.89
CA HIS A 709 0.57 -3.76 13.90
C HIS A 709 0.36 -3.08 12.53
N PHE A 710 1.40 -2.43 12.01
CA PHE A 710 1.40 -1.78 10.69
C PHE A 710 2.65 -2.14 9.89
N ALA A 711 2.48 -2.62 8.66
CA ALA A 711 3.54 -2.79 7.67
C ALA A 711 3.15 -2.17 6.31
N GLY A 712 3.89 -1.16 5.85
CA GLY A 712 3.54 -0.52 4.57
C GLY A 712 4.29 0.76 4.22
N GLY A 713 3.58 1.66 3.52
CA GLY A 713 4.00 3.02 3.24
C GLY A 713 2.87 4.03 3.42
N ILE A 714 3.21 5.31 3.56
CA ILE A 714 2.27 6.41 3.75
C ILE A 714 2.62 7.55 2.79
N ASP A 715 1.73 7.92 1.87
CA ASP A 715 1.81 9.13 1.05
C ASP A 715 0.76 10.16 1.55
N SER A 716 1.18 11.06 2.43
CA SER A 716 0.33 12.06 3.10
C SER A 716 0.48 13.46 2.48
N ALA A 717 -0.65 14.11 2.17
CA ALA A 717 -0.72 15.48 1.68
C ALA A 717 -1.77 16.30 2.44
N ASP A 718 -1.39 17.46 2.99
CA ASP A 718 -2.27 18.38 3.75
C ASP A 718 -3.14 17.62 4.80
N SER A 719 -2.48 16.74 5.58
CA SER A 719 -3.11 15.71 6.41
C SER A 719 -2.27 15.42 7.67
N ALA A 720 -2.78 14.61 8.61
CA ALA A 720 -2.09 14.29 9.87
C ALA A 720 -1.88 12.77 10.08
N THR A 721 -0.73 12.38 10.65
CA THR A 721 -0.44 11.00 11.06
C THR A 721 0.05 10.92 12.51
N THR A 722 -0.56 10.03 13.30
CA THR A 722 -0.22 9.74 14.69
C THR A 722 0.05 8.25 14.87
N ILE A 723 1.20 7.90 15.43
CA ILE A 723 1.59 6.51 15.73
C ILE A 723 1.66 6.37 17.25
N THR A 724 0.81 5.53 17.85
CA THR A 724 0.93 5.10 19.26
C THR A 724 1.42 3.65 19.37
N SER A 725 1.34 2.89 18.27
CA SER A 725 1.79 1.50 18.15
C SER A 725 3.26 1.29 18.55
N THR A 726 3.54 0.11 19.08
CA THR A 726 4.91 -0.36 19.36
C THR A 726 5.47 -1.31 18.29
N ASP A 727 4.71 -1.54 17.21
CA ASP A 727 5.13 -2.26 16.01
C ASP A 727 4.59 -1.57 14.74
N THR A 728 5.29 -0.52 14.30
CA THR A 728 5.04 0.14 13.00
C THR A 728 6.28 0.08 12.14
N THR A 729 6.14 -0.50 10.94
CA THR A 729 7.22 -0.66 9.95
C THR A 729 6.85 0.00 8.61
N LEU A 730 7.57 1.06 8.26
CA LEU A 730 7.52 1.70 6.94
C LEU A 730 8.53 1.01 6.00
N ASN A 731 8.12 -0.13 5.45
CA ASN A 731 8.88 -0.92 4.46
C ASN A 731 8.66 -0.46 3.01
N GLN A 732 7.85 0.58 2.80
CA GLN A 732 7.73 1.30 1.53
C GLN A 732 8.02 2.79 1.74
N LEU A 733 8.57 3.43 0.70
CA LEU A 733 8.89 4.86 0.72
C LEU A 733 7.66 5.67 1.11
N SER A 734 7.80 6.46 2.17
CA SER A 734 6.71 7.27 2.74
C SER A 734 7.00 8.76 2.62
N ARG A 735 5.97 9.58 2.35
CA ARG A 735 6.05 11.02 2.15
C ARG A 735 5.02 11.77 2.98
N PHE A 736 5.41 12.93 3.47
CA PHE A 736 4.58 13.83 4.26
C PHE A 736 4.75 15.25 3.71
N THR A 737 3.82 15.66 2.84
CA THR A 737 3.80 16.98 2.19
C THR A 737 2.77 17.84 2.92
N GLN A 738 3.19 18.99 3.47
CA GLN A 738 2.36 19.87 4.31
C GLN A 738 1.62 19.08 5.41
N SER A 739 2.22 17.99 5.90
CA SER A 739 1.57 16.98 6.75
C SER A 739 2.38 16.73 8.02
N SER A 740 1.70 16.47 9.14
CA SER A 740 2.36 16.13 10.39
C SER A 740 2.58 14.62 10.54
N LEU A 741 3.73 14.24 11.09
CA LEU A 741 4.00 12.89 11.58
C LEU A 741 4.41 12.97 13.05
N SER A 742 3.67 12.29 13.93
CA SER A 742 3.92 12.29 15.37
C SER A 742 3.91 10.88 15.96
N LEU A 743 4.90 10.59 16.81
CA LEU A 743 4.96 9.37 17.62
C LEU A 743 4.51 9.70 19.05
N GLY A 744 3.51 8.97 19.54
CA GLY A 744 2.99 9.05 20.91
C GLY A 744 3.94 8.46 21.96
N GLU A 745 3.50 8.48 23.22
CA GLU A 745 4.28 7.94 24.34
C GLU A 745 4.56 6.44 24.15
N GLY A 746 5.84 6.05 24.25
CA GLY A 746 6.30 4.65 24.07
C GLY A 746 6.24 4.08 22.64
N ALA A 747 5.76 4.85 21.65
CA ALA A 747 5.55 4.37 20.29
C ALA A 747 6.86 4.00 19.56
N LYS A 748 6.81 3.04 18.63
CA LYS A 748 7.99 2.59 17.87
C LYS A 748 7.72 2.56 16.37
N LEU A 749 8.53 3.31 15.62
CA LEU A 749 8.54 3.35 14.17
C LEU A 749 9.90 2.88 13.64
N THR A 750 9.89 1.86 12.78
CA THR A 750 11.04 1.50 11.94
C THR A 750 10.74 1.89 10.49
N ALA A 751 11.63 2.62 9.81
CA ALA A 751 11.47 3.03 8.42
C ALA A 751 12.68 2.60 7.58
N THR A 752 12.46 1.75 6.57
CA THR A 752 13.55 1.05 5.87
C THR A 752 13.72 1.44 4.40
N ALA A 753 12.61 1.80 3.75
CA ALA A 753 12.56 2.25 2.35
C ALA A 753 12.58 3.79 2.17
N GLY A 754 12.71 4.55 3.26
CA GLY A 754 12.84 6.01 3.27
C GLY A 754 11.61 6.75 3.78
N LEU A 755 11.83 7.95 4.34
CA LEU A 755 10.81 8.79 4.97
C LEU A 755 11.09 10.25 4.61
N LEU A 756 10.21 10.88 3.83
CA LEU A 756 10.41 12.23 3.31
C LEU A 756 9.32 13.19 3.81
N SER A 757 9.64 14.06 4.76
CA SER A 757 8.76 15.14 5.21
C SER A 757 9.31 16.51 4.79
N ASP A 758 8.41 17.43 4.42
CA ASP A 758 8.70 18.86 4.26
C ASP A 758 8.52 19.66 5.56
N GLY A 759 7.95 19.04 6.60
CA GLY A 759 7.70 19.61 7.92
C GLY A 759 8.41 18.84 9.03
N THR A 760 7.90 18.97 10.26
CA THR A 760 8.48 18.37 11.46
C THR A 760 7.98 16.94 11.70
N VAL A 761 8.91 16.04 12.02
CA VAL A 761 8.62 14.72 12.61
C VAL A 761 8.84 14.82 14.12
N SER A 762 7.82 14.52 14.93
CA SER A 762 7.88 14.61 16.39
C SER A 762 7.80 13.25 17.09
N SER A 763 8.39 13.15 18.27
CA SER A 763 8.38 11.94 19.11
C SER A 763 8.26 12.31 20.59
N ASN A 764 7.34 11.65 21.30
CA ASN A 764 7.07 11.86 22.72
C ASN A 764 7.85 10.88 23.61
N ALA A 765 7.74 11.02 24.93
CA ALA A 765 8.52 10.27 25.92
C ALA A 765 8.53 8.75 25.67
N GLY A 766 9.71 8.13 25.80
CA GLY A 766 9.93 6.69 25.56
C GLY A 766 9.78 6.22 24.11
N ALA A 767 9.46 7.09 23.14
CA ALA A 767 9.31 6.69 21.74
C ALA A 767 10.64 6.37 21.06
N SER A 768 10.60 5.50 20.04
CA SER A 768 11.77 5.10 19.26
C SER A 768 11.54 5.24 17.75
N LEU A 769 12.39 6.03 17.11
CA LEU A 769 12.43 6.23 15.66
C LEU A 769 13.69 5.58 15.08
N SER A 770 13.52 4.51 14.30
CA SER A 770 14.64 3.74 13.72
C SER A 770 14.63 3.84 12.19
N LEU A 771 15.61 4.54 11.64
CA LEU A 771 15.77 4.84 10.21
C LEU A 771 16.85 3.90 9.64
N LEU A 772 16.46 2.68 9.28
CA LEU A 772 17.37 1.55 9.00
C LEU A 772 17.40 1.22 7.50
N SER A 773 18.44 1.65 6.78
CA SER A 773 18.44 1.60 5.32
C SER A 773 18.52 0.18 4.74
N ASP A 774 17.45 -0.26 4.05
CA ASP A 774 17.45 -1.51 3.27
C ASP A 774 18.43 -1.48 2.09
N GLN A 775 18.76 -0.29 1.58
CA GLN A 775 19.65 -0.07 0.45
C GLN A 775 20.59 1.12 0.68
N PRO A 776 21.81 1.10 0.10
CA PRO A 776 22.74 2.22 0.16
C PRO A 776 22.13 3.50 -0.41
N GLY A 777 22.18 4.59 0.35
CA GLY A 777 21.63 5.89 -0.08
C GLY A 777 20.12 6.07 0.12
N THR A 778 19.43 5.18 0.85
CA THR A 778 18.06 5.45 1.31
C THR A 778 17.99 6.80 2.03
N MET A 779 17.03 7.64 1.66
CA MET A 779 16.91 9.01 2.12
C MET A 779 15.84 9.17 3.20
N TYR A 780 16.20 9.93 4.25
CA TYR A 780 15.31 10.34 5.33
C TYR A 780 15.39 11.86 5.49
N SER A 781 14.29 12.57 5.29
CA SER A 781 14.24 14.03 5.36
C SER A 781 13.12 14.50 6.26
N ALA A 782 13.41 15.53 7.05
CA ALA A 782 12.42 16.38 7.71
C ALA A 782 12.93 17.83 7.72
N GLN A 783 12.03 18.79 7.97
CA GLN A 783 12.43 20.13 8.39
C GLN A 783 13.16 20.06 9.74
N SER A 784 12.57 19.35 10.70
CA SER A 784 13.22 18.99 11.96
C SER A 784 12.72 17.65 12.51
N TRP A 785 13.57 17.05 13.35
CA TRP A 785 13.30 15.83 14.12
C TRP A 785 13.24 16.23 15.61
N GLU A 786 12.04 16.28 16.19
CA GLU A 786 11.81 16.77 17.57
C GLU A 786 11.65 15.61 18.55
N LEU A 787 12.68 15.38 19.37
CA LEU A 787 12.69 14.36 20.43
C LEU A 787 12.28 15.01 21.76
N SER A 788 11.02 14.82 22.14
CA SER A 788 10.38 15.47 23.29
C SER A 788 10.13 14.47 24.42
N GLY A 789 10.60 14.79 25.63
CA GLY A 789 10.49 13.88 26.78
C GLY A 789 11.65 12.89 26.91
N GLN A 790 11.78 12.36 28.13
CA GLN A 790 12.83 11.43 28.53
C GLN A 790 12.74 10.10 27.75
N ASP A 791 13.88 9.39 27.66
CA ASP A 791 14.02 8.07 27.04
C ASP A 791 13.59 7.97 25.56
N THR A 792 13.47 9.13 24.88
CA THR A 792 13.29 9.20 23.42
C THR A 792 14.55 8.72 22.69
N SER A 793 14.38 8.03 21.56
CA SER A 793 15.50 7.53 20.77
C SER A 793 15.35 7.73 19.25
N LEU A 794 16.47 8.08 18.61
CA LEU A 794 16.63 8.18 17.16
C LEU A 794 17.82 7.31 16.74
N ASN A 795 17.58 6.27 15.94
CA ASN A 795 18.59 5.30 15.52
C ASN A 795 18.71 5.29 13.99
N VAL A 796 19.83 5.75 13.44
CA VAL A 796 20.08 5.80 11.99
C VAL A 796 21.07 4.69 11.61
N GLY A 797 20.65 3.81 10.70
CA GLY A 797 21.48 2.74 10.16
C GLY A 797 22.69 3.24 9.38
N ALA A 798 23.66 2.36 9.17
CA ALA A 798 24.76 2.60 8.23
C ALA A 798 24.25 2.73 6.78
N GLY A 799 24.97 3.48 5.95
CA GLY A 799 24.65 3.68 4.52
C GLY A 799 23.48 4.62 4.19
N GLY A 800 22.73 5.11 5.19
CA GLY A 800 21.62 6.04 4.98
C GLY A 800 22.04 7.50 4.74
N ILE A 801 21.15 8.29 4.15
CA ILE A 801 21.27 9.75 4.00
C ILE A 801 20.15 10.41 4.81
N ILE A 802 20.50 11.20 5.83
CA ILE A 802 19.55 11.92 6.68
C ILE A 802 19.73 13.44 6.60
N THR A 803 18.62 14.18 6.52
CA THR A 803 18.59 15.65 6.45
C THR A 803 17.59 16.24 7.45
N GLY A 804 17.91 17.41 8.01
CA GLY A 804 17.04 18.16 8.94
C GLY A 804 17.72 18.47 10.28
N ASP A 805 17.25 19.51 10.97
CA ASP A 805 17.76 19.85 12.31
C ASP A 805 17.18 18.89 13.36
N ILE A 806 18.01 18.36 14.26
CA ILE A 806 17.60 17.43 15.33
C ILE A 806 17.56 18.19 16.66
N ASN A 807 16.41 18.22 17.31
CA ASN A 807 16.17 18.95 18.56
C ASN A 807 15.81 17.96 19.67
N ALA A 808 16.46 18.06 20.84
CA ALA A 808 16.16 17.22 22.00
C ALA A 808 16.39 17.97 23.32
N ASN A 809 15.32 18.42 23.96
CA ASN A 809 15.41 19.17 25.22
C ASN A 809 15.63 18.27 26.45
N ASP A 810 15.36 16.98 26.32
CA ASP A 810 15.43 15.95 27.36
C ASP A 810 16.63 15.00 27.17
N ALA A 811 16.77 14.01 28.05
CA ALA A 811 17.82 13.00 27.98
C ALA A 811 17.53 11.93 26.91
N ALA A 812 17.57 12.32 25.64
CA ALA A 812 17.40 11.42 24.50
C ALA A 812 18.67 10.60 24.19
N SER A 813 18.51 9.55 23.38
CA SER A 813 19.60 8.76 22.79
C SER A 813 19.56 8.82 21.26
N ILE A 814 20.58 9.44 20.66
CA ILE A 814 20.70 9.64 19.22
C ILE A 814 21.89 8.81 18.72
N SER A 815 21.70 7.96 17.72
CA SER A 815 22.74 7.08 17.18
C SER A 815 22.76 7.05 15.66
N PHE A 816 23.96 6.98 15.07
CA PHE A 816 24.21 6.88 13.63
C PHE A 816 25.27 5.80 13.35
N GLY A 817 25.09 5.04 12.27
CA GLY A 817 25.98 3.93 11.91
C GLY A 817 25.77 2.66 12.75
N THR A 818 24.53 2.41 13.19
CA THR A 818 24.19 1.35 14.16
C THR A 818 24.30 -0.08 13.63
N THR A 819 24.47 -0.27 12.32
CA THR A 819 24.54 -1.59 11.66
C THR A 819 25.94 -1.85 11.08
N ASP A 820 26.44 -3.08 11.21
CA ASP A 820 27.76 -3.50 10.68
C ASP A 820 27.73 -3.79 9.18
N ILE A 821 27.52 -2.73 8.38
CA ILE A 821 27.88 -2.72 6.96
C ILE A 821 28.99 -1.69 6.72
N ASN A 822 29.93 -1.99 5.83
CA ASN A 822 31.10 -1.14 5.52
C ASN A 822 30.70 0.08 4.66
N GLN A 823 29.79 0.93 5.16
CA GLN A 823 29.21 2.06 4.42
C GLN A 823 28.93 3.25 5.35
N SER A 824 29.28 4.45 4.89
CA SER A 824 29.13 5.67 5.69
C SER A 824 27.69 6.20 5.68
N THR A 825 27.16 6.52 6.86
CA THR A 825 25.93 7.32 7.01
C THR A 825 26.25 8.79 6.73
N ASN A 826 25.39 9.50 6.02
CA ASN A 826 25.56 10.93 5.75
C ASN A 826 24.47 11.73 6.48
N TYR A 827 24.84 12.72 7.29
CA TYR A 827 23.90 13.59 8.00
C TYR A 827 24.14 15.07 7.68
N TYR A 828 23.11 15.74 7.17
CA TYR A 828 23.14 17.18 6.84
C TYR A 828 22.12 17.93 7.71
N GLY A 829 22.62 18.57 8.78
CA GLY A 829 21.76 19.23 9.77
C GLY A 829 22.50 19.64 11.04
N ASN A 830 21.81 20.34 11.92
CA ASN A 830 22.32 20.79 13.21
C ASN A 830 21.67 20.00 14.35
N ILE A 831 22.45 19.68 15.39
CA ILE A 831 21.93 19.00 16.59
C ILE A 831 21.82 20.02 17.71
N ASN A 832 20.65 20.23 18.28
CA ASN A 832 20.43 21.05 19.48
C ASN A 832 19.83 20.15 20.57
N ALA A 833 20.72 19.45 21.28
CA ALA A 833 20.40 18.34 22.15
C ALA A 833 21.12 18.43 23.53
N PRO A 834 20.95 19.53 24.28
CA PRO A 834 21.80 19.88 25.43
C PRO A 834 21.77 18.89 26.61
N LEU A 835 20.77 18.00 26.69
CA LEU A 835 20.71 16.94 27.71
C LEU A 835 20.93 15.51 27.14
N ALA A 836 20.97 15.36 25.81
CA ALA A 836 20.98 14.07 25.14
C ALA A 836 22.38 13.48 24.87
N SER A 837 22.41 12.18 24.66
CA SER A 837 23.58 11.46 24.17
C SER A 837 23.53 11.29 22.64
N VAL A 838 24.68 11.46 21.98
CA VAL A 838 24.84 11.34 20.53
C VAL A 838 26.02 10.40 20.24
N THR A 839 25.80 9.37 19.42
CA THR A 839 26.85 8.45 18.97
C THR A 839 26.88 8.39 17.45
N MET A 840 28.06 8.54 16.85
CA MET A 840 28.29 8.46 15.42
C MET A 840 29.42 7.48 15.13
N LYS A 841 29.11 6.45 14.36
CA LYS A 841 30.06 5.49 13.80
C LYS A 841 30.09 5.66 12.28
N ASP A 842 31.30 5.75 11.71
CA ASP A 842 31.57 5.86 10.28
C ASP A 842 30.70 6.92 9.56
N THR A 843 30.31 7.99 10.26
CA THR A 843 29.30 8.96 9.80
C THR A 843 29.95 10.25 9.27
N ALA A 844 29.51 10.74 8.12
CA ALA A 844 29.83 12.07 7.60
C ALA A 844 28.75 13.08 8.05
N TRP A 845 29.06 13.90 9.05
CA TRP A 845 28.18 14.96 9.55
C TRP A 845 28.59 16.32 8.97
N GLN A 846 27.64 17.00 8.33
CA GLN A 846 27.78 18.38 7.87
C GLN A 846 26.87 19.33 8.67
N VAL A 847 27.52 20.19 9.47
CA VAL A 847 26.90 21.22 10.32
C VAL A 847 26.76 22.54 9.55
N ASN A 848 25.66 23.26 9.79
CA ASN A 848 25.32 24.52 9.11
C ASN A 848 25.21 25.74 10.06
N LYS A 849 25.10 25.52 11.37
CA LYS A 849 24.87 26.49 12.45
C LYS A 849 25.66 26.04 13.72
N GLN A 850 25.43 26.67 14.86
CA GLN A 850 25.82 26.09 16.16
C GLN A 850 25.03 24.81 16.47
N SER A 851 25.72 23.80 16.98
CA SER A 851 25.16 22.55 17.50
C SER A 851 25.61 22.30 18.96
N VAL A 852 24.78 21.62 19.74
CA VAL A 852 24.99 21.31 21.16
C VAL A 852 24.59 19.86 21.45
N ALA A 853 25.41 19.12 22.19
CA ALA A 853 25.08 17.78 22.70
C ALA A 853 25.64 17.60 24.11
N LYS A 854 25.00 16.83 25.00
CA LYS A 854 25.58 16.58 26.35
C LYS A 854 26.83 15.69 26.25
N SER A 855 26.70 14.55 25.59
CA SER A 855 27.80 13.62 25.33
C SER A 855 27.80 13.21 23.87
N LEU A 856 28.92 13.45 23.17
CA LEU A 856 29.12 13.06 21.78
C LEU A 856 30.21 12.00 21.67
N THR A 857 29.93 10.91 20.96
CA THR A 857 30.92 9.87 20.63
C THR A 857 31.10 9.81 19.12
N LEU A 858 32.34 9.98 18.63
CA LEU A 858 32.71 9.90 17.22
C LEU A 858 33.72 8.76 17.02
N ASN A 859 33.39 7.78 16.17
CA ASN A 859 34.28 6.71 15.75
C ASN A 859 34.31 6.62 14.22
N GLY A 860 35.50 6.69 13.61
CA GLY A 860 35.67 6.68 12.14
C GLY A 860 34.93 7.80 11.39
N SER A 861 34.44 8.81 12.10
CA SER A 861 33.43 9.76 11.59
C SER A 861 34.08 11.08 11.15
N THR A 862 33.43 11.81 10.25
CA THR A 862 33.89 13.12 9.79
C THR A 862 32.89 14.20 10.16
N LEU A 863 33.29 15.12 11.04
CA LEU A 863 32.58 16.36 11.31
C LEU A 863 33.08 17.45 10.35
N SER A 864 32.17 18.14 9.68
CA SER A 864 32.47 19.23 8.75
C SER A 864 31.52 20.40 8.93
N PHE A 865 32.01 21.62 8.72
CA PHE A 865 31.19 22.85 8.77
C PHE A 865 30.98 23.41 7.35
N ASN A 866 29.73 23.66 6.98
CA ASN A 866 29.35 24.12 5.62
C ASN A 866 29.43 25.64 5.43
N ARG A 867 29.44 26.41 6.53
CA ARG A 867 29.32 27.87 6.52
C ARG A 867 30.25 28.51 7.54
N PHE A 868 31.36 29.06 7.04
CA PHE A 868 32.34 29.79 7.83
C PHE A 868 31.71 30.84 8.74
N GLY A 869 32.03 30.78 10.03
CA GLY A 869 31.61 31.74 11.04
C GLY A 869 30.14 31.62 11.45
N GLN A 870 29.43 30.60 10.96
CA GLN A 870 28.08 30.22 11.41
C GLN A 870 28.09 28.85 12.09
N GLY A 871 29.06 27.99 11.78
CA GLY A 871 29.22 26.66 12.33
C GLY A 871 29.81 26.64 13.75
N GLY A 872 29.42 25.64 14.53
CA GLY A 872 30.16 25.25 15.74
C GLY A 872 29.51 24.07 16.45
N LEU A 873 30.25 23.52 17.41
CA LEU A 873 29.84 22.39 18.23
C LEU A 873 30.22 22.65 19.69
N THR A 874 29.26 22.58 20.60
CA THR A 874 29.49 22.58 22.05
C THR A 874 29.09 21.24 22.64
N SER A 875 29.90 20.70 23.54
CA SER A 875 29.56 19.48 24.30
C SER A 875 30.11 19.51 25.72
N ASP A 876 29.48 18.76 26.63
CA ASP A 876 30.07 18.53 27.94
C ASP A 876 31.15 17.45 27.87
N THR A 877 30.86 16.34 27.17
CA THR A 877 31.83 15.27 26.94
C THR A 877 31.92 14.92 25.46
N LEU A 878 33.15 14.71 24.97
CA LEU A 878 33.43 14.27 23.61
C LEU A 878 34.45 13.13 23.63
N GLU A 879 34.03 11.94 23.21
CA GLU A 879 34.95 10.86 22.87
C GLU A 879 35.13 10.82 21.35
N ALA A 880 36.35 10.99 20.85
CA ALA A 880 36.65 10.99 19.42
C ALA A 880 37.81 10.04 19.12
N THR A 881 37.58 9.04 18.27
CA THR A 881 38.61 8.10 17.83
C THR A 881 38.58 7.93 16.31
N ASN A 882 39.77 7.92 15.67
CA ASN A 882 39.95 7.79 14.22
C ASN A 882 39.10 8.78 13.38
N SER A 883 38.70 9.92 13.95
CA SER A 883 37.69 10.80 13.37
C SER A 883 38.30 12.10 12.81
N SER A 884 37.67 12.69 11.79
CA SER A 884 38.17 13.88 11.10
C SER A 884 37.30 15.10 11.39
N PHE A 885 37.95 16.26 11.52
CA PHE A 885 37.32 17.54 11.87
C PHE A 885 37.73 18.58 10.82
N ILE A 886 36.79 18.94 9.94
CA ILE A 886 36.99 19.88 8.83
C ILE A 886 36.40 21.25 9.22
N ILE A 887 37.29 22.18 9.55
CA ILE A 887 36.98 23.49 10.14
C ILE A 887 37.31 24.60 9.16
N ASN A 888 36.40 25.56 8.94
CA ASN A 888 36.70 26.76 8.17
C ASN A 888 37.35 27.82 9.08
N ALA A 889 38.38 28.51 8.58
CA ALA A 889 39.05 29.59 9.32
C ALA A 889 39.70 30.62 8.38
N ASP A 890 39.78 31.88 8.81
CA ASP A 890 40.40 32.96 8.03
C ASP A 890 41.68 33.57 8.65
N GLY A 891 42.08 33.07 9.83
CA GLY A 891 43.18 33.64 10.62
C GLY A 891 42.76 34.80 11.53
N LYS A 892 41.46 34.99 11.76
CA LYS A 892 40.86 35.84 12.82
C LYS A 892 39.69 35.16 13.54
N ALA A 893 38.89 34.41 12.77
CA ALA A 893 37.77 33.61 13.23
C ALA A 893 37.84 32.20 12.61
N ALA A 894 37.11 31.27 13.22
CA ALA A 894 36.92 29.91 12.76
C ALA A 894 35.55 29.40 13.19
N ASP A 895 35.07 28.33 12.55
CA ASP A 895 34.07 27.46 13.19
C ASP A 895 34.76 26.73 14.37
N THR A 896 34.04 26.49 15.48
CA THR A 896 34.68 26.05 16.74
C THR A 896 34.09 24.77 17.31
N VAL A 897 34.95 23.97 17.96
CA VAL A 897 34.55 22.84 18.81
C VAL A 897 34.90 23.14 20.26
N THR A 898 33.92 23.12 21.15
CA THR A 898 34.08 23.39 22.59
C THR A 898 33.65 22.19 23.41
N VAL A 899 34.49 21.77 24.35
CA VAL A 899 34.24 20.64 25.26
C VAL A 899 34.40 21.10 26.71
N ASN A 900 33.36 20.97 27.53
CA ASN A 900 33.32 21.60 28.85
C ASN A 900 33.88 20.73 29.99
N GLN A 901 33.71 19.40 29.93
CA GLN A 901 34.01 18.48 31.04
C GLN A 901 35.09 17.43 30.73
N ALA A 902 35.06 16.76 29.57
CA ALA A 902 36.10 15.81 29.17
C ALA A 902 36.20 15.58 27.65
N LEU A 903 37.43 15.55 27.11
CA LEU A 903 37.74 15.15 25.73
C LEU A 903 38.66 13.91 25.76
N THR A 904 38.24 12.81 25.14
CA THR A 904 38.89 11.47 25.20
C THR A 904 38.96 10.79 23.82
N GLY A 905 39.73 9.70 23.73
CA GLY A 905 40.00 8.97 22.48
C GLY A 905 41.37 9.31 21.86
N GLY A 906 41.51 9.21 20.53
CA GLY A 906 42.77 9.53 19.84
C GLY A 906 42.81 9.24 18.34
N ASN A 907 43.94 9.57 17.70
CA ASN A 907 44.17 9.44 16.26
C ASN A 907 43.16 10.22 15.39
N ASN A 908 42.74 11.40 15.84
CA ASN A 908 41.84 12.28 15.08
C ASN A 908 42.62 13.25 14.18
N THR A 909 42.03 13.76 13.11
CA THR A 909 42.68 14.72 12.19
C THR A 909 41.97 16.07 12.15
N LEU A 910 42.73 17.16 12.25
CA LEU A 910 42.25 18.52 12.04
C LEU A 910 42.60 18.98 10.61
N VAL A 911 41.57 19.25 9.80
CA VAL A 911 41.70 19.83 8.46
C VAL A 911 41.16 21.25 8.51
N VAL A 912 41.95 22.23 8.07
CA VAL A 912 41.57 23.64 8.13
C VAL A 912 41.43 24.22 6.73
N ILE A 913 40.25 24.77 6.44
CA ILE A 913 39.89 25.32 5.14
C ILE A 913 39.98 26.87 5.19
N PRO A 914 40.75 27.53 4.31
CA PRO A 914 40.85 28.99 4.26
C PRO A 914 39.61 29.64 3.60
N THR A 915 39.06 30.70 4.20
CA THR A 915 37.72 31.24 3.83
C THR A 915 37.55 32.77 3.73
N THR A 916 38.60 33.56 3.47
CA THR A 916 38.42 34.99 3.09
C THR A 916 39.39 35.52 2.03
N ASN A 917 39.03 36.66 1.43
CA ASN A 917 39.76 37.43 0.42
C ASN A 917 41.19 37.88 0.78
N SER A 918 41.70 37.65 2.01
CA SER A 918 43.05 38.06 2.41
C SER A 918 43.59 37.25 3.59
N VAL A 919 43.90 35.98 3.34
CA VAL A 919 44.68 35.13 4.24
C VAL A 919 46.13 35.61 4.24
N LYS A 920 46.76 35.68 5.43
CA LYS A 920 48.13 36.17 5.60
C LYS A 920 49.09 35.09 6.07
N GLN A 921 50.37 35.29 5.74
CA GLN A 921 51.47 34.51 6.30
C GLN A 921 51.70 34.94 7.76
N GLY A 922 51.18 34.13 8.69
CA GLY A 922 51.05 34.48 10.11
C GLY A 922 49.83 35.38 10.40
N GLY A 923 49.19 35.16 11.55
CA GLY A 923 48.05 35.93 12.03
C GLY A 923 48.00 35.99 13.57
N ASP A 924 46.87 36.46 14.10
CA ASP A 924 46.57 36.33 15.54
C ASP A 924 46.06 34.89 15.80
N PRO A 925 46.47 34.20 16.88
CA PRO A 925 46.11 32.78 17.07
C PRO A 925 44.61 32.54 17.28
N VAL A 926 43.99 31.77 16.40
CA VAL A 926 42.55 31.43 16.46
C VAL A 926 42.35 30.05 17.06
N SER A 927 41.53 29.92 18.11
CA SER A 927 41.18 28.61 18.67
C SER A 927 40.21 27.85 17.75
N LEU A 928 40.57 26.62 17.38
CA LEU A 928 39.74 25.71 16.59
C LEU A 928 38.98 24.73 17.49
N VAL A 929 39.70 24.15 18.46
CA VAL A 929 39.15 23.26 19.49
C VAL A 929 39.55 23.77 20.87
N THR A 930 38.60 23.93 21.78
CA THR A 930 38.84 24.23 23.21
C THR A 930 38.30 23.08 24.07
N ALA A 931 39.12 22.56 24.97
CA ALA A 931 38.79 21.45 25.86
C ALA A 931 39.36 21.65 27.28
N PRO A 932 39.04 20.80 28.27
CA PRO A 932 39.58 20.93 29.63
C PRO A 932 41.10 20.71 29.67
N LYS A 933 41.78 21.35 30.64
CA LYS A 933 43.24 21.35 30.79
C LYS A 933 43.88 19.95 30.78
N ASN A 934 43.24 18.97 31.39
CA ASN A 934 43.71 17.58 31.51
C ASN A 934 43.58 16.74 30.22
N THR A 935 43.06 17.29 29.12
CA THR A 935 42.99 16.61 27.83
C THR A 935 44.40 16.27 27.30
N GLN A 936 44.55 15.09 26.69
CA GLN A 936 45.81 14.65 26.09
C GLN A 936 46.13 15.43 24.81
N SER A 937 47.33 16.02 24.72
CA SER A 937 47.68 16.93 23.62
C SER A 937 47.76 16.25 22.24
N ASN A 938 47.96 14.92 22.20
CA ASN A 938 48.05 14.09 21.00
C ASN A 938 46.70 13.47 20.55
N ILE A 939 45.57 13.92 21.11
CA ILE A 939 44.24 13.45 20.69
C ILE A 939 43.92 13.82 19.23
N PHE A 940 44.50 14.92 18.74
CA PHE A 940 44.57 15.29 17.33
C PHE A 940 46.00 15.14 16.79
N THR A 941 46.11 14.55 15.62
CA THR A 941 47.36 14.43 14.85
C THR A 941 47.59 15.72 14.06
N LEU A 942 48.60 16.50 14.46
CA LEU A 942 48.95 17.79 13.86
C LEU A 942 49.80 17.67 12.58
N ASN A 943 49.33 16.87 11.63
CA ASN A 943 49.90 16.79 10.28
C ASN A 943 49.10 17.74 9.36
N PRO A 944 49.61 18.93 9.02
CA PRO A 944 48.82 19.95 8.32
C PRO A 944 48.58 19.56 6.85
N VAL A 945 47.32 19.58 6.44
CA VAL A 945 46.90 19.31 5.05
C VAL A 945 46.96 20.60 4.24
N SER A 946 47.75 20.61 3.16
CA SER A 946 47.82 21.74 2.22
C SER A 946 46.56 21.80 1.34
N ILE A 947 45.88 22.94 1.33
CA ILE A 947 44.70 23.22 0.49
C ILE A 947 45.08 24.16 -0.64
N ASN A 948 44.80 23.81 -1.90
CA ASN A 948 44.98 24.70 -3.04
C ASN A 948 43.73 25.57 -3.23
N ALA A 949 43.91 26.89 -3.35
CA ALA A 949 42.82 27.84 -3.59
C ALA A 949 43.28 28.93 -4.58
N GLY A 950 42.72 28.92 -5.79
CA GLY A 950 43.16 29.82 -6.87
C GLY A 950 44.57 29.50 -7.36
N PHE A 951 45.51 30.42 -7.15
CA PHE A 951 46.88 30.35 -7.63
C PHE A 951 47.92 30.12 -6.51
N HIS A 952 47.47 29.82 -5.29
CA HIS A 952 48.30 29.54 -4.12
C HIS A 952 47.85 28.26 -3.37
N SER A 953 48.81 27.62 -2.69
CA SER A 953 48.58 26.54 -1.73
C SER A 953 48.74 27.05 -0.30
N PHE A 954 47.77 26.74 0.56
CA PHE A 954 47.66 27.20 1.94
C PHE A 954 47.82 26.00 2.87
N THR A 955 48.88 25.98 3.68
CA THR A 955 49.14 24.92 4.66
C THR A 955 48.93 25.49 6.06
N PRO A 956 47.98 24.99 6.86
CA PRO A 956 47.69 25.57 8.17
C PRO A 956 48.86 25.36 9.14
N GLN A 957 49.14 26.37 9.96
CA GLN A 957 50.12 26.31 11.04
C GLN A 957 49.36 26.07 12.34
N LEU A 958 49.50 24.87 12.90
CA LEU A 958 48.75 24.41 14.07
C LEU A 958 49.64 24.30 15.31
N ASP A 959 49.12 24.70 16.47
CA ASP A 959 49.80 24.60 17.77
C ASP A 959 48.81 24.23 18.90
N VAL A 960 49.33 23.88 20.08
CA VAL A 960 48.54 23.54 21.28
C VAL A 960 48.92 24.43 22.45
N LEU A 961 48.01 25.32 22.86
CA LEU A 961 48.14 26.11 24.08
C LEU A 961 47.52 25.36 25.26
N GLU A 962 48.24 25.25 26.38
CA GLU A 962 47.66 24.89 27.68
C GLU A 962 47.64 26.15 28.57
N THR A 963 46.48 26.48 29.12
CA THR A 963 46.29 27.61 30.06
C THR A 963 46.04 27.10 31.48
N ASP A 964 45.73 27.96 32.43
CA ASP A 964 45.33 27.55 33.78
C ASP A 964 43.95 26.87 33.85
N VAL A 965 43.09 27.08 32.84
CA VAL A 965 41.69 26.60 32.81
C VAL A 965 41.38 25.61 31.68
N ASN A 966 42.03 25.74 30.52
CA ASN A 966 41.69 24.97 29.32
C ASN A 966 42.92 24.58 28.49
N LYS A 967 42.69 23.74 27.48
CA LYS A 967 43.63 23.38 26.42
C LYS A 967 43.02 23.72 25.06
N GLN A 968 43.81 24.33 24.18
CA GLN A 968 43.33 24.87 22.91
C GLN A 968 44.21 24.40 21.75
N TRP A 969 43.60 23.78 20.74
CA TRP A 969 44.24 23.55 19.44
C TRP A 969 43.92 24.75 18.57
N ARG A 970 44.96 25.42 18.08
CA ARG A 970 44.87 26.76 17.51
C ARG A 970 45.58 26.86 16.15
N LEU A 971 45.09 27.78 15.33
CA LEU A 971 45.65 28.17 14.04
C LEU A 971 46.47 29.46 14.23
N GLU A 972 47.78 29.37 14.04
CA GLU A 972 48.74 30.49 14.08
C GLU A 972 48.77 31.29 12.76
N GLY A 973 48.11 30.77 11.72
CA GLY A 973 48.06 31.32 10.37
C GLY A 973 48.24 30.24 9.30
N PHE A 974 48.51 30.63 8.06
CA PHE A 974 48.82 29.71 6.98
C PHE A 974 50.22 29.96 6.42
N TYR A 975 50.95 28.89 6.14
CA TYR A 975 52.10 28.92 5.27
C TYR A 975 51.62 28.89 3.80
N ILE A 976 51.79 30.02 3.12
CA ILE A 976 51.31 30.26 1.75
C ILE A 976 52.47 30.04 0.77
N GLN A 977 52.24 29.27 -0.30
CA GLN A 977 53.17 29.15 -1.43
C GLN A 977 52.46 29.41 -2.77
N PRO A 978 53.08 30.13 -3.73
CA PRO A 978 52.53 30.29 -5.08
C PRO A 978 52.53 28.97 -5.87
N ASP A 979 51.37 28.56 -6.37
CA ASP A 979 51.24 27.44 -7.30
C ASP A 979 51.77 27.87 -8.68
N LYS A 980 53.03 27.50 -8.93
CA LYS A 980 53.73 27.77 -10.18
C LYS A 980 53.11 27.03 -11.38
N ALA A 981 52.27 26.01 -11.19
CA ALA A 981 51.50 25.40 -12.28
C ALA A 981 50.25 26.25 -12.58
N ALA A 982 49.42 26.56 -11.58
CA ALA A 982 48.24 27.42 -11.75
C ALA A 982 48.60 28.80 -12.35
N LEU A 983 49.65 29.45 -11.85
CA LEU A 983 50.13 30.73 -12.38
C LEU A 983 50.60 30.66 -13.85
N ARG A 984 51.21 29.54 -14.28
CA ARG A 984 51.59 29.31 -15.69
C ARG A 984 50.37 29.03 -16.57
N THR A 985 49.42 28.23 -16.07
CA THR A 985 48.13 27.94 -16.71
C THR A 985 47.36 29.23 -16.98
N GLY A 986 47.17 30.06 -15.95
CA GLY A 986 46.52 31.37 -16.06
C GLY A 986 47.23 32.32 -17.02
N LYS A 987 48.58 32.35 -17.02
CA LYS A 987 49.34 33.15 -18.00
C LYS A 987 49.06 32.71 -19.44
N SER A 988 49.21 31.41 -19.75
CA SER A 988 49.02 30.86 -21.09
C SER A 988 47.61 31.12 -21.64
N PHE A 989 46.60 31.04 -20.76
CA PHE A 989 45.22 31.40 -21.04
C PHE A 989 45.06 32.92 -21.33
N MET A 990 45.59 33.80 -20.47
CA MET A 990 45.48 35.25 -20.65
C MET A 990 46.32 35.79 -21.83
N ASP A 991 47.18 34.99 -22.45
CA ASP A 991 47.83 35.26 -23.75
C ASP A 991 46.96 34.96 -25.00
N LEU A 992 45.77 34.37 -24.83
CA LEU A 992 44.84 34.08 -25.94
C LEU A 992 44.53 35.29 -26.84
N GLY A 993 44.26 36.46 -26.26
CA GLY A 993 43.90 37.65 -27.02
C GLY A 993 44.99 38.10 -28.01
N TYR A 994 46.26 37.96 -27.62
CA TYR A 994 47.41 38.27 -28.45
C TYR A 994 47.69 37.17 -29.50
N LYS A 995 47.51 35.90 -29.14
CA LYS A 995 47.63 34.76 -30.08
C LYS A 995 46.54 34.80 -31.17
N ASN A 996 45.30 35.15 -30.79
CA ASN A 996 44.21 35.43 -31.74
C ASN A 996 44.47 36.70 -32.57
N PHE A 997 45.07 37.76 -32.01
CA PHE A 997 45.47 38.94 -32.77
C PHE A 997 46.48 38.59 -33.87
N ILE A 998 47.56 37.85 -33.55
CA ILE A 998 48.55 37.40 -34.55
C ILE A 998 47.88 36.55 -35.66
N THR A 999 46.88 35.75 -35.31
CA THR A 999 46.13 34.93 -36.29
C THR A 999 45.45 35.79 -37.38
N GLU A 1000 45.10 37.04 -37.06
CA GLU A 1000 44.41 37.97 -37.96
C GLU A 1000 45.35 38.94 -38.71
N ILE A 1001 46.68 38.96 -38.48
CA ILE A 1001 47.57 39.98 -39.07
C ILE A 1001 48.02 39.69 -40.52
N ASN A 1002 48.09 38.42 -40.95
CA ASN A 1002 48.64 38.01 -42.25
C ASN A 1002 47.71 38.35 -43.45
N ASN A 1003 47.52 39.64 -43.76
CA ASN A 1003 46.60 40.12 -44.81
C ASN A 1003 47.31 40.60 -46.09
N LEU A 1004 48.46 41.27 -45.97
CA LEU A 1004 49.05 42.10 -47.03
C LEU A 1004 50.01 41.31 -47.95
N ASN A 1005 51.23 41.02 -47.47
CA ASN A 1005 52.32 40.24 -48.10
C ASN A 1005 51.90 39.30 -49.26
N ASP A 1006 50.97 38.38 -49.03
CA ASP A 1006 50.58 37.38 -50.02
C ASP A 1006 49.80 37.92 -51.25
N ARG A 1007 49.08 39.05 -51.13
CA ARG A 1007 48.27 39.62 -52.23
C ARG A 1007 49.11 40.26 -53.34
N MET A 1008 50.36 40.64 -53.05
CA MET A 1008 51.19 41.42 -53.97
C MET A 1008 51.60 40.67 -55.25
N GLY A 1009 51.51 39.32 -55.25
CA GLY A 1009 51.63 38.51 -56.47
C GLY A 1009 50.40 38.54 -57.37
N ASP A 1010 49.20 38.75 -56.81
CA ASP A 1010 47.94 38.68 -57.57
C ASP A 1010 47.63 39.98 -58.32
N LEU A 1011 48.08 41.13 -57.80
CA LEU A 1011 47.78 42.45 -58.36
C LEU A 1011 48.67 42.80 -59.57
N ARG A 1012 49.97 42.50 -59.52
CA ARG A 1012 50.95 42.88 -60.57
C ARG A 1012 50.59 42.26 -61.93
N HIS A 1013 50.45 43.09 -62.98
CA HIS A 1013 50.04 42.70 -64.34
C HIS A 1013 48.58 42.20 -64.46
N THR A 1014 47.66 42.86 -63.76
CA THR A 1014 46.21 42.55 -63.83
C THR A 1014 45.50 43.37 -64.91
N HIS A 1015 44.85 42.69 -65.86
CA HIS A 1015 44.03 43.31 -66.91
C HIS A 1015 42.56 43.32 -66.48
N GLY A 1016 41.92 44.50 -66.53
CA GLY A 1016 40.58 44.77 -66.01
C GLY A 1016 40.57 45.93 -65.00
N GLU A 1017 39.39 46.50 -64.74
CA GLU A 1017 39.23 47.64 -63.82
C GLU A 1017 38.84 47.22 -62.40
N THR A 1018 38.17 46.08 -62.24
CA THR A 1018 37.68 45.62 -60.93
C THR A 1018 38.02 44.16 -60.69
N GLY A 1019 38.27 43.78 -59.45
CA GLY A 1019 38.58 42.41 -59.08
C GLY A 1019 37.88 41.96 -57.81
N ALA A 1020 37.52 40.68 -57.77
CA ALA A 1020 37.05 39.99 -56.58
C ALA A 1020 38.01 38.85 -56.26
N TRP A 1021 38.30 38.65 -54.98
CA TRP A 1021 39.25 37.63 -54.53
C TRP A 1021 38.77 36.96 -53.24
N ALA A 1022 39.16 35.70 -53.08
CA ALA A 1022 38.87 34.88 -51.93
C ALA A 1022 40.12 34.08 -51.53
N ARG A 1023 40.44 34.12 -50.25
CA ARG A 1023 41.65 33.57 -49.64
C ARG A 1023 41.28 32.70 -48.44
N LEU A 1024 41.83 31.49 -48.40
CA LEU A 1024 41.66 30.52 -47.32
C LEU A 1024 43.03 30.22 -46.70
N ASN A 1025 43.25 30.78 -45.52
CA ASN A 1025 44.38 30.46 -44.65
C ASN A 1025 43.96 29.32 -43.70
N SER A 1026 44.76 28.26 -43.59
CA SER A 1026 44.60 27.23 -42.55
C SER A 1026 45.95 26.93 -41.90
N GLY A 1027 46.04 27.10 -40.59
CA GLY A 1027 47.31 27.04 -39.87
C GLY A 1027 47.22 26.45 -38.46
N SER A 1028 48.38 26.11 -37.93
CA SER A 1028 48.58 25.66 -36.56
C SER A 1028 49.87 26.25 -35.99
N GLY A 1029 49.90 26.44 -34.67
CA GLY A 1029 51.05 26.98 -33.98
C GLY A 1029 51.12 26.55 -32.51
N SER A 1030 52.35 26.46 -32.00
CA SER A 1030 52.67 26.04 -30.64
C SER A 1030 53.47 27.11 -29.89
N ALA A 1031 53.39 27.14 -28.57
CA ALA A 1031 54.13 28.09 -27.74
C ALA A 1031 54.84 27.43 -26.55
N THR A 1032 55.92 28.06 -26.08
CA THR A 1032 56.74 27.56 -24.95
C THR A 1032 56.02 27.53 -23.60
N ASP A 1033 54.82 28.11 -23.51
CA ASP A 1033 53.93 28.05 -22.34
C ASP A 1033 52.99 26.82 -22.31
N GLY A 1034 53.09 25.94 -23.31
CA GLY A 1034 52.25 24.74 -23.46
C GLY A 1034 50.99 24.96 -24.30
N PHE A 1035 50.79 26.14 -24.88
CA PHE A 1035 49.73 26.41 -25.85
C PHE A 1035 49.93 25.65 -27.17
N THR A 1036 48.82 25.14 -27.71
CA THR A 1036 48.68 24.69 -29.10
C THR A 1036 47.39 25.25 -29.68
N GLY A 1037 47.45 25.89 -30.84
CA GLY A 1037 46.30 26.43 -31.56
C GLY A 1037 46.23 25.92 -32.99
N SER A 1038 45.02 25.83 -33.52
CA SER A 1038 44.76 25.58 -34.96
C SER A 1038 43.60 26.45 -35.43
N TYR A 1039 43.68 26.96 -36.65
CA TYR A 1039 42.69 27.90 -37.19
C TYR A 1039 42.44 27.70 -38.69
N THR A 1040 41.24 28.13 -39.09
CA THR A 1040 40.89 28.39 -40.48
C THR A 1040 40.35 29.81 -40.58
N HIS A 1041 40.92 30.60 -41.47
CA HIS A 1041 40.61 32.00 -41.73
C HIS A 1041 40.24 32.16 -43.20
N LEU A 1042 38.97 32.47 -43.46
CA LEU A 1042 38.46 32.87 -44.76
C LEU A 1042 38.50 34.40 -44.86
N GLN A 1043 39.16 34.91 -45.88
CA GLN A 1043 39.14 36.31 -46.26
C GLN A 1043 38.54 36.45 -47.65
N ILE A 1044 37.64 37.41 -47.82
CA ILE A 1044 37.09 37.80 -49.12
C ILE A 1044 37.28 39.31 -49.32
N GLY A 1045 37.42 39.76 -50.56
CA GLY A 1045 37.54 41.17 -50.85
C GLY A 1045 37.22 41.54 -52.29
N ALA A 1046 36.98 42.82 -52.50
CA ALA A 1046 36.78 43.41 -53.81
C ALA A 1046 37.51 44.76 -53.88
N ASP A 1047 38.18 45.00 -55.01
CA ASP A 1047 38.90 46.24 -55.29
C ASP A 1047 38.60 46.79 -56.68
N ARG A 1048 38.78 48.12 -56.81
CA ARG A 1048 38.89 48.81 -58.09
C ARG A 1048 40.31 49.31 -58.29
N LYS A 1049 40.81 49.13 -59.51
CA LYS A 1049 42.08 49.66 -59.98
C LYS A 1049 41.89 51.07 -60.53
N HIS A 1050 42.79 51.97 -60.17
CA HIS A 1050 42.87 53.36 -60.63
C HIS A 1050 44.29 53.56 -61.19
N ILE A 1051 44.40 54.18 -62.37
CA ILE A 1051 45.71 54.50 -62.96
C ILE A 1051 46.19 55.82 -62.34
N ILE A 1052 47.45 55.85 -61.89
CA ILE A 1052 48.11 57.04 -61.34
C ILE A 1052 49.39 57.35 -62.14
N GLU A 1053 49.96 58.54 -61.95
CA GLU A 1053 51.21 58.91 -62.62
C GLU A 1053 52.37 58.02 -62.12
N GLY A 1054 52.87 57.14 -62.99
CA GLY A 1054 53.93 56.18 -62.68
C GLY A 1054 53.50 54.91 -61.93
N GLY A 1055 52.21 54.52 -61.97
CA GLY A 1055 51.77 53.26 -61.38
C GLY A 1055 50.26 52.97 -61.38
N GLU A 1056 49.89 51.96 -60.60
CA GLU A 1056 48.52 51.50 -60.37
C GLU A 1056 48.17 51.58 -58.87
N LEU A 1057 47.01 52.15 -58.55
CA LEU A 1057 46.44 52.18 -57.19
C LEU A 1057 45.21 51.29 -57.12
N PHE A 1058 45.17 50.35 -56.18
CA PHE A 1058 44.01 49.51 -55.89
C PHE A 1058 43.39 49.96 -54.58
N THR A 1059 42.10 50.29 -54.57
CA THR A 1059 41.35 50.56 -53.33
C THR A 1059 40.19 49.58 -53.21
N GLY A 1060 39.96 49.06 -52.01
CA GLY A 1060 38.99 47.98 -51.82
C GLY A 1060 38.55 47.75 -50.37
N VAL A 1061 37.61 46.82 -50.25
CA VAL A 1061 37.00 46.39 -48.99
C VAL A 1061 37.21 44.89 -48.80
N THR A 1062 37.33 44.44 -47.55
CA THR A 1062 37.49 43.04 -47.19
C THR A 1062 36.62 42.65 -46.00
N ALA A 1063 36.13 41.41 -46.00
CA ALA A 1063 35.53 40.75 -44.86
C ALA A 1063 36.34 39.49 -44.51
N THR A 1064 36.40 39.18 -43.22
CA THR A 1064 37.18 38.06 -42.66
C THR A 1064 36.32 37.24 -41.69
N PHE A 1065 36.47 35.91 -41.77
CA PHE A 1065 35.82 34.95 -40.89
C PHE A 1065 36.85 33.92 -40.42
N THR A 1066 37.19 33.94 -39.13
CA THR A 1066 38.14 33.01 -38.53
C THR A 1066 37.42 32.08 -37.58
N SER A 1067 37.82 30.81 -37.53
CA SER A 1067 37.57 29.97 -36.36
C SER A 1067 38.86 29.30 -35.92
N SER A 1068 39.22 29.49 -34.65
CA SER A 1068 40.40 28.90 -34.01
C SER A 1068 39.98 27.99 -32.85
N ASN A 1069 40.56 26.80 -32.80
CA ASN A 1069 40.48 25.86 -31.69
C ASN A 1069 41.81 25.94 -30.93
N ASN A 1070 41.74 26.36 -29.66
CA ASN A 1070 42.90 26.70 -28.86
C ASN A 1070 42.93 25.85 -27.57
N ARG A 1071 44.12 25.37 -27.19
CA ARG A 1071 44.33 24.55 -25.99
C ARG A 1071 45.63 24.95 -25.30
N GLY A 1072 45.69 24.72 -24.00
CA GLY A 1072 46.91 24.76 -23.22
C GLY A 1072 46.83 23.79 -22.04
N THR A 1073 47.85 23.78 -21.20
CA THR A 1073 47.89 22.93 -20.00
C THR A 1073 46.70 23.23 -19.09
N GLY A 1074 45.71 22.32 -19.02
CA GLY A 1074 44.56 22.47 -18.12
C GLY A 1074 43.47 23.46 -18.57
N TRP A 1075 43.46 23.90 -19.83
CA TRP A 1075 42.39 24.73 -20.40
C TRP A 1075 42.18 24.48 -21.90
N SER A 1076 40.96 24.70 -22.38
CA SER A 1076 40.66 24.62 -23.81
C SER A 1076 39.47 25.50 -24.20
N GLY A 1077 39.35 25.80 -25.49
CA GLY A 1077 38.17 26.44 -26.03
C GLY A 1077 38.29 26.82 -27.50
N ARG A 1078 37.38 27.68 -27.93
CA ARG A 1078 37.21 28.07 -29.33
C ARG A 1078 36.92 29.56 -29.43
N THR A 1079 37.55 30.21 -30.40
CA THR A 1079 37.17 31.56 -30.83
C THR A 1079 36.54 31.47 -32.23
N LYS A 1080 35.49 32.26 -32.45
CA LYS A 1080 35.00 32.65 -33.77
C LYS A 1080 35.26 34.14 -33.92
N SER A 1081 35.81 34.55 -35.07
CA SER A 1081 36.08 35.96 -35.36
C SER A 1081 35.34 36.38 -36.62
N THR A 1082 34.75 37.56 -36.61
CA THR A 1082 34.19 38.22 -37.80
C THR A 1082 34.76 39.62 -37.89
N GLY A 1083 35.34 39.97 -39.03
CA GLY A 1083 35.98 41.27 -39.23
C GLY A 1083 35.67 41.90 -40.58
N ILE A 1084 35.80 43.22 -40.63
CA ILE A 1084 35.62 44.05 -41.82
C ILE A 1084 36.75 45.08 -41.89
N GLY A 1085 37.23 45.35 -43.09
CA GLY A 1085 38.33 46.30 -43.30
C GLY A 1085 38.33 46.95 -44.67
N VAL A 1086 39.17 47.98 -44.78
CA VAL A 1086 39.45 48.74 -46.00
C VAL A 1086 40.95 48.71 -46.27
N TYR A 1087 41.34 48.66 -47.54
CA TYR A 1087 42.75 48.64 -47.94
C TYR A 1087 43.03 49.52 -49.14
N ALA A 1088 44.28 49.97 -49.24
CA ALA A 1088 44.82 50.71 -50.38
C ALA A 1088 46.24 50.20 -50.71
N SER A 1089 46.38 49.64 -51.91
CA SER A 1089 47.60 48.99 -52.41
C SER A 1089 48.12 49.74 -53.65
N ALA A 1090 49.24 50.44 -53.54
CA ALA A 1090 49.88 51.15 -54.64
C ALA A 1090 51.09 50.36 -55.19
N MET A 1091 51.19 50.24 -56.50
CA MET A 1091 52.31 49.62 -57.21
C MET A 1091 52.87 50.58 -58.25
N PHE A 1092 54.18 50.83 -58.21
CA PHE A 1092 54.84 51.78 -59.08
C PHE A 1092 55.67 51.07 -60.16
N ASP A 1093 55.84 51.71 -61.31
CA ASP A 1093 56.63 51.20 -62.44
C ASP A 1093 58.11 51.00 -62.07
N SER A 1094 58.58 51.65 -61.00
CA SER A 1094 59.91 51.48 -60.41
C SER A 1094 60.13 50.13 -59.69
N GLY A 1095 59.08 49.31 -59.55
CA GLY A 1095 59.09 48.03 -58.81
C GLY A 1095 58.69 48.16 -57.33
N LEU A 1096 58.70 49.38 -56.79
CA LEU A 1096 58.20 49.73 -55.45
C LEU A 1096 56.71 49.40 -55.32
N TYR A 1097 56.29 48.94 -54.14
CA TYR A 1097 54.90 48.93 -53.72
C TYR A 1097 54.75 49.43 -52.29
N VAL A 1098 53.54 49.90 -51.97
CA VAL A 1098 53.09 50.23 -50.62
C VAL A 1098 51.67 49.67 -50.47
N ASP A 1099 51.42 48.83 -49.47
CA ASP A 1099 50.08 48.33 -49.14
C ASP A 1099 49.68 48.76 -47.72
N THR A 1100 48.40 49.04 -47.51
CA THR A 1100 47.88 49.54 -46.24
C THR A 1100 46.50 48.97 -45.96
N ILE A 1101 46.23 48.59 -44.71
CA ILE A 1101 44.94 48.04 -44.27
C ILE A 1101 44.52 48.59 -42.91
N GLY A 1102 43.27 49.02 -42.82
CA GLY A 1102 42.55 49.20 -41.55
C GLY A 1102 41.49 48.11 -41.41
N LYS A 1103 41.52 47.32 -40.33
CA LYS A 1103 40.54 46.25 -40.06
C LYS A 1103 40.02 46.33 -38.63
N TYR A 1104 38.72 46.10 -38.45
CA TYR A 1104 38.09 45.79 -37.17
C TYR A 1104 37.72 44.31 -37.16
N VAL A 1105 37.96 43.62 -36.04
CA VAL A 1105 37.55 42.23 -35.83
C VAL A 1105 36.83 42.11 -34.49
N ARG A 1106 35.61 41.56 -34.51
CA ARG A 1106 34.91 41.04 -33.32
C ARG A 1106 35.31 39.58 -33.12
N HIS A 1107 35.51 39.19 -31.88
CA HIS A 1107 35.72 37.81 -31.45
C HIS A 1107 34.60 37.40 -30.49
N ASP A 1108 34.00 36.24 -30.73
CA ASP A 1108 33.11 35.56 -29.79
C ASP A 1108 33.86 34.32 -29.29
N ASN A 1109 34.08 34.25 -27.97
CA ASN A 1109 35.04 33.34 -27.32
C ASN A 1109 34.30 32.44 -26.33
N HIS A 1110 34.62 31.15 -26.35
CA HIS A 1110 34.03 30.13 -25.47
C HIS A 1110 35.15 29.23 -24.92
N TYR A 1111 35.40 29.27 -23.61
CA TYR A 1111 36.56 28.63 -22.97
C TYR A 1111 36.27 28.11 -21.55
N SER A 1112 36.97 27.06 -21.15
CA SER A 1112 36.93 26.50 -19.78
C SER A 1112 38.31 26.09 -19.27
N SER A 1113 38.52 26.14 -17.94
CA SER A 1113 39.77 25.73 -17.29
C SER A 1113 39.54 25.02 -15.95
N SER A 1114 39.43 23.69 -16.03
CA SER A 1114 39.32 22.83 -14.85
C SER A 1114 40.55 22.90 -13.94
N ALA A 1115 41.75 23.13 -14.49
CA ALA A 1115 42.98 23.24 -13.71
C ALA A 1115 43.10 24.53 -12.88
N LEU A 1116 42.21 25.51 -13.08
CA LEU A 1116 42.09 26.71 -12.23
C LEU A 1116 40.83 26.66 -11.35
N GLY A 1117 39.99 25.63 -11.48
CA GLY A 1117 38.64 25.63 -10.90
C GLY A 1117 37.72 26.71 -11.49
N MET A 1118 38.05 27.26 -12.66
CA MET A 1118 37.28 28.33 -13.31
C MET A 1118 36.11 27.70 -14.09
N PRO A 1119 34.85 28.11 -13.83
CA PRO A 1119 33.69 27.66 -14.60
C PRO A 1119 33.77 28.14 -16.05
N GLU A 1120 32.98 27.55 -16.93
CA GLU A 1120 32.92 27.88 -18.36
C GLU A 1120 32.61 29.37 -18.62
N GLN A 1121 33.28 29.96 -19.61
CA GLN A 1121 33.25 31.40 -19.90
C GLN A 1121 32.92 31.64 -21.39
N ASP A 1122 31.75 32.24 -21.63
CA ASP A 1122 31.38 32.86 -22.90
C ASP A 1122 31.60 34.37 -22.83
N TYR A 1123 32.42 34.93 -23.71
CA TYR A 1123 32.70 36.37 -23.72
C TYR A 1123 33.01 36.94 -25.13
N GLY A 1124 32.48 38.14 -25.38
CA GLY A 1124 32.82 38.93 -26.56
C GLY A 1124 34.08 39.77 -26.32
N SER A 1125 34.98 39.80 -27.29
CA SER A 1125 36.11 40.75 -27.33
C SER A 1125 36.27 41.31 -28.74
N HIS A 1126 37.13 42.29 -28.93
CA HIS A 1126 37.41 42.87 -30.25
C HIS A 1126 38.86 43.32 -30.39
N SER A 1127 39.25 43.57 -31.63
CA SER A 1127 40.56 44.11 -31.96
C SER A 1127 40.52 45.03 -33.18
N TRP A 1128 41.45 45.99 -33.19
CA TRP A 1128 41.69 46.90 -34.31
C TRP A 1128 43.09 46.66 -34.87
N TYR A 1129 43.22 46.73 -36.18
CA TYR A 1129 44.46 46.50 -36.93
C TYR A 1129 44.70 47.69 -37.85
N LEU A 1130 45.93 48.19 -37.86
CA LEU A 1130 46.45 49.13 -38.82
C LEU A 1130 47.80 48.61 -39.31
N GLY A 1131 47.81 48.00 -40.49
CA GLY A 1131 49.01 47.48 -41.15
C GLY A 1131 49.46 48.41 -42.27
N ALA A 1132 50.77 48.61 -42.37
CA ALA A 1132 51.41 49.27 -43.51
C ALA A 1132 52.65 48.46 -43.93
N GLU A 1133 52.68 48.07 -45.20
CA GLU A 1133 53.77 47.31 -45.83
C GLU A 1133 54.39 48.11 -46.97
N ALA A 1134 55.71 48.06 -47.12
CA ALA A 1134 56.41 48.57 -48.28
C ALA A 1134 57.55 47.63 -48.68
N GLY A 1135 57.71 47.42 -49.99
CA GLY A 1135 58.79 46.59 -50.52
C GLY A 1135 59.16 46.98 -51.94
N TRP A 1136 60.36 46.63 -52.37
CA TRP A 1136 60.90 47.04 -53.67
C TRP A 1136 61.35 45.83 -54.46
N ARG A 1137 60.64 45.53 -55.56
CA ARG A 1137 61.02 44.44 -56.46
C ARG A 1137 62.13 44.89 -57.40
N PHE A 1138 63.32 44.31 -57.24
CA PHE A 1138 64.43 44.44 -58.17
C PHE A 1138 64.41 43.28 -59.16
N SER A 1139 64.12 43.58 -60.43
CA SER A 1139 64.13 42.61 -61.52
C SER A 1139 65.56 42.21 -61.89
N LEU A 1140 65.75 40.93 -62.16
CA LEU A 1140 67.00 40.29 -62.59
C LEU A 1140 66.77 39.62 -63.96
N PRO A 1141 67.83 39.14 -64.65
CA PRO A 1141 67.68 38.34 -65.86
C PRO A 1141 66.81 37.09 -65.68
N ASP A 1142 66.37 36.53 -66.82
CA ASP A 1142 65.56 35.31 -66.91
C ASP A 1142 64.29 35.33 -66.04
N GLU A 1143 63.56 36.46 -66.03
CA GLU A 1143 62.33 36.67 -65.26
C GLU A 1143 62.44 36.35 -63.75
N THR A 1144 63.62 36.60 -63.17
CA THR A 1144 63.90 36.42 -61.74
C THR A 1144 63.79 37.76 -61.01
N TYR A 1145 63.45 37.78 -59.72
CA TYR A 1145 63.46 39.00 -58.90
C TYR A 1145 63.90 38.74 -57.46
N ILE A 1146 64.39 39.80 -56.82
CA ILE A 1146 64.57 39.89 -55.37
C ILE A 1146 63.74 41.06 -54.84
N GLN A 1147 63.08 40.88 -53.71
CA GLN A 1147 62.13 41.83 -53.12
C GLN A 1147 62.38 41.95 -51.61
N PRO A 1148 63.30 42.82 -51.16
CA PRO A 1148 63.31 43.29 -49.77
C PRO A 1148 62.01 44.02 -49.45
N GLN A 1149 61.48 43.77 -48.25
CA GLN A 1149 60.20 44.26 -47.79
C GLN A 1149 60.17 44.47 -46.27
N THR A 1150 59.31 45.38 -45.82
CA THR A 1150 59.06 45.64 -44.40
C THR A 1150 57.59 46.00 -44.17
N GLU A 1151 57.04 45.47 -43.09
CA GLU A 1151 55.68 45.66 -42.63
C GLU A 1151 55.71 46.12 -41.17
N LEU A 1152 54.85 47.09 -40.85
CA LEU A 1152 54.61 47.57 -39.50
C LEU A 1152 53.12 47.44 -39.21
N ILE A 1153 52.79 46.70 -38.15
CA ILE A 1153 51.41 46.39 -37.77
C ILE A 1153 51.17 46.92 -36.36
N TYR A 1154 50.39 47.99 -36.26
CA TYR A 1154 49.85 48.46 -34.99
C TYR A 1154 48.46 47.87 -34.77
N GLY A 1155 48.08 47.68 -33.51
CA GLY A 1155 46.71 47.33 -33.18
C GLY A 1155 46.32 47.59 -31.74
N THR A 1156 45.06 47.29 -31.43
CA THR A 1156 44.57 47.20 -30.06
C THR A 1156 43.77 45.92 -29.88
N VAL A 1157 43.84 45.33 -28.69
CA VAL A 1157 43.04 44.15 -28.29
C VAL A 1157 42.33 44.48 -26.99
N SER A 1158 41.04 44.13 -26.87
CA SER A 1158 40.25 44.39 -25.67
C SER A 1158 40.92 43.89 -24.38
N GLU A 1159 40.64 44.60 -23.29
CA GLU A 1159 40.83 44.09 -21.94
C GLU A 1159 40.01 42.81 -21.71
N ASN A 1160 40.56 41.87 -20.94
CA ASN A 1160 39.85 40.67 -20.52
C ASN A 1160 40.02 40.52 -19.00
N GLN A 1161 38.92 40.21 -18.31
CA GLN A 1161 38.90 39.88 -16.88
C GLN A 1161 37.98 38.67 -16.68
N PHE A 1162 38.43 37.72 -15.87
CA PHE A 1162 37.66 36.55 -15.45
C PHE A 1162 37.67 36.50 -13.93
N ALA A 1163 36.51 36.31 -13.31
CA ALA A 1163 36.37 36.25 -11.86
C ALA A 1163 35.41 35.12 -11.45
N TRP A 1164 35.74 34.41 -10.39
CA TRP A 1164 34.93 33.35 -9.80
C TRP A 1164 35.11 33.32 -8.27
N GLN A 1165 34.49 32.35 -7.62
CA GLN A 1165 34.44 32.24 -6.16
C GLN A 1165 34.97 30.87 -5.72
N PHE A 1166 35.69 30.86 -4.60
CA PHE A 1166 36.10 29.65 -3.89
C PHE A 1166 35.87 29.87 -2.39
N ASN A 1167 34.95 29.09 -1.79
CA ASN A 1167 34.57 29.18 -0.37
C ASN A 1167 34.29 30.61 0.13
N GLY A 1168 33.63 31.43 -0.70
CA GLY A 1168 33.30 32.84 -0.40
C GLY A 1168 34.44 33.84 -0.63
N GLY A 1169 35.62 33.38 -1.08
CA GLY A 1169 36.72 34.21 -1.54
C GLY A 1169 36.68 34.49 -3.04
N GLU A 1170 36.89 35.74 -3.42
CA GLU A 1170 37.04 36.20 -4.80
C GLU A 1170 38.39 35.77 -5.38
N ILE A 1171 38.34 35.04 -6.50
CA ILE A 1171 39.49 34.76 -7.36
C ILE A 1171 39.27 35.50 -8.68
N TYR A 1172 40.27 36.24 -9.17
CA TYR A 1172 40.21 36.82 -10.52
C TYR A 1172 41.55 36.76 -11.25
N MET A 1173 41.49 36.85 -12.58
CA MET A 1173 42.63 37.18 -13.44
C MET A 1173 42.25 38.27 -14.45
N GLN A 1174 43.07 39.30 -14.57
CA GLN A 1174 42.82 40.49 -15.38
C GLN A 1174 44.04 40.81 -16.25
N ARG A 1175 43.79 41.15 -17.53
CA ARG A 1175 44.79 41.73 -18.43
C ARG A 1175 44.19 42.91 -19.17
N LYS A 1176 44.70 44.10 -18.84
CA LYS A 1176 44.28 45.38 -19.42
C LYS A 1176 44.55 45.44 -20.93
N GLN A 1177 43.80 46.31 -21.61
CA GLN A 1177 43.82 46.51 -23.06
C GLN A 1177 45.25 46.48 -23.62
N MET A 1178 45.48 45.65 -24.64
CA MET A 1178 46.80 45.51 -25.25
C MET A 1178 46.95 46.45 -26.44
N GLN A 1179 48.17 46.94 -26.64
CA GLN A 1179 48.57 47.76 -27.79
C GLN A 1179 49.76 47.10 -28.50
N PRO A 1180 49.56 45.99 -29.23
CA PRO A 1180 50.63 45.37 -30.01
C PRO A 1180 51.15 46.32 -31.09
N LEU A 1181 52.48 46.40 -31.19
CA LEU A 1181 53.18 46.96 -32.34
C LEU A 1181 54.20 45.91 -32.80
N ILE A 1182 53.97 45.33 -33.96
CA ILE A 1182 54.76 44.23 -34.53
C ILE A 1182 55.47 44.76 -35.78
N GLY A 1183 56.79 44.53 -35.86
CA GLY A 1183 57.54 44.72 -37.11
C GLY A 1183 57.80 43.36 -37.77
N ARG A 1184 57.65 43.27 -39.09
CA ARG A 1184 58.09 42.14 -39.92
C ARG A 1184 58.98 42.70 -41.03
N THR A 1185 60.20 42.19 -41.21
CA THR A 1185 61.08 42.61 -42.31
C THR A 1185 61.80 41.41 -42.90
N GLY A 1186 61.97 41.38 -44.22
CA GLY A 1186 62.44 40.19 -44.92
C GLY A 1186 62.82 40.43 -46.36
N ILE A 1187 63.17 39.34 -47.03
CA ILE A 1187 63.49 39.28 -48.46
C ILE A 1187 62.76 38.10 -49.08
N GLU A 1188 61.97 38.37 -50.12
CA GLU A 1188 61.43 37.36 -51.03
C GLU A 1188 62.31 37.25 -52.29
N PHE A 1189 62.47 36.04 -52.81
CA PHE A 1189 63.03 35.73 -54.12
C PHE A 1189 61.94 35.06 -54.94
N GLY A 1190 61.79 35.44 -56.22
CA GLY A 1190 60.83 34.80 -57.11
C GLY A 1190 61.34 34.64 -58.53
N LYS A 1191 60.78 33.68 -59.25
CA LYS A 1191 61.07 33.43 -60.67
C LYS A 1191 59.79 33.09 -61.42
N THR A 1192 59.54 33.82 -62.50
CA THR A 1192 58.40 33.58 -63.38
C THR A 1192 58.77 32.66 -64.54
N PHE A 1193 57.82 31.82 -64.92
CA PHE A 1193 57.89 30.88 -66.04
C PHE A 1193 56.66 31.12 -66.93
N ARG A 1194 56.86 31.21 -68.25
CA ARG A 1194 55.78 31.49 -69.22
C ARG A 1194 55.64 30.37 -70.24
N GLY A 1195 54.39 29.97 -70.50
CA GLY A 1195 53.98 29.21 -71.68
C GLY A 1195 53.29 30.11 -72.71
N LYS A 1196 52.59 29.49 -73.68
CA LYS A 1196 51.71 30.24 -74.60
C LYS A 1196 50.49 30.83 -73.89
N ASP A 1197 49.86 30.02 -73.03
CA ASP A 1197 48.54 30.30 -72.46
C ASP A 1197 48.54 30.33 -70.91
N TRP A 1198 49.73 30.24 -70.29
CA TRP A 1198 49.91 30.21 -68.83
C TRP A 1198 51.15 30.98 -68.37
N GLU A 1199 51.10 31.49 -67.14
CA GLU A 1199 52.21 32.15 -66.45
C GLU A 1199 52.23 31.67 -64.99
N MET A 1200 53.39 31.26 -64.49
CA MET A 1200 53.57 30.74 -63.13
C MET A 1200 54.81 31.37 -62.49
N THR A 1201 54.64 32.01 -61.33
CA THR A 1201 55.75 32.50 -60.50
C THR A 1201 55.94 31.55 -59.32
N ALA A 1202 57.13 30.97 -59.15
CA ALA A 1202 57.53 30.33 -57.89
C ALA A 1202 58.26 31.35 -57.01
N LEU A 1203 57.98 31.36 -55.71
CA LEU A 1203 58.57 32.28 -54.74
C LEU A 1203 59.02 31.59 -53.46
N THR A 1204 59.99 32.18 -52.77
CA THR A 1204 60.43 31.78 -51.43
C THR A 1204 61.07 32.96 -50.72
N GLY A 1205 60.89 33.06 -49.40
CA GLY A 1205 61.35 34.21 -48.63
C GLY A 1205 61.62 33.91 -47.17
N ILE A 1206 62.39 34.80 -46.56
CA ILE A 1206 62.74 34.76 -45.14
C ILE A 1206 62.43 36.12 -44.52
N ASN A 1207 61.73 36.11 -43.39
CA ASN A 1207 61.27 37.30 -42.68
C ASN A 1207 61.62 37.16 -41.19
N TYR A 1208 62.02 38.25 -40.54
CA TYR A 1208 62.13 38.36 -39.09
C TYR A 1208 60.97 39.20 -38.56
N GLN A 1209 60.19 38.64 -37.64
CA GLN A 1209 59.01 39.26 -37.04
C GLN A 1209 59.22 39.42 -35.53
N TYR A 1210 58.95 40.61 -34.96
CA TYR A 1210 59.28 40.93 -33.58
C TYR A 1210 58.35 42.00 -32.95
N ASP A 1211 58.15 41.91 -31.63
CA ASP A 1211 57.44 42.92 -30.85
C ASP A 1211 58.29 44.17 -30.61
N LEU A 1212 57.75 45.35 -30.95
CA LEU A 1212 58.36 46.66 -30.67
C LEU A 1212 57.98 47.18 -29.28
N PHE A 1213 56.70 47.10 -28.89
CA PHE A 1213 56.20 47.63 -27.61
C PHE A 1213 56.42 46.69 -26.43
N LYS A 1214 56.37 47.22 -25.19
CA LYS A 1214 56.42 46.39 -23.98
C LYS A 1214 55.09 45.62 -23.81
N PRO A 1215 55.11 44.34 -23.46
CA PRO A 1215 53.89 43.57 -23.19
C PRO A 1215 53.14 44.12 -21.96
N THR A 1216 51.82 43.97 -21.95
CA THR A 1216 51.03 44.20 -20.73
C THR A 1216 51.30 43.11 -19.70
N VAL A 1217 51.14 43.46 -18.42
CA VAL A 1217 51.19 42.55 -17.27
C VAL A 1217 49.82 41.89 -17.08
N THR A 1218 49.80 40.62 -16.71
CA THR A 1218 48.59 39.94 -16.21
C THR A 1218 48.58 40.01 -14.68
N ALA A 1219 47.47 40.45 -14.10
CA ALA A 1219 47.21 40.40 -12.67
C ALA A 1219 46.38 39.14 -12.35
N PHE A 1220 46.70 38.52 -11.22
CA PHE A 1220 46.00 37.39 -10.63
C PHE A 1220 45.68 37.76 -9.18
N LYS A 1221 44.51 37.39 -8.67
CA LYS A 1221 44.16 37.52 -7.25
C LYS A 1221 43.49 36.24 -6.79
N ASP A 1222 43.86 35.81 -5.59
CA ASP A 1222 43.16 34.79 -4.81
C ASP A 1222 43.21 35.17 -3.32
N LEU A 1223 43.03 34.19 -2.43
CA LEU A 1223 43.04 34.40 -0.98
C LEU A 1223 44.37 34.97 -0.44
N ALA A 1224 45.49 34.86 -1.18
CA ALA A 1224 46.78 35.44 -0.81
C ALA A 1224 46.97 36.91 -1.27
N GLY A 1225 46.05 37.44 -2.09
CA GLY A 1225 46.10 38.80 -2.64
C GLY A 1225 46.64 38.87 -4.09
N ASP A 1226 46.97 40.09 -4.54
CA ASP A 1226 47.34 40.35 -5.93
C ASP A 1226 48.78 39.89 -6.28
N THR A 1227 48.90 39.14 -7.38
CA THR A 1227 50.15 38.61 -7.96
C THR A 1227 50.25 39.02 -9.43
N TYR A 1228 51.44 39.46 -9.86
CA TYR A 1228 51.63 40.04 -11.20
C TYR A 1228 52.64 39.26 -12.04
N ILE A 1229 52.28 38.92 -13.28
CA ILE A 1229 53.16 38.21 -14.24
C ILE A 1229 53.39 39.07 -15.48
N ASN A 1230 54.67 39.27 -15.82
CA ASN A 1230 55.09 39.89 -17.07
C ASN A 1230 55.00 38.87 -18.23
N ASN A 1231 54.35 39.23 -19.32
CA ASN A 1231 54.03 38.26 -20.37
C ASN A 1231 55.15 37.98 -21.38
N GLY A 1232 56.20 38.81 -21.43
CA GLY A 1232 57.33 38.67 -22.37
C GLY A 1232 57.08 39.30 -23.75
N LYS A 1233 58.16 39.55 -24.49
CA LYS A 1233 58.13 39.90 -25.92
C LYS A 1233 58.35 38.64 -26.75
N ASP A 1234 57.78 38.60 -27.94
CA ASP A 1234 58.05 37.57 -28.93
C ASP A 1234 58.89 38.07 -30.12
N SER A 1235 59.66 37.16 -30.73
CA SER A 1235 60.48 37.38 -31.92
C SER A 1235 60.80 36.07 -32.61
N ARG A 1236 60.53 35.95 -33.91
CA ARG A 1236 60.61 34.69 -34.69
C ARG A 1236 61.22 34.92 -36.07
N VAL A 1237 61.80 33.87 -36.65
CA VAL A 1237 62.13 33.82 -38.08
C VAL A 1237 61.02 33.06 -38.80
N VAL A 1238 60.39 33.68 -39.80
CA VAL A 1238 59.35 33.09 -40.66
C VAL A 1238 59.94 32.77 -42.04
N PHE A 1239 59.79 31.53 -42.47
CA PHE A 1239 60.15 31.05 -43.80
C PHE A 1239 58.88 30.86 -44.61
N ASN A 1240 58.89 31.23 -45.89
CA ASN A 1240 57.80 30.90 -46.82
C ASN A 1240 58.29 30.33 -48.15
N VAL A 1241 57.42 29.53 -48.77
CA VAL A 1241 57.57 28.96 -50.11
C VAL A 1241 56.20 28.97 -50.77
N GLY A 1242 56.09 29.38 -52.02
CA GLY A 1242 54.80 29.55 -52.67
C GLY A 1242 54.84 29.57 -54.19
N VAL A 1243 53.65 29.53 -54.78
CA VAL A 1243 53.42 29.60 -56.22
C VAL A 1243 52.22 30.50 -56.54
N ASN A 1244 52.31 31.31 -57.58
CA ASN A 1244 51.23 32.13 -58.11
C ASN A 1244 51.06 31.85 -59.61
N THR A 1245 49.87 31.51 -60.07
CA THR A 1245 49.62 31.03 -61.43
C THR A 1245 48.44 31.73 -62.09
N LYS A 1246 48.67 32.32 -63.27
CA LYS A 1246 47.63 32.79 -64.19
C LYS A 1246 47.15 31.59 -65.01
N ILE A 1247 45.92 31.15 -64.74
CA ILE A 1247 45.31 29.94 -65.34
C ILE A 1247 44.39 30.32 -66.52
N LYS A 1248 43.84 31.54 -66.49
CA LYS A 1248 43.16 32.20 -67.62
C LYS A 1248 43.48 33.69 -67.57
N GLU A 1249 43.18 34.42 -68.65
CA GLU A 1249 43.43 35.87 -68.75
C GLU A 1249 42.93 36.65 -67.52
N ASN A 1250 41.70 36.36 -67.10
CA ASN A 1250 41.00 37.00 -65.99
C ASN A 1250 41.10 36.23 -64.64
N THR A 1251 41.90 35.18 -64.52
CA THR A 1251 41.89 34.30 -63.32
C THR A 1251 43.28 33.85 -62.86
N ARG A 1252 43.60 34.16 -61.59
CA ARG A 1252 44.82 33.75 -60.90
C ARG A 1252 44.51 32.89 -59.69
N ILE A 1253 45.39 31.94 -59.40
CA ILE A 1253 45.39 31.15 -58.16
C ILE A 1253 46.79 31.16 -57.56
N SER A 1254 46.88 31.38 -56.25
CA SER A 1254 48.12 31.35 -55.47
C SER A 1254 48.03 30.35 -54.31
N LEU A 1255 49.15 29.69 -54.01
CA LEU A 1255 49.31 28.71 -52.94
C LEU A 1255 50.67 28.91 -52.26
N ASN A 1256 50.65 29.40 -51.02
CA ASN A 1256 51.82 29.67 -50.21
C ASN A 1256 51.81 28.82 -48.93
N VAL A 1257 52.99 28.46 -48.42
CA VAL A 1257 53.17 27.77 -47.14
C VAL A 1257 54.17 28.55 -46.29
N GLU A 1258 53.80 28.88 -45.04
CA GLU A 1258 54.72 29.48 -44.05
C GLU A 1258 54.98 28.53 -42.87
N ARG A 1259 56.15 28.67 -42.24
CA ARG A 1259 56.53 28.10 -40.94
C ARG A 1259 57.43 29.10 -40.21
N SER A 1260 57.41 29.14 -38.88
CA SER A 1260 58.37 29.93 -38.10
C SER A 1260 59.18 29.12 -37.09
N GLU A 1261 60.34 29.65 -36.72
CA GLU A 1261 61.24 29.10 -35.71
C GLU A 1261 61.71 30.19 -34.74
N PHE A 1262 62.25 29.76 -33.60
CA PHE A 1262 62.86 30.56 -32.52
C PHE A 1262 61.92 31.50 -31.75
N GLY A 1263 60.64 31.57 -32.08
CA GLY A 1263 59.64 32.32 -31.32
C GLY A 1263 59.27 31.69 -29.98
N SER A 1264 58.73 32.51 -29.07
CA SER A 1264 57.97 32.06 -27.90
C SER A 1264 56.62 31.45 -28.32
N TYR A 1265 56.02 31.98 -29.39
CA TYR A 1265 54.97 31.33 -30.18
C TYR A 1265 55.50 31.10 -31.60
N ASN A 1266 55.32 29.90 -32.17
CA ASN A 1266 55.72 29.56 -33.54
C ASN A 1266 54.53 29.15 -34.40
N ILE A 1267 54.65 29.42 -35.70
CA ILE A 1267 53.75 28.89 -36.73
C ILE A 1267 54.33 27.53 -37.13
N ASP A 1268 53.76 26.44 -36.59
CA ASP A 1268 54.21 25.08 -36.91
C ASP A 1268 54.00 24.77 -38.40
N LYS A 1269 52.89 25.28 -38.94
CA LYS A 1269 52.45 25.17 -40.33
C LYS A 1269 51.36 26.20 -40.63
N LEU A 1270 51.48 26.93 -41.74
CA LEU A 1270 50.40 27.70 -42.35
C LEU A 1270 50.31 27.35 -43.83
N ILE A 1271 49.13 27.02 -44.33
CA ILE A 1271 48.81 26.96 -45.76
C ILE A 1271 47.90 28.15 -46.09
N ASN A 1272 48.24 28.88 -47.13
CA ASN A 1272 47.45 29.97 -47.71
C ASN A 1272 47.10 29.59 -49.16
N ALA A 1273 45.81 29.43 -49.46
CA ALA A 1273 45.32 29.24 -50.83
C ALA A 1273 44.40 30.40 -51.22
N ASN A 1274 44.63 31.03 -52.36
CA ASN A 1274 43.91 32.23 -52.80
C ASN A 1274 43.53 32.14 -54.28
N ILE A 1275 42.39 32.74 -54.63
CA ILE A 1275 41.89 32.88 -56.00
C ILE A 1275 41.43 34.32 -56.24
N ARG A 1276 41.87 34.90 -57.36
CA ARG A 1276 41.44 36.23 -57.83
C ARG A 1276 40.80 36.11 -59.21
N TYR A 1277 39.61 36.69 -59.36
CA TYR A 1277 38.96 36.93 -60.63
C TYR A 1277 38.97 38.44 -60.93
N THR A 1278 39.19 38.82 -62.18
CA THR A 1278 39.16 40.23 -62.63
C THR A 1278 38.10 40.40 -63.72
N PHE A 1279 37.36 41.51 -63.66
CA PHE A 1279 36.30 41.87 -64.60
C PHE A 1279 36.78 42.97 -65.56
#